data_AF-A0A846QMY5-F1
#
_entry.id   AF-A0A846QMY5-F1
#
_cell.length_a   1.000
_cell.length_b   1.000
_cell.length_c   1.000
_cell.angle_alpha   90.00
_cell.angle_beta   90.00
_cell.angle_gamma   90.00
#
_symmetry.space_group_name_H-M   'P 1'
#
loop_
_entity.id
_entity.type
_entity.pdbx_description
1 polymer ?
#
loop_
_entity_poly.entity_id
_entity_poly.type
_entity_poly.pdbx_seq_one_letter_code
_entity_poly.pdbx_strand_id
1 'polypeptide(L)'
;MDATALLLTRFTDELFAALAKPAAVQTVAEQAAGHFRTADRDNQDIARAASVAACILSSLALVASEPTITDRVFSALAMLGPAGELRAAMLLCDPRLPERVAEAARAKLPPNRHLALMNRILATRRAIPPRELTATLDRLREIENDDPEAVLMFLAQLTARGDSAAYPIQNELLRGRFGLWAQELLNMDLDQEQRRYMARTAGHLESPIISSRLARILKGATPETIPHILSAMGGTPAADDVTRKAAELFLRHQNPGVRIAAARALRTMNAPTLPAALASLWQADAALAHEAAALALSCPWTTIKAVLKALPDTTRPQALVLLCALAARIDPEAFAATGITIDDVPQPAPFEAQPPQVPDAPQDEAHTAQPATSLLHKVTERFGAKQATEHSSAAQGLVALADGGTSTGGTFTESSATHTTFTATVFDNATFRDCTFSASQFVNVRFDRCTFERTDFTACAFRTAALSGCTLRDCRLSGATLSGGTISACTLTGCLLDGARLDGCAVEDTTVSASTLFGAMLSGVSIRSSEFAGTDLSRATLDRAAFSGIELTDCLFDGCIARGCTFVNTPVRACSFANAWFTATTADDAELRAARDRTEDAIIRAPIGAKPTATAKPAAQLTALERFAAIRDMRRHMGHWLRANHRRLDWCAAKLGPEAADMLAALPALVEAPAMPADGAPAPGCRIDGFVPTRHCLLSLERLTGIRRTPDPEAGAVPIRVEGLYTIGSVGSIAQTARSDIDMWLCADESAADKATRQAFRDKLAAIERFAEERHALELHFFVMDMASVRDNDFGLSDKESAGSSQALLLKEEFYRTALCLAGRKPAWWATGPGTDEKAYARAAGTQPERIGLPDAALADIGHLPRIPAEEFFGASLWQIVKALKSPFKSIMKFALLEAYTDSRDAPTICERLRENVTAGLRDFWSVDPYAVLFREVNRHFAEGGRAEAQALVAMAFDQRTGFTRMEPTTGRSADVRGFSFIEYFFPHCPAELPSASATRRTQSLRPASVNGVQSFSRQMELGRQVARFMFQTYENIRAMSGQADGVRITDEDLTRLGRKIFAHFQPRPGKIMHIPFMNSPRGMFASMHIACENAPGKPTEWVASGELAGQKGKNKRNEEMHRERHPVRLAAWLAGNGIHSPGMQLSGQNIVAPASLPDLASLLDALSHTFGRADVFDAPVEETLRPERVTRALVAVNMLTEREAKTYGDVALVYATNWGELFCIVKPKALALLKDDPRGFVRANSGAEMDADAPLAVWMPKKCLAPRIATG
;
A
#
# COMPACT_ATOMS: atom_id res chain seq x y z
N MET A 1 17.86 47.43 6.44
CA MET A 1 17.79 45.95 6.49
C MET A 1 18.90 45.36 7.40
N ASP A 2 19.41 46.09 8.40
CA ASP A 2 20.83 45.93 8.80
C ASP A 2 21.10 45.67 10.31
N ALA A 3 20.07 45.31 11.08
CA ALA A 3 20.24 44.94 12.51
C ALA A 3 19.71 43.54 12.82
N THR A 4 18.55 43.17 12.26
CA THR A 4 17.93 41.85 12.43
C THR A 4 18.76 40.74 11.78
N ALA A 5 19.26 40.93 10.55
CA ALA A 5 20.09 39.94 9.86
C ALA A 5 21.42 39.68 10.59
N LEU A 6 22.07 40.73 11.08
CA LEU A 6 23.29 40.63 11.88
C LEU A 6 23.04 39.89 13.20
N LEU A 7 21.90 40.16 13.86
CA LEU A 7 21.52 39.50 15.09
C LEU A 7 21.21 38.01 14.88
N LEU A 8 20.50 37.65 13.80
CA LEU A 8 20.23 36.26 13.43
C LEU A 8 21.50 35.48 13.08
N THR A 9 22.46 36.13 12.40
CA THR A 9 23.75 35.51 12.05
C THR A 9 24.61 35.26 13.29
N ARG A 10 24.75 36.26 14.18
CA ARG A 10 25.46 36.07 15.45
C ARG A 10 24.84 34.95 16.29
N PHE A 11 23.52 34.89 16.30
CA PHE A 11 22.78 33.86 17.01
C PHE A 11 23.04 32.45 16.47
N THR A 12 23.04 32.26 15.14
CA THR A 12 23.35 30.94 14.55
C THR A 12 24.80 30.53 14.79
N ASP A 13 25.72 31.49 14.79
CA ASP A 13 27.14 31.26 15.12
C ASP A 13 27.33 30.83 16.58
N GLU A 14 26.65 31.49 17.52
CA GLU A 14 26.68 31.12 18.94
C GLU A 14 26.10 29.72 19.19
N LEU A 15 24.98 29.39 18.55
CA LEU A 15 24.39 28.05 18.62
C LEU A 15 25.33 26.98 18.07
N PHE A 16 25.96 27.25 16.92
CA PHE A 16 26.87 26.31 16.30
C PHE A 16 28.12 26.09 17.17
N ALA A 17 28.70 27.17 17.72
CA ALA A 17 29.82 27.08 18.65
C ALA A 17 29.47 26.26 19.92
N ALA A 18 28.20 26.29 20.36
CA ALA A 18 27.74 25.49 21.50
C ALA A 18 27.78 23.97 21.24
N LEU A 19 27.81 23.51 19.98
CA LEU A 19 28.01 22.09 19.65
C LEU A 19 29.37 21.56 20.14
N ALA A 20 30.39 22.42 20.23
CA ALA A 20 31.70 22.07 20.77
C ALA A 20 31.78 22.17 22.31
N LYS A 21 30.93 23.01 22.94
CA LYS A 21 30.94 23.29 24.40
C LYS A 21 29.51 23.41 24.97
N PRO A 22 28.91 22.31 25.48
CA PRO A 22 27.51 22.28 25.92
C PRO A 22 27.11 23.18 27.12
N ALA A 23 28.07 23.78 27.83
CA ALA A 23 27.79 24.60 29.01
C ALA A 23 27.09 25.95 28.70
N ALA A 24 27.17 26.45 27.46
CA ALA A 24 26.57 27.72 27.03
C ALA A 24 25.09 27.60 26.56
N VAL A 25 24.59 26.36 26.45
CA VAL A 25 23.36 26.01 25.72
C VAL A 25 22.10 26.60 26.32
N GLN A 26 22.05 26.72 27.65
CA GLN A 26 20.87 27.20 28.37
C GLN A 26 20.47 28.62 27.93
N THR A 27 21.42 29.54 27.93
CA THR A 27 21.15 30.95 27.65
C THR A 27 20.76 31.16 26.19
N VAL A 28 21.42 30.46 25.27
CA VAL A 28 21.21 30.62 23.83
C VAL A 28 19.87 30.01 23.39
N ALA A 29 19.47 28.84 23.91
CA ALA A 29 18.18 28.23 23.60
C ALA A 29 16.97 29.05 24.14
N GLU A 30 17.11 29.65 25.32
CA GLU A 30 16.08 30.53 25.90
C GLU A 30 15.94 31.85 25.12
N GLN A 31 17.06 32.42 24.67
CA GLN A 31 17.07 33.62 23.80
C GLN A 31 16.46 33.31 22.43
N ALA A 32 16.76 32.15 21.83
CA ALA A 32 16.13 31.67 20.60
C ALA A 32 14.60 31.64 20.71
N ALA A 33 14.11 30.92 21.73
CA ALA A 33 12.68 30.75 21.97
C ALA A 33 11.97 32.08 22.31
N GLY A 34 12.68 33.04 22.90
CA GLY A 34 12.19 34.39 23.13
C GLY A 34 12.05 35.21 21.84
N HIS A 35 13.04 35.14 20.94
CA HIS A 35 13.04 35.90 19.69
C HIS A 35 11.99 35.41 18.69
N PHE A 36 11.90 34.09 18.47
CA PHE A 36 10.93 33.51 17.52
C PHE A 36 9.47 33.55 18.00
N ARG A 37 9.23 33.89 19.27
CA ARG A 37 7.87 34.09 19.82
C ARG A 37 7.17 35.31 19.23
N THR A 38 7.91 36.37 18.96
CA THR A 38 7.38 37.66 18.49
C THR A 38 7.73 37.96 17.03
N ALA A 39 8.43 37.05 16.38
CA ALA A 39 8.95 37.23 15.03
C ALA A 39 7.87 37.06 13.96
N ASP A 40 7.91 37.90 12.93
CA ASP A 40 7.08 37.76 11.75
C ASP A 40 7.50 36.52 10.96
N ARG A 41 6.61 35.53 10.87
CA ARG A 41 6.88 34.23 10.25
C ARG A 41 6.89 34.29 8.73
N ASP A 42 6.33 35.34 8.15
CA ASP A 42 6.35 35.52 6.70
C ASP A 42 7.70 36.08 6.21
N ASN A 43 8.51 36.61 7.13
CA ASN A 43 9.86 37.09 6.87
C ASN A 43 10.81 35.92 6.53
N GLN A 44 11.47 36.05 5.37
CA GLN A 44 12.34 35.01 4.80
C GLN A 44 13.55 34.70 5.70
N ASP A 45 14.19 35.74 6.25
CA ASP A 45 15.40 35.59 7.08
C ASP A 45 15.08 34.91 8.41
N ILE A 46 13.90 35.20 8.95
CA ILE A 46 13.41 34.60 10.19
C ILE A 46 13.08 33.12 9.96
N ALA A 47 12.38 32.80 8.87
CA ALA A 47 12.09 31.41 8.52
C ALA A 47 13.36 30.58 8.30
N ARG A 48 14.35 31.14 7.58
CA ARG A 48 15.68 30.55 7.38
C ARG A 48 16.36 30.29 8.72
N ALA A 49 16.48 31.31 9.56
CA ALA A 49 17.14 31.20 10.86
C ALA A 49 16.44 30.20 11.79
N ALA A 50 15.12 30.09 11.73
CA ALA A 50 14.36 29.10 12.49
C ALA A 50 14.70 27.66 12.05
N SER A 51 14.86 27.42 10.75
CA SER A 51 15.27 26.10 10.22
C SER A 51 16.69 25.72 10.65
N VAL A 52 17.65 26.65 10.51
CA VAL A 52 19.03 26.47 10.98
C VAL A 52 19.06 26.19 12.47
N ALA A 53 18.36 27.00 13.26
CA ALA A 53 18.29 26.82 14.71
C ALA A 53 17.69 25.46 15.08
N ALA A 54 16.65 25.01 14.39
CA ALA A 54 16.03 23.72 14.64
C ALA A 54 16.99 22.55 14.35
N CYS A 55 17.77 22.66 13.26
CA CYS A 55 18.82 21.70 12.94
C CYS A 55 19.89 21.64 14.05
N ILE A 56 20.48 22.79 14.40
CA ILE A 56 21.55 22.86 15.40
C ILE A 56 21.07 22.39 16.79
N LEU A 57 19.90 22.83 17.23
CA LEU A 57 19.33 22.44 18.53
C LEU A 57 19.08 20.94 18.61
N SER A 58 18.61 20.31 17.53
CA SER A 58 18.44 18.86 17.48
C SER A 58 19.77 18.12 17.63
N SER A 59 20.81 18.55 16.91
CA SER A 59 22.16 17.98 17.02
C SER A 59 22.73 18.17 18.42
N LEU A 60 22.50 19.34 19.03
CA LEU A 60 22.95 19.67 20.36
C LEU A 60 22.35 18.75 21.44
N ALA A 61 21.07 18.41 21.34
CA ALA A 61 20.44 17.46 22.26
C ALA A 61 21.08 16.06 22.18
N LEU A 62 21.48 15.63 20.98
CA LEU A 62 22.14 14.35 20.77
C LEU A 62 23.58 14.36 21.32
N VAL A 63 24.33 15.44 21.07
CA VAL A 63 25.72 15.58 21.55
C VAL A 63 25.77 15.74 23.07
N ALA A 64 24.91 16.57 23.66
CA ALA A 64 24.92 16.85 25.08
C ALA A 64 24.49 15.63 25.92
N SER A 65 23.47 14.88 25.46
CA SER A 65 22.91 13.72 26.17
C SER A 65 22.51 13.99 27.64
N GLU A 66 22.37 15.25 28.05
CA GLU A 66 21.94 15.65 29.39
C GLU A 66 20.43 15.95 29.44
N PRO A 67 19.68 15.38 30.42
CA PRO A 67 18.23 15.54 30.49
C PRO A 67 17.76 17.00 30.57
N THR A 68 18.51 17.87 31.26
CA THR A 68 18.21 19.29 31.42
C THR A 68 18.35 20.07 30.11
N ILE A 69 19.36 19.73 29.31
CA ILE A 69 19.61 20.33 28.00
C ILE A 69 18.55 19.84 27.01
N THR A 70 18.28 18.53 26.98
CA THR A 70 17.28 17.94 26.10
C THR A 70 15.89 18.53 26.34
N ASP A 71 15.45 18.66 27.59
CA ASP A 71 14.15 19.23 27.97
C ASP A 71 13.96 20.66 27.44
N ARG A 72 15.00 21.49 27.57
CA ARG A 72 14.98 22.86 27.05
C ARG A 72 15.02 22.92 25.54
N VAL A 73 15.83 22.07 24.90
CA VAL A 73 15.86 21.94 23.44
C VAL A 73 14.48 21.58 22.91
N PHE A 74 13.78 20.61 23.52
CA PHE A 74 12.42 20.25 23.11
C PHE A 74 11.44 21.42 23.20
N SER A 75 11.49 22.15 24.31
CA SER A 75 10.68 23.36 24.51
C SER A 75 10.98 24.44 23.47
N ALA A 76 12.25 24.62 23.09
CA ALA A 76 12.66 25.56 22.05
C ALA A 76 12.24 25.10 20.64
N LEU A 77 12.45 23.83 20.29
CA LEU A 77 12.08 23.25 19.00
C LEU A 77 10.57 23.39 18.72
N ALA A 78 9.73 23.16 19.73
CA ALA A 78 8.27 23.34 19.61
C ALA A 78 7.85 24.77 19.26
N MET A 79 8.74 25.76 19.41
CA MET A 79 8.48 27.17 19.13
C MET A 79 9.00 27.61 17.74
N LEU A 80 9.86 26.82 17.10
CA LEU A 80 10.49 27.12 15.80
C LEU A 80 9.64 26.76 14.57
N GLY A 81 8.35 26.46 14.76
CA GLY A 81 7.43 26.15 13.67
C GLY A 81 7.66 24.76 13.05
N PRO A 82 7.32 24.56 11.76
CA PRO A 82 7.33 23.23 11.14
C PRO A 82 8.69 22.52 11.17
N ALA A 83 9.79 23.25 10.90
CA ALA A 83 11.14 22.69 10.97
C ALA A 83 11.51 22.24 12.39
N GLY A 84 11.14 23.04 13.39
CA GLY A 84 11.32 22.70 14.81
C GLY A 84 10.52 21.48 15.25
N GLU A 85 9.24 21.41 14.89
CA GLU A 85 8.38 20.28 15.22
C GLU A 85 8.84 18.98 14.53
N LEU A 86 9.28 19.08 13.27
CA LEU A 86 9.91 17.97 12.55
C LEU A 86 11.17 17.48 13.26
N ARG A 87 12.07 18.40 13.63
CA ARG A 87 13.32 18.07 14.33
C ARG A 87 13.05 17.46 15.69
N ALA A 88 12.07 17.98 16.44
CA ALA A 88 11.64 17.38 17.69
C ALA A 88 11.08 15.97 17.48
N ALA A 89 10.28 15.74 16.43
CA ALA A 89 9.73 14.42 16.12
C ALA A 89 10.86 13.42 15.83
N MET A 90 11.83 13.80 14.99
CA MET A 90 13.00 12.97 14.68
C MET A 90 13.86 12.70 15.91
N LEU A 91 14.09 13.71 16.76
CA LEU A 91 14.89 13.58 17.97
C LEU A 91 14.27 12.60 18.98
N LEU A 92 12.95 12.65 19.16
CA LEU A 92 12.21 11.68 20.01
C LEU A 92 12.29 10.25 19.52
N CYS A 93 12.62 10.10 18.25
CA CYS A 93 12.64 8.88 17.49
C CYS A 93 14.07 8.33 17.33
N ASP A 94 15.07 9.10 17.74
CA ASP A 94 16.49 8.79 17.57
C ASP A 94 16.94 7.81 18.66
N PRO A 95 17.51 6.65 18.31
CA PRO A 95 17.93 5.64 19.29
C PRO A 95 19.07 6.11 20.20
N ARG A 96 19.77 7.19 19.84
CA ARG A 96 20.83 7.78 20.68
C ARG A 96 20.26 8.57 21.86
N LEU A 97 18.99 8.97 21.82
CA LEU A 97 18.35 9.67 22.92
C LEU A 97 17.76 8.66 23.93
N PRO A 98 18.15 8.70 25.23
CA PRO A 98 17.61 7.77 26.21
C PRO A 98 16.08 7.88 26.38
N GLU A 99 15.37 6.75 26.37
CA GLU A 99 13.89 6.69 26.44
C GLU A 99 13.32 7.48 27.63
N ARG A 100 13.94 7.38 28.81
CA ARG A 100 13.53 8.14 30.02
C ARG A 100 13.59 9.66 29.83
N VAL A 101 14.59 10.13 29.08
CA VAL A 101 14.78 11.56 28.81
C VAL A 101 13.74 12.02 27.79
N ALA A 102 13.48 11.21 26.76
CA ALA A 102 12.44 11.45 25.77
C ALA A 102 11.04 11.51 26.42
N GLU A 103 10.70 10.57 27.30
CA GLU A 103 9.43 10.54 28.05
C GLU A 103 9.27 11.78 28.95
N ALA A 104 10.30 12.15 29.70
CA ALA A 104 10.27 13.32 30.58
C ALA A 104 10.10 14.64 29.82
N ALA A 105 10.75 14.78 28.66
CA ALA A 105 10.61 15.95 27.79
C ALA A 105 9.21 16.02 27.16
N ARG A 106 8.65 14.89 26.70
CA ARG A 106 7.27 14.81 26.16
C ARG A 106 6.24 15.27 27.19
N ALA A 107 6.37 14.85 28.45
CA ALA A 107 5.41 15.16 29.51
C ALA A 107 5.31 16.65 29.86
N LYS A 108 6.36 17.43 29.59
CA LYS A 108 6.43 18.87 29.92
C LYS A 108 5.95 19.79 28.79
N LEU A 109 5.72 19.25 27.59
CA LEU A 109 5.22 20.05 26.47
C LEU A 109 3.76 20.50 26.71
N PRO A 110 3.40 21.75 26.32
CA PRO A 110 2.01 22.19 26.31
C PRO A 110 1.13 21.24 25.48
N PRO A 111 -0.13 20.99 25.87
CA PRO A 111 -1.03 20.04 25.21
C PRO A 111 -1.08 20.16 23.69
N ASN A 112 -1.33 21.35 23.15
CA ASN A 112 -1.40 21.59 21.70
C ASN A 112 -0.08 21.31 20.96
N ARG A 113 1.07 21.60 21.57
CA ARG A 113 2.40 21.33 21.00
C ARG A 113 2.73 19.85 21.04
N HIS A 114 2.34 19.18 22.12
CA HIS A 114 2.43 17.74 22.21
C HIS A 114 1.59 17.09 21.11
N LEU A 115 0.35 17.54 20.89
CA LEU A 115 -0.50 17.05 19.80
C LEU A 115 0.11 17.30 18.42
N ALA A 116 0.66 18.49 18.14
CA ALA A 116 1.35 18.78 16.88
C ALA A 116 2.54 17.84 16.62
N LEU A 117 3.35 17.62 17.66
CA LEU A 117 4.49 16.71 17.62
C LEU A 117 4.06 15.25 17.39
N MET A 118 3.03 14.80 18.11
CA MET A 118 2.46 13.47 17.93
C MET A 118 1.81 13.30 16.56
N ASN A 119 1.14 14.33 16.05
CA ASN A 119 0.58 14.35 14.71
C ASN A 119 1.67 14.11 13.66
N ARG A 120 2.81 14.78 13.82
CA ARG A 120 3.97 14.58 12.96
C ARG A 120 4.47 13.14 13.06
N ILE A 121 4.72 12.60 14.25
CA ILE A 121 5.18 11.21 14.41
C ILE A 121 4.19 10.20 13.81
N LEU A 122 2.89 10.43 14.00
CA LEU A 122 1.82 9.57 13.50
C LEU A 122 1.59 9.68 12.00
N ALA A 123 1.87 10.83 11.39
CA ALA A 123 1.76 11.02 9.94
C ALA A 123 2.96 10.43 9.17
N THR A 124 4.10 10.25 9.83
CA THR A 124 5.42 10.07 9.20
C THR A 124 5.93 8.63 9.25
N ARG A 125 5.70 7.93 10.36
CA ARG A 125 6.35 6.63 10.60
C ARG A 125 5.66 5.49 9.86
N ARG A 126 6.43 4.79 9.00
CA ARG A 126 6.08 3.46 8.49
C ARG A 126 5.77 2.45 9.60
N ALA A 127 6.30 2.66 10.82
CA ALA A 127 6.06 1.84 12.02
C ALA A 127 6.17 2.62 13.34
N ILE A 128 5.05 2.82 14.01
CA ILE A 128 4.96 3.32 15.38
C ILE A 128 4.82 2.12 16.33
N PRO A 129 5.75 1.92 17.28
CA PRO A 129 5.61 0.90 18.29
C PRO A 129 4.23 1.00 18.97
N PRO A 130 3.48 -0.11 19.14
CA PRO A 130 2.14 -0.09 19.74
C PRO A 130 2.08 0.62 21.10
N ARG A 131 3.17 0.53 21.87
CA ARG A 131 3.33 1.23 23.15
C ARG A 131 3.36 2.75 22.98
N GLU A 132 4.05 3.26 21.96
CA GLU A 132 4.08 4.70 21.66
C GLU A 132 2.72 5.18 21.18
N LEU A 133 2.09 4.46 20.24
CA LEU A 133 0.72 4.78 19.79
C LEU A 133 -0.27 4.81 20.96
N THR A 134 -0.23 3.82 21.85
CA THR A 134 -1.11 3.77 23.03
C THR A 134 -0.87 4.96 23.94
N ALA A 135 0.40 5.26 24.28
CA ALA A 135 0.73 6.41 25.12
C ALA A 135 0.29 7.75 24.49
N THR A 136 0.45 7.88 23.17
CA THR A 136 -0.01 9.05 22.41
C THR A 136 -1.52 9.20 22.46
N LEU A 137 -2.28 8.13 22.22
CA LEU A 137 -3.74 8.15 22.25
C LEU A 137 -4.28 8.36 23.68
N ASP A 138 -3.65 7.77 24.69
CA ASP A 138 -4.03 7.99 26.09
C ASP A 138 -3.79 9.44 26.50
N ARG A 139 -2.66 10.03 26.09
CA ARG A 139 -2.40 11.45 26.34
C ARG A 139 -3.36 12.35 25.56
N LEU A 140 -3.72 12.00 24.33
CA LEU A 140 -4.75 12.72 23.59
C LEU A 140 -6.09 12.67 24.34
N ARG A 141 -6.50 11.50 24.87
CA ARG A 141 -7.73 11.38 25.69
C ARG A 141 -7.66 12.23 26.96
N GLU A 142 -6.52 12.30 27.64
CA GLU A 142 -6.32 13.20 28.77
C GLU A 142 -6.53 14.65 28.35
N ILE A 143 -5.89 15.10 27.26
CA ILE A 143 -6.03 16.46 26.74
C ILE A 143 -7.47 16.77 26.33
N GLU A 144 -8.14 15.86 25.62
CA GLU A 144 -9.55 16.02 25.25
C GLU A 144 -10.49 16.18 26.45
N ASN A 145 -10.16 15.55 27.58
CA ASN A 145 -10.95 15.60 28.81
C ASN A 145 -10.66 16.86 29.65
N ASP A 146 -9.38 17.22 29.76
CA ASP A 146 -8.92 18.29 30.65
C ASP A 146 -8.98 19.67 30.00
N ASP A 147 -8.67 19.76 28.70
CA ASP A 147 -8.58 21.01 27.93
C ASP A 147 -8.96 20.79 26.44
N PRO A 148 -10.27 20.73 26.11
CA PRO A 148 -10.72 20.58 24.73
C PRO A 148 -10.38 21.79 23.85
N GLU A 149 -10.07 22.96 24.42
CA GLU A 149 -9.67 24.15 23.66
C GLU A 149 -8.26 23.99 23.06
N ALA A 150 -7.36 23.31 23.76
CA ALA A 150 -6.04 22.97 23.22
C ALA A 150 -6.10 22.13 21.93
N VAL A 151 -7.11 21.27 21.80
CA VAL A 151 -7.37 20.50 20.57
C VAL A 151 -7.77 21.43 19.43
N LEU A 152 -8.66 22.41 19.68
CA LEU A 152 -9.05 23.38 18.67
C LEU A 152 -7.86 24.25 18.22
N MET A 153 -7.00 24.66 19.15
CA MET A 153 -5.75 25.36 18.83
C MET A 153 -4.82 24.51 17.96
N PHE A 154 -4.71 23.21 18.24
CA PHE A 154 -3.93 22.28 17.43
C PHE A 154 -4.51 22.15 16.01
N LEU A 155 -5.82 21.95 15.86
CA LEU A 155 -6.47 21.90 14.54
C LEU A 155 -6.28 23.22 13.77
N ALA A 156 -6.41 24.37 14.43
CA ALA A 156 -6.16 25.68 13.83
C ALA A 156 -4.72 25.83 13.32
N GLN A 157 -3.73 25.26 14.03
CA GLN A 157 -2.33 25.27 13.58
C GLN A 157 -2.13 24.42 12.32
N LEU A 158 -2.79 23.26 12.23
CA LEU A 158 -2.78 22.44 11.02
C LEU A 158 -3.42 23.19 9.84
N THR A 159 -4.57 23.85 10.09
CA THR A 159 -5.25 24.69 9.10
C THR A 159 -4.37 25.78 8.53
N ALA A 160 -3.67 26.53 9.38
CA ALA A 160 -2.81 27.63 8.94
C ALA A 160 -1.66 27.15 8.04
N ARG A 161 -1.29 25.87 8.12
CA ARG A 161 -0.22 25.25 7.33
C ARG A 161 -0.73 24.50 6.10
N GLY A 162 -2.04 24.26 6.01
CA GLY A 162 -2.62 23.35 5.02
C GLY A 162 -2.32 21.88 5.30
N ASP A 163 -1.98 21.54 6.54
CA ASP A 163 -1.79 20.17 7.01
C ASP A 163 -3.14 19.56 7.47
N SER A 164 -3.21 18.23 7.52
CA SER A 164 -4.35 17.50 8.10
C SER A 164 -3.90 16.73 9.35
N ALA A 165 -4.86 16.44 10.23
CA ALA A 165 -4.58 15.60 11.38
C ALA A 165 -4.25 14.17 10.91
N ALA A 166 -3.18 13.59 11.43
CA ALA A 166 -2.84 12.20 11.29
C ALA A 166 -4.05 11.37 11.70
N TYR A 167 -4.39 10.40 10.88
CA TYR A 167 -5.64 9.69 11.04
C TYR A 167 -5.86 9.08 12.45
N PRO A 168 -4.87 8.49 13.15
CA PRO A 168 -5.11 7.98 14.50
C PRO A 168 -5.58 9.07 15.47
N ILE A 169 -5.02 10.28 15.37
CA ILE A 169 -5.48 11.44 16.14
C ILE A 169 -6.88 11.83 15.69
N GLN A 170 -7.10 11.99 14.39
CA GLN A 170 -8.39 12.41 13.84
C GLN A 170 -9.52 11.44 14.26
N ASN A 171 -9.28 10.13 14.20
CA ASN A 171 -10.23 9.09 14.57
C ASN A 171 -10.52 9.06 16.07
N GLU A 172 -9.50 9.21 16.91
CA GLU A 172 -9.69 9.33 18.37
C GLU A 172 -10.45 10.60 18.70
N LEU A 173 -10.09 11.76 18.13
CA LEU A 173 -10.81 13.02 18.28
C LEU A 173 -12.29 12.89 17.91
N LEU A 174 -12.61 12.19 16.82
CA LEU A 174 -13.98 12.03 16.33
C LEU A 174 -14.81 11.05 17.15
N ARG A 175 -14.20 9.98 17.70
CA ARG A 175 -14.87 8.94 18.50
C ARG A 175 -14.86 9.24 20.00
N GLY A 176 -13.91 10.08 20.43
CA GLY A 176 -13.66 10.48 21.80
C GLY A 176 -14.65 11.53 22.30
N ARG A 177 -14.36 12.09 23.46
CA ARG A 177 -15.23 13.10 24.08
C ARG A 177 -15.19 14.41 23.32
N PHE A 178 -14.06 14.74 22.70
CA PHE A 178 -13.95 15.95 21.89
C PHE A 178 -14.93 15.94 20.72
N GLY A 179 -15.07 14.82 20.00
CA GLY A 179 -15.98 14.71 18.85
C GLY A 179 -17.44 14.87 19.23
N LEU A 180 -17.84 14.35 20.40
CA LEU A 180 -19.18 14.59 20.97
C LEU A 180 -19.34 16.06 21.39
N TRP A 181 -18.35 16.61 22.08
CA TRP A 181 -18.35 18.00 22.53
C TRP A 181 -18.43 18.99 21.35
N ALA A 182 -17.64 18.79 20.29
CA ALA A 182 -17.66 19.60 19.07
C ALA A 182 -19.01 19.52 18.35
N GLN A 183 -19.65 18.34 18.34
CA GLN A 183 -21.00 18.18 17.78
C GLN A 183 -22.07 18.92 18.59
N GLU A 184 -21.97 18.93 19.93
CA GLU A 184 -22.87 19.70 20.78
C GLU A 184 -22.63 21.20 20.65
N LEU A 185 -21.37 21.64 20.58
CA LEU A 185 -21.01 23.04 20.35
C LEU A 185 -21.58 23.55 19.02
N LEU A 186 -21.55 22.74 17.96
CA LEU A 186 -22.18 23.05 16.67
C LEU A 186 -23.72 23.06 16.70
N ASN A 187 -24.36 22.58 17.78
CA ASN A 187 -25.80 22.70 17.99
C ASN A 187 -26.18 23.95 18.80
N MET A 188 -25.21 24.67 19.40
CA MET A 188 -25.45 25.89 20.18
C MET A 188 -25.66 27.11 19.27
N ASP A 189 -26.23 28.17 19.85
CA ASP A 189 -26.32 29.48 19.20
C ASP A 189 -24.96 30.19 19.21
N LEU A 190 -24.14 29.91 18.20
CA LEU A 190 -22.82 30.52 18.00
C LEU A 190 -22.93 31.91 17.36
N ASP A 191 -22.08 32.84 17.80
CA ASP A 191 -21.89 34.13 17.13
C ASP A 191 -21.11 33.98 15.80
N GLN A 192 -20.89 35.07 15.07
CA GLN A 192 -20.25 35.02 13.76
C GLN A 192 -18.77 34.63 13.81
N GLU A 193 -18.03 35.08 14.83
CA GLU A 193 -16.61 34.77 14.96
C GLU A 193 -16.43 33.30 15.35
N GLN A 194 -17.25 32.81 16.28
CA GLN A 194 -17.32 31.42 16.69
C GLN A 194 -17.67 30.50 15.52
N ARG A 195 -18.68 30.85 14.69
CA ARG A 195 -19.01 30.08 13.47
C ARG A 195 -17.84 30.01 12.50
N ARG A 196 -17.14 31.12 12.24
CA ARG A 196 -15.95 31.14 11.36
C ARG A 196 -14.82 30.30 11.94
N TYR A 197 -14.58 30.41 13.23
CA TYR A 197 -13.56 29.62 13.92
C TYR A 197 -13.87 28.14 13.83
N MET A 198 -15.11 27.72 14.13
CA MET A 198 -15.54 26.32 14.04
C MET A 198 -15.50 25.79 12.60
N ALA A 199 -15.92 26.58 11.61
CA ALA A 199 -15.80 26.19 10.21
C ALA A 199 -14.33 25.93 9.82
N ARG A 200 -13.42 26.83 10.21
CA ARG A 200 -11.99 26.69 9.93
C ARG A 200 -11.34 25.53 10.67
N THR A 201 -11.74 25.23 11.90
CA THR A 201 -11.07 24.21 12.72
C THR A 201 -11.70 22.83 12.59
N ALA A 202 -13.03 22.73 12.68
CA ALA A 202 -13.76 21.47 12.59
C ALA A 202 -13.75 20.90 11.15
N GLY A 203 -13.61 21.76 10.12
CA GLY A 203 -13.46 21.34 8.73
C GLY A 203 -12.24 20.44 8.46
N HIS A 204 -11.16 20.58 9.24
CA HIS A 204 -9.94 19.76 9.10
C HIS A 204 -10.05 18.35 9.70
N LEU A 205 -11.14 18.07 10.41
CA LEU A 205 -11.47 16.70 10.79
C LEU A 205 -12.04 15.90 9.63
N GLU A 206 -12.34 16.55 8.49
CA GLU A 206 -12.76 15.92 7.23
C GLU A 206 -13.82 14.82 7.45
N SER A 207 -14.76 15.09 8.36
CA SER A 207 -15.75 14.12 8.84
C SER A 207 -17.12 14.44 8.27
N PRO A 208 -17.80 13.48 7.60
CA PRO A 208 -19.16 13.69 7.11
C PRO A 208 -20.14 14.14 8.20
N ILE A 209 -19.97 13.65 9.43
CA ILE A 209 -20.81 14.01 10.58
C ILE A 209 -20.62 15.50 10.93
N ILE A 210 -19.37 15.95 11.02
CA ILE A 210 -19.05 17.35 11.30
C ILE A 210 -19.51 18.25 10.15
N SER A 211 -19.27 17.86 8.88
CA SER A 211 -19.77 18.57 7.70
C SER A 211 -21.30 18.73 7.70
N SER A 212 -22.03 17.66 8.04
CA SER A 212 -23.50 17.67 8.14
C SER A 212 -23.99 18.60 9.27
N ARG A 213 -23.24 18.70 10.38
CA ARG A 213 -23.53 19.64 11.48
C ARG A 213 -23.19 21.08 11.11
N LEU A 214 -22.07 21.32 10.42
CA LEU A 214 -21.71 22.64 9.87
C LEU A 214 -22.80 23.18 8.93
N ALA A 215 -23.49 22.31 8.20
CA ALA A 215 -24.62 22.72 7.35
C ALA A 215 -25.76 23.40 8.14
N ARG A 216 -25.95 23.07 9.43
CA ARG A 216 -27.05 23.63 10.25
C ARG A 216 -26.77 25.06 10.69
N ILE A 217 -25.51 25.42 10.92
CA ILE A 217 -25.13 26.77 11.32
C ILE A 217 -25.08 27.76 10.13
N LEU A 218 -25.33 27.30 8.89
CA LEU A 218 -25.46 28.18 7.72
C LEU A 218 -26.66 29.14 7.84
N LYS A 219 -27.78 28.71 8.44
CA LYS A 219 -29.05 29.46 8.45
C LYS A 219 -28.96 30.83 9.18
N GLY A 220 -27.98 31.00 10.07
CA GLY A 220 -27.74 32.25 10.82
C GLY A 220 -26.38 32.90 10.54
N ALA A 221 -25.66 32.46 9.51
CA ALA A 221 -24.33 32.98 9.17
C ALA A 221 -24.44 34.24 8.28
N THR A 222 -23.56 35.21 8.47
CA THR A 222 -23.48 36.39 7.59
C THR A 222 -22.83 36.04 6.23
N PRO A 223 -23.01 36.88 5.20
CA PRO A 223 -22.38 36.67 3.88
C PRO A 223 -20.85 36.49 3.91
N GLU A 224 -20.16 37.07 4.90
CA GLU A 224 -18.71 36.90 5.07
C GLU A 224 -18.35 35.56 5.74
N THR A 225 -19.25 35.01 6.57
CA THR A 225 -19.03 33.74 7.29
C THR A 225 -19.38 32.51 6.44
N ILE A 226 -20.43 32.61 5.61
CA ILE A 226 -20.94 31.50 4.79
C ILE A 226 -19.85 30.83 3.92
N PRO A 227 -18.96 31.56 3.21
CA PRO A 227 -17.93 30.95 2.37
C PRO A 227 -16.98 30.02 3.13
N HIS A 228 -16.63 30.36 4.37
CA HIS A 228 -15.77 29.53 5.21
C HIS A 228 -16.48 28.23 5.61
N ILE A 229 -17.77 28.29 5.96
CA ILE A 229 -18.57 27.11 6.30
C ILE A 229 -18.72 26.19 5.08
N LEU A 230 -19.06 26.74 3.90
CA LEU A 230 -19.19 25.96 2.67
C LEU A 230 -17.87 25.34 2.23
N SER A 231 -16.76 26.05 2.37
CA SER A 231 -15.42 25.50 2.11
C SER A 231 -15.10 24.32 3.03
N ALA A 232 -15.43 24.43 4.32
CA ALA A 232 -15.23 23.37 5.28
C ALA A 232 -16.10 22.14 4.98
N MET A 233 -17.38 22.34 4.65
CA MET A 233 -18.29 21.28 4.20
C MET A 233 -17.81 20.58 2.92
N GLY A 234 -17.18 21.33 2.02
CA GLY A 234 -16.63 20.81 0.77
C GLY A 234 -15.37 19.96 0.94
N GLY A 235 -14.76 19.89 2.13
CA GLY A 235 -13.56 19.09 2.39
C GLY A 235 -13.80 17.58 2.31
N THR A 236 -15.05 17.12 2.40
CA THR A 236 -15.43 15.70 2.41
C THR A 236 -15.97 15.24 1.04
N PRO A 237 -15.25 14.36 0.30
CA PRO A 237 -15.69 13.88 -1.02
C PRO A 237 -17.00 13.09 -1.01
N ALA A 238 -17.33 12.46 0.14
CA ALA A 238 -18.54 11.67 0.36
C ALA A 238 -19.54 12.41 1.27
N ALA A 239 -19.81 13.68 0.97
CA ALA A 239 -20.80 14.44 1.71
C ALA A 239 -22.21 13.84 1.55
N ASP A 240 -22.97 13.82 2.64
CA ASP A 240 -24.34 13.33 2.65
C ASP A 240 -25.27 14.21 1.80
N ASP A 241 -26.46 13.68 1.47
CA ASP A 241 -27.46 14.40 0.67
C ASP A 241 -27.91 15.72 1.33
N VAL A 242 -27.82 15.80 2.67
CA VAL A 242 -28.13 17.00 3.45
C VAL A 242 -27.13 18.12 3.17
N THR A 243 -25.83 17.82 3.24
CA THR A 243 -24.73 18.77 2.99
C THR A 243 -24.80 19.28 1.54
N ARG A 244 -25.08 18.38 0.59
CA ARG A 244 -25.27 18.74 -0.82
C ARG A 244 -26.44 19.70 -1.01
N LYS A 245 -27.63 19.34 -0.52
CA LYS A 245 -28.83 20.19 -0.61
C LYS A 245 -28.63 21.54 0.06
N ALA A 246 -27.90 21.58 1.18
CA ALA A 246 -27.57 22.81 1.87
C ALA A 246 -26.71 23.73 0.98
N ALA A 247 -25.66 23.21 0.34
CA ALA A 247 -24.85 24.00 -0.60
C ALA A 247 -25.66 24.47 -1.83
N GLU A 248 -26.56 23.63 -2.36
CA GLU A 248 -27.43 23.98 -3.50
C GLU A 248 -28.33 25.19 -3.21
N LEU A 249 -28.85 25.33 -1.98
CA LEU A 249 -29.67 26.48 -1.59
C LEU A 249 -28.92 27.82 -1.73
N PHE A 250 -27.61 27.84 -1.47
CA PHE A 250 -26.80 29.05 -1.51
C PHE A 250 -26.35 29.48 -2.92
N LEU A 251 -26.64 28.68 -3.95
CA LEU A 251 -26.39 29.07 -5.35
C LEU A 251 -27.19 30.30 -5.79
N ARG A 252 -28.34 30.56 -5.14
CA ARG A 252 -29.24 31.70 -5.42
C ARG A 252 -29.05 32.90 -4.49
N HIS A 253 -28.01 32.89 -3.66
CA HIS A 253 -27.75 33.96 -2.69
C HIS A 253 -27.40 35.29 -3.37
N GLN A 254 -27.72 36.44 -2.77
CA GLN A 254 -27.45 37.76 -3.38
C GLN A 254 -25.94 38.08 -3.47
N ASN A 255 -25.15 37.66 -2.49
CA ASN A 255 -23.70 37.88 -2.46
C ASN A 255 -22.94 36.95 -3.44
N PRO A 256 -22.18 37.48 -4.42
CA PRO A 256 -21.40 36.71 -5.39
C PRO A 256 -20.41 35.70 -4.78
N GLY A 257 -19.69 36.10 -3.72
CA GLY A 257 -18.69 35.26 -3.06
C GLY A 257 -19.31 34.03 -2.39
N VAL A 258 -20.52 34.16 -1.85
CA VAL A 258 -21.28 33.03 -1.30
C VAL A 258 -21.65 32.03 -2.39
N ARG A 259 -22.09 32.50 -3.55
CA ARG A 259 -22.48 31.61 -4.67
C ARG A 259 -21.27 30.85 -5.23
N ILE A 260 -20.11 31.50 -5.33
CA ILE A 260 -18.84 30.83 -5.73
C ILE A 260 -18.46 29.75 -4.71
N ALA A 261 -18.50 30.07 -3.42
CA ALA A 261 -18.18 29.10 -2.37
C ALA A 261 -19.12 27.89 -2.40
N ALA A 262 -20.41 28.10 -2.66
CA ALA A 262 -21.38 27.03 -2.85
C ALA A 262 -21.04 26.15 -4.07
N ALA A 263 -20.71 26.74 -5.22
CA ALA A 263 -20.29 25.99 -6.40
C ALA A 263 -18.99 25.21 -6.16
N ARG A 264 -18.01 25.78 -5.44
CA ARG A 264 -16.77 25.09 -5.05
C ARG A 264 -17.04 23.87 -4.17
N ALA A 265 -17.93 24.00 -3.19
CA ALA A 265 -18.36 22.88 -2.35
C ALA A 265 -19.08 21.80 -3.18
N LEU A 266 -19.94 22.20 -4.12
CA LEU A 266 -20.63 21.24 -5.01
C LEU A 266 -19.68 20.53 -5.97
N ARG A 267 -18.59 21.18 -6.40
CA ARG A 267 -17.51 20.53 -7.17
C ARG A 267 -16.89 19.39 -6.39
N THR A 268 -16.48 19.63 -5.15
CA THR A 268 -15.80 18.61 -4.34
C THR A 268 -16.73 17.45 -3.99
N MET A 269 -18.04 17.71 -3.87
CA MET A 269 -19.09 16.70 -3.70
C MET A 269 -19.52 16.01 -5.00
N ASN A 270 -18.93 16.37 -6.15
CA ASN A 270 -19.31 15.88 -7.49
C ASN A 270 -20.82 15.97 -7.78
N ALA A 271 -21.45 17.10 -7.41
CA ALA A 271 -22.90 17.24 -7.48
C ALA A 271 -23.41 17.34 -8.93
N PRO A 272 -24.50 16.63 -9.29
CA PRO A 272 -25.05 16.65 -10.65
C PRO A 272 -25.64 18.01 -11.06
N THR A 273 -25.96 18.87 -10.09
CA THR A 273 -26.48 20.24 -10.28
C THR A 273 -25.39 21.25 -10.64
N LEU A 274 -24.11 20.90 -10.47
CA LEU A 274 -22.97 21.79 -10.69
C LEU A 274 -22.93 22.44 -12.09
N PRO A 275 -23.18 21.72 -13.22
CA PRO A 275 -23.10 22.35 -14.54
C PRO A 275 -24.09 23.50 -14.72
N ALA A 276 -25.34 23.32 -14.26
CA ALA A 276 -26.36 24.36 -14.33
C ALA A 276 -26.03 25.54 -13.40
N ALA A 277 -25.48 25.24 -12.21
CA ALA A 277 -25.02 26.24 -11.26
C ALA A 277 -23.91 27.13 -11.83
N LEU A 278 -22.92 26.53 -12.48
CA LEU A 278 -21.81 27.23 -13.14
C LEU A 278 -22.29 28.10 -14.30
N ALA A 279 -23.21 27.59 -15.13
CA ALA A 279 -23.81 28.38 -16.20
C ALA A 279 -24.58 29.60 -15.67
N SER A 280 -25.28 29.45 -14.54
CA SER A 280 -25.98 30.55 -13.87
C SER A 280 -25.03 31.59 -13.25
N LEU A 281 -23.91 31.14 -12.67
CA LEU A 281 -22.86 32.03 -12.16
C LEU A 281 -22.24 32.86 -13.28
N TRP A 282 -21.97 32.21 -14.42
CA TRP A 282 -21.43 32.87 -15.59
C TRP A 282 -22.30 34.04 -16.08
N GLN A 283 -23.62 33.83 -16.12
CA GLN A 283 -24.57 34.81 -16.63
C GLN A 283 -24.85 35.97 -15.66
N ALA A 284 -24.45 35.83 -14.39
CA ALA A 284 -24.83 36.81 -13.37
C ALA A 284 -23.98 38.09 -13.41
N ASP A 285 -22.66 37.96 -13.63
CA ASP A 285 -21.74 39.08 -13.76
C ASP A 285 -20.41 38.64 -14.39
N ALA A 286 -19.67 39.57 -15.01
CA ALA A 286 -18.39 39.34 -15.66
C ALA A 286 -17.29 38.85 -14.71
N ALA A 287 -17.26 39.31 -13.46
CA ALA A 287 -16.27 38.83 -12.47
C ALA A 287 -16.53 37.37 -12.07
N LEU A 288 -17.81 36.98 -11.96
CA LEU A 288 -18.23 35.61 -11.67
C LEU A 288 -17.99 34.64 -12.85
N ALA A 289 -18.01 35.15 -14.09
CA ALA A 289 -17.73 34.35 -15.28
C ALA A 289 -16.32 33.73 -15.25
N HIS A 290 -15.31 34.48 -14.80
CA HIS A 290 -13.95 33.95 -14.66
C HIS A 290 -13.87 32.83 -13.62
N GLU A 291 -14.46 33.02 -12.45
CA GLU A 291 -14.50 31.99 -11.38
C GLU A 291 -15.30 30.75 -11.81
N ALA A 292 -16.41 30.94 -12.54
CA ALA A 292 -17.18 29.84 -13.11
C ALA A 292 -16.38 29.06 -14.18
N ALA A 293 -15.62 29.78 -15.03
CA ALA A 293 -14.72 29.18 -16.01
C ALA A 293 -13.60 28.39 -15.35
N ALA A 294 -12.96 28.99 -14.35
CA ALA A 294 -11.90 28.38 -13.57
C ALA A 294 -12.37 27.08 -12.90
N LEU A 295 -13.54 27.14 -12.26
CA LEU A 295 -14.12 25.96 -11.62
C LEU A 295 -14.53 24.90 -12.65
N ALA A 296 -15.12 25.29 -13.79
CA ALA A 296 -15.43 24.36 -14.87
C ALA A 296 -14.16 23.66 -15.39
N LEU A 297 -13.06 24.40 -15.59
CA LEU A 297 -11.78 23.85 -16.07
C LEU A 297 -11.07 22.97 -15.04
N SER A 298 -11.50 22.95 -13.78
CA SER A 298 -11.04 21.97 -12.79
C SER A 298 -11.91 20.69 -12.74
N CYS A 299 -13.02 20.66 -13.49
CA CYS A 299 -13.96 19.53 -13.55
C CYS A 299 -13.70 18.64 -14.78
N PRO A 300 -14.14 17.36 -14.77
CA PRO A 300 -14.04 16.47 -15.94
C PRO A 300 -14.66 17.07 -17.21
N TRP A 301 -14.22 16.60 -18.38
CA TRP A 301 -14.71 17.07 -19.67
C TRP A 301 -16.25 17.02 -19.79
N THR A 302 -16.87 15.99 -19.24
CA THR A 302 -18.33 15.82 -19.22
C THR A 302 -19.04 17.00 -18.55
N THR A 303 -18.50 17.51 -17.44
CA THR A 303 -19.00 18.69 -16.73
C THR A 303 -18.80 19.95 -17.57
N ILE A 304 -17.62 20.15 -18.16
CA ILE A 304 -17.33 21.32 -19.02
C ILE A 304 -18.32 21.37 -20.19
N LYS A 305 -18.53 20.24 -20.87
CA LYS A 305 -19.47 20.10 -21.98
C LYS A 305 -20.90 20.40 -21.55
N ALA A 306 -21.31 19.93 -20.36
CA ALA A 306 -22.62 20.22 -19.80
C ALA A 306 -22.80 21.71 -19.46
N VAL A 307 -21.78 22.39 -18.92
CA VAL A 307 -21.79 23.84 -18.67
C VAL A 307 -21.97 24.60 -19.99
N LEU A 308 -21.16 24.28 -21.02
CA LEU A 308 -21.25 24.93 -22.34
C LEU A 308 -22.61 24.74 -23.01
N LYS A 309 -23.24 23.58 -22.81
CA LYS A 309 -24.59 23.29 -23.31
C LYS A 309 -25.67 24.07 -22.57
N ALA A 310 -25.49 24.31 -21.27
CA ALA A 310 -26.42 25.08 -20.45
C ALA A 310 -26.33 26.61 -20.70
N LEU A 311 -25.28 27.09 -21.37
CA LEU A 311 -25.13 28.51 -21.74
C LEU A 311 -25.91 28.87 -23.02
N PRO A 312 -26.55 30.06 -23.08
CA PRO A 312 -27.16 30.61 -24.29
C PRO A 312 -26.18 30.69 -25.45
N ASP A 313 -26.67 30.48 -26.69
CA ASP A 313 -25.85 30.51 -27.91
C ASP A 313 -25.09 31.83 -28.11
N THR A 314 -25.60 32.95 -27.58
CA THR A 314 -24.95 34.28 -27.62
C THR A 314 -23.73 34.39 -26.70
N THR A 315 -23.71 33.64 -25.59
CA THR A 315 -22.65 33.70 -24.56
C THR A 315 -21.62 32.58 -24.70
N ARG A 316 -22.01 31.45 -25.29
CA ARG A 316 -21.16 30.27 -25.48
C ARG A 316 -19.81 30.59 -26.17
N PRO A 317 -19.73 31.43 -27.22
CA PRO A 317 -18.45 31.77 -27.84
C PRO A 317 -17.48 32.48 -26.88
N GLN A 318 -17.98 33.41 -26.06
CA GLN A 318 -17.15 34.11 -25.07
C GLN A 318 -16.64 33.16 -23.98
N ALA A 319 -17.48 32.20 -23.58
CA ALA A 319 -17.09 31.17 -22.62
C ALA A 319 -16.03 30.22 -23.16
N LEU A 320 -16.12 29.83 -24.44
CA LEU A 320 -15.11 29.02 -25.09
C LEU A 320 -13.76 29.74 -25.12
N VAL A 321 -13.72 31.02 -25.49
CA VAL A 321 -12.46 31.80 -25.52
C VAL A 321 -11.83 31.87 -24.14
N LEU A 322 -12.62 32.15 -23.09
CA LEU A 322 -12.10 32.23 -21.73
C LEU A 322 -11.60 30.87 -21.20
N LEU A 323 -12.32 29.78 -21.44
CA LEU A 323 -11.89 28.43 -21.08
C LEU A 323 -10.59 28.04 -21.82
N CYS A 324 -10.49 28.39 -23.10
CA CYS A 324 -9.28 28.16 -23.88
C CYS A 324 -8.11 29.01 -23.35
N ALA A 325 -8.34 30.27 -22.96
CA ALA A 325 -7.32 31.14 -22.38
C ALA A 325 -6.79 30.57 -21.07
N LEU A 326 -7.68 30.11 -20.19
CA LEU A 326 -7.30 29.45 -18.95
C LEU A 326 -6.55 28.14 -19.19
N ALA A 327 -6.97 27.33 -20.17
CA ALA A 327 -6.25 26.12 -20.56
C ALA A 327 -4.83 26.43 -21.07
N ALA A 328 -4.69 27.45 -21.91
CA ALA A 328 -3.40 27.92 -22.41
C ALA A 328 -2.47 28.46 -21.31
N ARG A 329 -3.00 28.97 -20.18
CA ARG A 329 -2.16 29.38 -19.02
C ARG A 329 -1.54 28.19 -18.31
N ILE A 330 -2.27 27.09 -18.20
CA ILE A 330 -1.81 25.89 -17.48
C ILE A 330 -0.70 25.21 -18.28
N ASP A 331 -0.92 25.06 -19.59
CA ASP A 331 -0.07 24.28 -20.47
C ASP A 331 0.04 24.96 -21.85
N PRO A 332 0.88 26.00 -21.98
CA PRO A 332 1.00 26.80 -23.19
C PRO A 332 1.41 25.96 -24.40
N GLU A 333 2.32 25.00 -24.20
CA GLU A 333 2.86 24.15 -25.27
C GLU A 333 1.82 23.15 -25.78
N ALA A 334 1.12 22.44 -24.88
CA ALA A 334 0.08 21.51 -25.29
C ALA A 334 -1.08 22.23 -25.98
N PHE A 335 -1.42 23.44 -25.52
CA PHE A 335 -2.47 24.24 -26.16
C PHE A 335 -2.02 24.81 -27.51
N ALA A 336 -0.78 25.27 -27.65
CA ALA A 336 -0.20 25.72 -28.92
C ALA A 336 -0.19 24.60 -29.98
N ALA A 337 0.05 23.35 -29.58
CA ALA A 337 -0.05 22.18 -30.46
C ALA A 337 -1.44 21.95 -31.05
N THR A 338 -2.50 22.59 -30.54
CA THR A 338 -3.82 22.55 -31.16
C THR A 338 -3.99 23.51 -32.35
N GLY A 339 -2.98 24.36 -32.61
CA GLY A 339 -3.00 25.34 -33.70
C GLY A 339 -3.83 26.58 -33.40
N ILE A 340 -4.28 26.77 -32.15
CA ILE A 340 -5.08 27.92 -31.72
C ILE A 340 -4.19 28.86 -30.90
N THR A 341 -4.11 30.11 -31.33
CA THR A 341 -3.46 31.20 -30.59
C THR A 341 -4.52 32.02 -29.86
N ILE A 342 -4.19 32.40 -28.63
CA ILE A 342 -5.00 33.30 -27.79
C ILE A 342 -4.08 34.41 -27.34
N ASP A 343 -4.48 35.65 -27.57
CA ASP A 343 -3.71 36.84 -27.22
C ASP A 343 -3.87 37.17 -25.72
N ASP A 344 -2.84 37.80 -25.13
CA ASP A 344 -2.84 38.33 -23.75
C ASP A 344 -3.11 37.31 -22.64
N VAL A 345 -2.34 36.21 -22.63
CA VAL A 345 -2.47 35.10 -21.68
C VAL A 345 -1.22 34.96 -20.78
N PRO A 346 -0.87 35.96 -19.94
CA PRO A 346 0.29 35.85 -19.07
C PRO A 346 0.08 34.79 -17.98
N GLN A 347 1.10 33.98 -17.72
CA GLN A 347 1.14 33.17 -16.51
C GLN A 347 1.34 34.08 -15.30
N PRO A 348 0.65 33.82 -14.17
CA PRO A 348 0.91 34.56 -12.95
C PRO A 348 2.34 34.25 -12.49
N ALA A 349 3.05 35.26 -12.01
CA ALA A 349 4.34 35.03 -11.38
C ALA A 349 4.14 34.10 -10.16
N PRO A 350 5.09 33.21 -9.85
CA PRO A 350 5.10 32.55 -8.55
C PRO A 350 5.13 33.63 -7.45
N PHE A 351 4.78 33.26 -6.22
CA PHE A 351 5.06 34.13 -5.07
C PHE A 351 6.53 34.59 -5.14
N GLU A 352 6.81 35.88 -4.84
CA GLU A 352 8.17 36.43 -4.89
C GLU A 352 9.07 35.71 -3.87
N ALA A 353 9.70 34.62 -4.29
CA ALA A 353 10.90 34.12 -3.66
C ALA A 353 12.02 35.11 -4.03
N GLN A 354 12.16 36.19 -3.25
CA GLN A 354 13.43 36.90 -3.25
C GLN A 354 14.50 35.88 -2.81
N PRO A 355 15.53 35.59 -3.63
CA PRO A 355 16.64 34.78 -3.16
C PRO A 355 17.18 35.44 -1.89
N PRO A 356 17.51 34.68 -0.83
CA PRO A 356 18.20 35.26 0.31
C PRO A 356 19.43 36.00 -0.22
N GLN A 357 19.61 37.26 0.18
CA GLN A 357 20.86 37.95 -0.14
C GLN A 357 21.99 37.10 0.45
N VAL A 358 22.78 36.51 -0.45
CA VAL A 358 24.06 35.92 -0.09
C VAL A 358 24.86 37.08 0.49
N PRO A 359 25.40 36.98 1.71
CA PRO A 359 26.37 37.95 2.16
C PRO A 359 27.47 37.97 1.10
N ASP A 360 27.64 39.09 0.40
CA ASP A 360 28.78 39.26 -0.49
C ASP A 360 30.03 38.89 0.32
N ALA A 361 30.93 38.11 -0.27
CA ALA A 361 32.26 37.93 0.31
C ALA A 361 32.77 39.34 0.65
N PRO A 362 33.19 39.61 1.90
CA PRO A 362 33.44 40.97 2.35
C PRO A 362 34.38 41.65 1.35
N GLN A 363 33.85 42.65 0.64
CA GLN A 363 34.68 43.57 -0.10
C GLN A 363 35.38 44.45 0.95
N ASP A 364 36.70 44.54 0.84
CA ASP A 364 37.53 45.42 1.67
C ASP A 364 37.02 46.87 1.58
N GLU A 365 36.18 47.29 2.50
CA GLU A 365 35.92 48.70 2.76
C GLU A 365 35.98 48.98 4.26
N ALA A 366 37.13 49.54 4.66
CA ALA A 366 37.35 50.11 5.97
C ALA A 366 36.47 51.35 6.16
N HIS A 367 35.31 51.18 6.81
CA HIS A 367 34.57 52.31 7.35
C HIS A 367 34.15 52.10 8.81
N THR A 368 34.73 52.94 9.66
CA THR A 368 34.45 53.11 11.09
C THR A 368 33.04 53.67 11.30
N ALA A 369 32.15 52.88 11.89
CA ALA A 369 30.93 53.37 12.52
C ALA A 369 30.86 52.86 13.98
N GLN A 370 30.75 53.80 14.92
CA GLN A 370 30.61 53.53 16.35
C GLN A 370 29.26 52.86 16.67
N PRO A 371 29.19 51.91 17.63
CA PRO A 371 27.96 51.19 17.91
C PRO A 371 27.06 51.93 18.90
N ALA A 372 25.77 52.03 18.56
CA ALA A 372 24.71 52.32 19.52
C ALA A 372 24.53 51.14 20.47
N THR A 373 24.49 51.46 21.75
CA THR A 373 24.42 50.55 22.91
C THR A 373 23.17 49.68 22.90
N SER A 374 23.34 48.35 22.85
CA SER A 374 22.30 47.38 23.17
C SER A 374 22.80 46.38 24.23
N LEU A 375 21.84 45.86 25.02
CA LEU A 375 21.98 45.00 26.20
C LEU A 375 22.79 43.70 26.04
N LEU A 376 23.34 43.42 24.85
CA LEU A 376 24.26 42.31 24.57
C LEU A 376 25.69 42.55 25.12
N HIS A 377 26.09 43.80 25.34
CA HIS A 377 27.44 44.12 25.85
C HIS A 377 27.69 43.64 27.30
N LYS A 378 26.64 43.30 28.06
CA LYS A 378 26.77 42.77 29.43
C LYS A 378 26.84 41.23 29.49
N VAL A 379 26.57 40.54 28.38
CA VAL A 379 26.64 39.07 28.31
C VAL A 379 28.04 38.62 27.88
N THR A 380 28.73 39.42 27.07
CA THR A 380 30.13 39.20 26.66
C THR A 380 31.15 39.41 27.78
N GLU A 381 30.85 40.19 28.83
CA GLU A 381 31.76 40.34 29.98
C GLU A 381 31.78 39.13 30.94
N ARG A 382 30.85 38.18 30.82
CA ARG A 382 30.76 37.02 31.73
C ARG A 382 31.32 35.72 31.15
N PHE A 383 31.55 35.67 29.85
CA PHE A 383 32.25 34.58 29.18
C PHE A 383 33.60 35.09 28.67
N GLY A 384 34.58 35.05 29.57
CA GLY A 384 35.93 35.51 29.29
C GLY A 384 36.51 34.85 28.04
N ALA A 385 36.79 35.68 27.04
CA ALA A 385 37.76 35.37 26.01
C ALA A 385 39.12 35.15 26.70
N LYS A 386 39.53 33.89 26.81
CA LYS A 386 40.95 33.58 27.02
C LYS A 386 41.68 33.88 25.71
N GLN A 387 42.80 34.57 25.89
CA GLN A 387 43.78 34.95 24.89
C GLN A 387 44.07 33.80 23.91
N ALA A 388 44.16 34.16 22.63
CA ALA A 388 44.83 33.38 21.62
C ALA A 388 46.29 33.15 22.06
N THR A 389 46.68 31.89 22.19
CA THR A 389 48.07 31.48 22.25
C THR A 389 48.29 30.30 21.32
N GLU A 390 49.28 30.50 20.44
CA GLU A 390 50.13 29.52 19.78
C GLU A 390 49.49 28.61 18.72
N HIS A 391 49.85 28.91 17.47
CA HIS A 391 49.73 28.01 16.34
C HIS A 391 50.31 26.64 16.69
N SER A 392 49.44 25.62 16.76
CA SER A 392 49.89 24.23 16.77
C SER A 392 50.50 23.90 15.41
N SER A 393 51.56 23.10 15.42
CA SER A 393 52.30 22.64 14.24
C SER A 393 51.46 21.82 13.24
N ALA A 394 50.17 21.58 13.49
CA ALA A 394 49.26 20.87 12.60
C ALA A 394 48.68 21.77 11.50
N ALA A 395 48.50 23.08 11.74
CA ALA A 395 47.93 24.01 10.76
C ALA A 395 48.82 24.20 9.51
N GLN A 396 50.15 24.07 9.67
CA GLN A 396 51.11 24.16 8.55
C GLN A 396 51.06 22.95 7.61
N GLY A 397 50.63 21.78 8.09
CA GLY A 397 50.54 20.56 7.28
C GLY A 397 49.34 20.52 6.33
N LEU A 398 48.24 21.18 6.69
CA LEU A 398 47.01 21.19 5.89
C LEU A 398 47.12 22.12 4.66
N VAL A 399 47.70 23.31 4.84
CA VAL A 399 47.96 24.25 3.73
C VAL A 399 49.03 23.72 2.79
N ALA A 400 49.99 22.93 3.28
CA ALA A 400 51.03 22.31 2.44
C ALA A 400 50.48 21.29 1.42
N LEU A 401 49.25 20.80 1.60
CA LEU A 401 48.57 19.85 0.70
C LEU A 401 47.75 20.55 -0.41
N ALA A 402 47.73 21.89 -0.43
CA ALA A 402 46.91 22.69 -1.33
C ALA A 402 47.16 22.43 -2.83
N ASP A 403 48.38 22.07 -3.23
CA ASP A 403 48.72 21.85 -4.64
C ASP A 403 49.07 20.39 -4.92
N GLY A 404 48.07 19.59 -5.34
CA GLY A 404 48.26 18.23 -5.87
C GLY A 404 48.69 17.16 -4.86
N GLY A 405 48.64 17.47 -3.56
CA GLY A 405 49.02 16.53 -2.49
C GLY A 405 48.02 15.37 -2.35
N THR A 406 48.50 14.20 -1.90
CA THR A 406 47.63 13.11 -1.41
C THR A 406 47.85 12.91 0.07
N SER A 407 46.78 12.92 0.86
CA SER A 407 46.80 12.61 2.29
C SER A 407 45.95 11.37 2.55
N THR A 408 46.55 10.34 3.12
CA THR A 408 45.86 9.09 3.48
C THR A 408 45.88 8.90 5.00
N GLY A 409 44.71 8.81 5.65
CA GLY A 409 44.60 8.38 7.05
C GLY A 409 45.00 9.40 8.14
N GLY A 410 44.83 10.71 7.92
CA GLY A 410 45.15 11.76 8.90
C GLY A 410 43.95 12.27 9.71
N THR A 411 44.17 12.77 10.93
CA THR A 411 43.16 13.48 11.73
C THR A 411 43.59 14.93 11.95
N PHE A 412 42.74 15.86 11.55
CA PHE A 412 42.89 17.30 11.73
C PHE A 412 41.82 17.76 12.71
N THR A 413 42.24 18.36 13.82
CA THR A 413 41.35 18.89 14.86
C THR A 413 41.59 20.37 15.04
N GLU A 414 40.54 21.18 15.12
CA GLU A 414 40.63 22.63 15.39
C GLU A 414 41.60 23.37 14.44
N SER A 415 41.72 22.90 13.19
CA SER A 415 42.64 23.42 12.18
C SER A 415 41.93 24.40 11.24
N SER A 416 42.62 25.46 10.82
CA SER A 416 42.05 26.50 9.94
C SER A 416 42.88 26.66 8.66
N ALA A 417 42.18 26.66 7.52
CA ALA A 417 42.69 26.98 6.19
C ALA A 417 41.63 27.81 5.44
N THR A 418 41.24 28.95 6.01
CA THR A 418 40.29 29.90 5.42
C THR A 418 40.89 30.55 4.16
N HIS A 419 40.07 30.87 3.16
CA HIS A 419 40.51 31.52 1.91
C HIS A 419 41.63 30.79 1.15
N THR A 420 41.75 29.48 1.32
CA THR A 420 42.81 28.69 0.69
C THR A 420 42.31 28.04 -0.60
N THR A 421 43.16 27.90 -1.62
CA THR A 421 42.82 27.18 -2.86
C THR A 421 43.50 25.82 -2.85
N PHE A 422 42.70 24.76 -2.89
CA PHE A 422 43.13 23.38 -3.06
C PHE A 422 42.90 22.95 -4.51
N THR A 423 43.94 22.49 -5.18
CA THR A 423 43.90 22.08 -6.59
C THR A 423 44.38 20.65 -6.73
N ALA A 424 43.54 19.78 -7.31
CA ALA A 424 43.87 18.38 -7.59
C ALA A 424 44.35 17.56 -6.38
N THR A 425 44.03 18.01 -5.16
CA THR A 425 44.36 17.31 -3.91
C THR A 425 43.47 16.09 -3.70
N VAL A 426 44.03 15.01 -3.14
CA VAL A 426 43.27 13.81 -2.77
C VAL A 426 43.37 13.58 -1.26
N PHE A 427 42.23 13.52 -0.60
CA PHE A 427 42.12 13.09 0.79
C PHE A 427 41.44 11.73 0.83
N ASP A 428 42.13 10.71 1.32
CA ASP A 428 41.58 9.36 1.49
C ASP A 428 41.56 8.98 2.97
N ASN A 429 40.38 8.61 3.46
CA ASN A 429 40.17 8.18 4.85
C ASN A 429 40.67 9.19 5.90
N ALA A 430 40.58 10.49 5.60
CA ALA A 430 40.97 11.56 6.51
C ALA A 430 39.79 12.02 7.40
N THR A 431 40.09 12.49 8.61
CA THR A 431 39.11 13.03 9.56
C THR A 431 39.38 14.50 9.84
N PHE A 432 38.36 15.34 9.70
CA PHE A 432 38.39 16.76 10.00
C PHE A 432 37.34 17.06 11.08
N ARG A 433 37.78 17.52 12.24
CA ARG A 433 36.93 17.79 13.38
C ARG A 433 37.11 19.23 13.85
N ASP A 434 36.02 19.98 13.91
CA ASP A 434 36.02 21.38 14.35
C ASP A 434 36.99 22.25 13.50
N CYS A 435 37.15 21.91 12.21
CA CYS A 435 38.04 22.63 11.28
C CYS A 435 37.32 23.76 10.54
N THR A 436 38.07 24.74 10.04
CA THR A 436 37.53 25.88 9.28
C THR A 436 38.19 26.03 7.91
N PHE A 437 37.39 25.94 6.86
CA PHE A 437 37.78 26.15 5.46
C PHE A 437 37.04 27.33 4.82
N SER A 438 36.31 28.16 5.58
CA SER A 438 35.39 29.15 5.02
C SER A 438 36.00 29.98 3.88
N ALA A 439 35.19 30.24 2.84
CA ALA A 439 35.58 30.95 1.63
C ALA A 439 36.78 30.35 0.86
N SER A 440 37.10 29.07 1.05
CA SER A 440 38.14 28.35 0.29
C SER A 440 37.64 27.82 -1.04
N GLN A 441 38.57 27.50 -1.94
CA GLN A 441 38.29 26.92 -3.25
C GLN A 441 38.84 25.49 -3.32
N PHE A 442 38.03 24.57 -3.84
CA PHE A 442 38.40 23.17 -4.08
C PHE A 442 38.17 22.88 -5.56
N VAL A 443 39.26 22.83 -6.33
CA VAL A 443 39.22 22.64 -7.79
C VAL A 443 39.77 21.25 -8.12
N ASN A 444 38.94 20.37 -8.68
CA ASN A 444 39.31 18.97 -8.97
C ASN A 444 39.80 18.19 -7.74
N VAL A 445 39.35 18.56 -6.54
CA VAL A 445 39.73 17.89 -5.28
C VAL A 445 38.88 16.63 -5.11
N ARG A 446 39.49 15.55 -4.63
CA ARG A 446 38.80 14.29 -4.32
C ARG A 446 38.86 14.01 -2.82
N PHE A 447 37.70 13.81 -2.21
CA PHE A 447 37.53 13.31 -0.86
C PHE A 447 36.96 11.90 -0.92
N ASP A 448 37.78 10.91 -0.59
CA ASP A 448 37.39 9.51 -0.55
C ASP A 448 37.29 9.07 0.91
N ARG A 449 36.13 8.55 1.32
CA ARG A 449 35.91 7.96 2.65
C ARG A 449 36.31 8.87 3.83
N CYS A 450 36.24 10.19 3.62
CA CYS A 450 36.62 11.16 4.64
C CYS A 450 35.48 11.41 5.63
N THR A 451 35.83 11.80 6.86
CA THR A 451 34.87 12.19 7.90
C THR A 451 35.05 13.66 8.23
N PHE A 452 33.96 14.42 8.18
CA PHE A 452 33.89 15.82 8.58
C PHE A 452 32.89 15.94 9.73
N GLU A 453 33.32 16.50 10.85
CA GLU A 453 32.48 16.72 12.02
C GLU A 453 32.62 18.16 12.48
N ARG A 454 31.50 18.90 12.46
CA ARG A 454 31.46 20.33 12.83
C ARG A 454 32.47 21.18 12.05
N THR A 455 32.70 20.81 10.78
CA THR A 455 33.60 21.54 9.88
C THR A 455 32.86 22.68 9.18
N ASP A 456 33.51 23.83 9.09
CA ASP A 456 32.98 25.01 8.41
C ASP A 456 33.50 25.11 6.97
N PHE A 457 32.58 25.00 6.01
CA PHE A 457 32.75 25.22 4.57
C PHE A 457 31.89 26.39 4.06
N THR A 458 31.48 27.32 4.92
CA THR A 458 30.66 28.46 4.53
C THR A 458 31.32 29.22 3.38
N ALA A 459 30.51 29.53 2.35
CA ALA A 459 30.94 30.22 1.13
C ALA A 459 32.11 29.55 0.37
N CYS A 460 32.37 28.25 0.56
CA CYS A 460 33.39 27.54 -0.23
C CYS A 460 32.95 27.29 -1.67
N ALA A 461 33.90 27.21 -2.59
CA ALA A 461 33.66 26.86 -3.99
C ALA A 461 34.28 25.50 -4.34
N PHE A 462 33.44 24.48 -4.46
CA PHE A 462 33.77 23.13 -4.94
C PHE A 462 33.51 23.04 -6.45
N ARG A 463 34.53 23.35 -7.25
CA ARG A 463 34.46 23.22 -8.71
C ARG A 463 34.96 21.85 -9.10
N THR A 464 34.07 21.05 -9.70
CA THR A 464 34.39 19.70 -10.18
C THR A 464 35.05 18.82 -9.09
N ALA A 465 34.71 19.07 -7.82
CA ALA A 465 35.18 18.26 -6.70
C ALA A 465 34.34 16.97 -6.60
N ALA A 466 34.97 15.89 -6.15
CA ALA A 466 34.33 14.60 -5.97
C ALA A 466 34.38 14.18 -4.50
N LEU A 467 33.21 13.94 -3.91
CA LEU A 467 33.05 13.34 -2.59
C LEU A 467 32.52 11.93 -2.78
N SER A 468 33.31 10.92 -2.38
CA SER A 468 32.91 9.51 -2.46
C SER A 468 33.00 8.86 -1.09
N GLY A 469 31.92 8.23 -0.62
CA GLY A 469 31.93 7.50 0.65
C GLY A 469 32.13 8.37 1.89
N CYS A 470 31.98 9.69 1.79
CA CYS A 470 32.27 10.62 2.88
C CYS A 470 31.13 10.71 3.90
N THR A 471 31.48 11.00 5.15
CA THR A 471 30.53 11.28 6.24
C THR A 471 30.68 12.73 6.68
N LEU A 472 29.62 13.52 6.56
CA LEU A 472 29.55 14.91 7.04
C LEU A 472 28.52 14.97 8.17
N ARG A 473 28.95 15.41 9.36
CA ARG A 473 28.09 15.56 10.54
C ARG A 473 28.17 16.98 11.05
N ASP A 474 27.03 17.63 11.13
CA ASP A 474 26.89 18.98 11.68
C ASP A 474 27.83 19.99 10.98
N CYS A 475 28.06 19.86 9.68
CA CYS A 475 28.94 20.75 8.92
C CYS A 475 28.18 22.00 8.42
N ARG A 476 28.87 23.14 8.31
CA ARG A 476 28.33 24.36 7.69
C ARG A 476 28.75 24.44 6.23
N LEU A 477 27.79 24.47 5.32
CA LEU A 477 28.00 24.67 3.88
C LEU A 477 27.11 25.81 3.34
N SER A 478 26.66 26.72 4.21
CA SER A 478 25.77 27.83 3.82
C SER A 478 26.45 28.69 2.75
N GLY A 479 25.73 28.94 1.66
CA GLY A 479 26.25 29.68 0.49
C GLY A 479 27.36 28.98 -0.29
N ALA A 480 27.70 27.72 0.01
CA ALA A 480 28.72 27.00 -0.74
C ALA A 480 28.26 26.70 -2.18
N THR A 481 29.20 26.71 -3.11
CA THR A 481 28.96 26.36 -4.52
C THR A 481 29.55 24.98 -4.80
N LEU A 482 28.70 23.99 -5.09
CA LEU A 482 29.07 22.62 -5.47
C LEU A 482 28.77 22.30 -6.95
N SER A 483 28.78 23.34 -7.78
CA SER A 483 28.36 23.22 -9.19
C SER A 483 29.26 22.28 -10.00
N GLY A 484 28.63 21.35 -10.71
CA GLY A 484 29.30 20.36 -11.56
C GLY A 484 30.18 19.34 -10.83
N GLY A 485 30.07 19.23 -9.50
CA GLY A 485 30.74 18.19 -8.70
C GLY A 485 29.98 16.87 -8.65
N THR A 486 30.54 15.89 -7.95
CA THR A 486 29.91 14.59 -7.69
C THR A 486 29.90 14.28 -6.20
N ILE A 487 28.74 13.88 -5.66
CA ILE A 487 28.57 13.40 -4.29
C ILE A 487 28.01 11.98 -4.39
N SER A 488 28.84 10.97 -4.13
CA SER A 488 28.45 9.56 -4.28
C SER A 488 28.65 8.80 -2.98
N ALA A 489 27.68 7.96 -2.62
CA ALA A 489 27.76 7.08 -1.43
C ALA A 489 28.05 7.85 -0.12
N CYS A 490 27.65 9.11 -0.02
CA CYS A 490 27.94 9.95 1.15
C CYS A 490 26.81 9.91 2.19
N THR A 491 27.12 10.29 3.42
CA THR A 491 26.13 10.52 4.48
C THR A 491 26.27 11.94 5.01
N LEU A 492 25.22 12.74 4.88
CA LEU A 492 25.13 14.09 5.42
C LEU A 492 24.08 14.08 6.53
N THR A 493 24.48 14.40 7.76
CA THR A 493 23.58 14.45 8.92
C THR A 493 23.74 15.78 9.63
N GLY A 494 22.63 16.52 9.82
CA GLY A 494 22.68 17.80 10.55
C GLY A 494 23.42 18.92 9.81
N CYS A 495 23.61 18.81 8.50
CA CYS A 495 24.39 19.79 7.72
C CYS A 495 23.55 21.03 7.38
N LEU A 496 24.20 22.20 7.36
CA LEU A 496 23.58 23.48 7.00
C LEU A 496 23.98 23.88 5.57
N LEU A 497 23.12 23.66 4.58
CA LEU A 497 23.36 24.00 3.17
C LEU A 497 22.46 25.14 2.66
N ASP A 498 22.03 26.03 3.55
CA ASP A 498 21.16 27.16 3.20
C ASP A 498 21.79 28.05 2.13
N GLY A 499 21.01 28.35 1.09
CA GLY A 499 21.46 29.13 -0.07
C GLY A 499 22.59 28.48 -0.87
N ALA A 500 22.93 27.22 -0.64
CA ALA A 500 23.96 26.53 -1.41
C ALA A 500 23.54 26.37 -2.88
N ARG A 501 24.54 26.39 -3.78
CA ARG A 501 24.36 26.20 -5.22
C ARG A 501 24.86 24.81 -5.63
N LEU A 502 23.94 23.93 -6.01
CA LEU A 502 24.22 22.57 -6.49
C LEU A 502 23.96 22.41 -7.99
N ASP A 503 24.03 23.51 -8.74
CA ASP A 503 23.70 23.51 -10.16
C ASP A 503 24.54 22.49 -10.95
N GLY A 504 23.88 21.59 -11.67
CA GLY A 504 24.51 20.52 -12.44
C GLY A 504 25.30 19.48 -11.63
N CYS A 505 25.15 19.45 -10.29
CA CYS A 505 25.80 18.44 -9.45
C CYS A 505 25.15 17.05 -9.65
N ALA A 506 25.97 15.99 -9.63
CA ALA A 506 25.49 14.61 -9.58
C ALA A 506 25.54 14.10 -8.14
N VAL A 507 24.39 13.70 -7.58
CA VAL A 507 24.27 13.11 -6.25
C VAL A 507 23.73 11.69 -6.37
N GLU A 508 24.50 10.71 -5.94
CA GLU A 508 24.15 9.30 -6.11
C GLU A 508 24.35 8.55 -4.80
N ASP A 509 23.47 7.58 -4.51
CA ASP A 509 23.65 6.66 -3.39
C ASP A 509 23.86 7.34 -2.03
N THR A 510 23.35 8.56 -1.88
CA THR A 510 23.66 9.45 -0.75
C THR A 510 22.48 9.54 0.20
N THR A 511 22.76 9.57 1.50
CA THR A 511 21.75 9.80 2.55
C THR A 511 21.92 11.21 3.11
N VAL A 512 20.89 12.04 2.98
CA VAL A 512 20.81 13.38 3.55
C VAL A 512 19.74 13.37 4.63
N SER A 513 20.16 13.45 5.88
CA SER A 513 19.27 13.37 7.04
C SER A 513 19.41 14.59 7.90
N ALA A 514 18.30 15.02 8.48
CA ALA A 514 18.24 16.10 9.44
C ALA A 514 18.97 17.39 9.05
N SER A 515 19.06 17.68 7.75
CA SER A 515 19.83 18.81 7.19
C SER A 515 18.90 19.93 6.68
N THR A 516 19.45 21.10 6.37
CA THR A 516 18.71 22.20 5.73
C THR A 516 19.35 22.61 4.41
N LEU A 517 18.51 22.81 3.39
CA LEU A 517 18.78 23.36 2.07
C LEU A 517 17.83 24.55 1.82
N PHE A 518 17.49 25.31 2.86
CA PHE A 518 16.57 26.43 2.75
C PHE A 518 17.07 27.43 1.72
N GLY A 519 16.24 27.75 0.72
CA GLY A 519 16.61 28.67 -0.35
C GLY A 519 17.74 28.20 -1.28
N ALA A 520 18.10 26.91 -1.27
CA ALA A 520 19.16 26.37 -2.13
C ALA A 520 18.76 26.41 -3.62
N MET A 521 19.78 26.49 -4.49
CA MET A 521 19.62 26.49 -5.95
C MET A 521 20.12 25.17 -6.51
N LEU A 522 19.22 24.41 -7.17
CA LEU A 522 19.51 23.07 -7.68
C LEU A 522 19.16 22.97 -9.17
N SER A 523 19.59 23.94 -9.98
CA SER A 523 19.27 23.91 -11.41
C SER A 523 20.04 22.79 -12.12
N GLY A 524 19.32 21.93 -12.85
CA GLY A 524 19.93 20.83 -13.60
C GLY A 524 20.62 19.76 -12.74
N VAL A 525 20.35 19.71 -11.43
CA VAL A 525 20.93 18.67 -10.55
C VAL A 525 20.41 17.28 -10.97
N SER A 526 21.26 16.26 -10.89
CA SER A 526 20.83 14.87 -11.01
C SER A 526 20.99 14.17 -9.67
N ILE A 527 19.89 13.67 -9.10
CA ILE A 527 19.87 12.96 -7.83
C ILE A 527 19.34 11.55 -8.08
N ARG A 528 20.17 10.53 -7.83
CA ARG A 528 19.84 9.12 -8.09
C ARG A 528 19.98 8.26 -6.85
N SER A 529 19.05 7.32 -6.67
CA SER A 529 19.10 6.24 -5.66
C SER A 529 19.50 6.73 -4.26
N SER A 530 18.98 7.89 -3.85
CA SER A 530 19.38 8.62 -2.65
C SER A 530 18.21 8.75 -1.67
N GLU A 531 18.50 9.01 -0.41
CA GLU A 531 17.49 9.15 0.65
C GLU A 531 17.58 10.53 1.29
N PHE A 532 16.44 11.22 1.39
CA PHE A 532 16.31 12.48 2.13
C PHE A 532 15.30 12.26 3.26
N ALA A 533 15.76 12.43 4.50
CA ALA A 533 14.97 12.20 5.69
C ALA A 533 14.97 13.43 6.60
N GLY A 534 13.81 14.06 6.73
CA GLY A 534 13.64 15.25 7.56
C GLY A 534 14.45 16.44 7.07
N THR A 535 14.58 16.60 5.77
CA THR A 535 15.41 17.66 5.19
C THR A 535 14.54 18.86 4.80
N ASP A 536 15.02 20.07 5.12
CA ASP A 536 14.30 21.30 4.77
C ASP A 536 14.74 21.82 3.39
N LEU A 537 13.87 21.74 2.39
CA LEU A 537 14.02 22.32 1.05
C LEU A 537 13.05 23.50 0.83
N SER A 538 12.57 24.12 1.90
CA SER A 538 11.68 25.27 1.81
C SER A 538 12.35 26.41 1.02
N ARG A 539 11.57 26.99 0.11
CA ARG A 539 12.00 28.06 -0.81
C ARG A 539 13.18 27.71 -1.71
N ALA A 540 13.55 26.43 -1.82
CA ALA A 540 14.54 26.00 -2.80
C ALA A 540 14.01 26.21 -4.23
N THR A 541 14.94 26.41 -5.17
CA THR A 541 14.63 26.49 -6.60
C THR A 541 15.17 25.25 -7.33
N LEU A 542 14.25 24.46 -7.87
CA LEU A 542 14.50 23.25 -8.64
C LEU A 542 14.13 23.53 -10.11
N ASP A 543 15.09 23.96 -10.91
CA ASP A 543 14.84 24.21 -12.33
C ASP A 543 15.50 23.11 -13.18
N ARG A 544 14.70 22.30 -13.87
CA ARG A 544 15.15 21.16 -14.71
C ARG A 544 15.97 20.11 -13.94
N ALA A 545 15.63 19.90 -12.67
CA ALA A 545 16.24 18.89 -11.83
C ALA A 545 15.69 17.49 -12.16
N ALA A 546 16.57 16.48 -12.13
CA ALA A 546 16.23 15.08 -12.38
C ALA A 546 16.42 14.25 -11.11
N PHE A 547 15.31 13.75 -10.57
CA PHE A 547 15.28 12.89 -9.39
C PHE A 547 14.86 11.48 -9.82
N SER A 548 15.65 10.47 -9.49
CA SER A 548 15.36 9.09 -9.90
C SER A 548 15.71 8.08 -8.81
N GLY A 549 14.74 7.29 -8.35
CA GLY A 549 14.94 6.37 -7.23
C GLY A 549 15.20 7.10 -5.90
N ILE A 550 14.72 8.33 -5.73
CA ILE A 550 14.95 9.08 -4.48
C ILE A 550 13.86 8.75 -3.47
N GLU A 551 14.20 8.66 -2.20
CA GLU A 551 13.21 8.50 -1.13
C GLU A 551 13.10 9.80 -0.36
N LEU A 552 11.90 10.40 -0.34
CA LEU A 552 11.63 11.62 0.39
C LEU A 552 10.74 11.29 1.59
N THR A 553 11.28 11.41 2.80
CA THR A 553 10.54 11.21 4.04
C THR A 553 10.66 12.44 4.91
N ASP A 554 9.53 12.99 5.34
CA ASP A 554 9.44 14.11 6.28
C ASP A 554 10.14 15.39 5.82
N CYS A 555 10.31 15.57 4.52
CA CYS A 555 10.96 16.76 3.97
C CYS A 555 9.98 17.95 3.91
N LEU A 556 10.52 19.16 4.04
CA LEU A 556 9.76 20.40 3.85
C LEU A 556 10.04 20.96 2.46
N PHE A 557 9.00 21.17 1.64
CA PHE A 557 9.09 21.87 0.36
C PHE A 557 8.31 23.18 0.38
N ASP A 558 8.12 23.78 1.56
CA ASP A 558 7.22 24.91 1.69
C ASP A 558 7.76 26.13 0.91
N GLY A 559 6.95 26.68 0.00
CA GLY A 559 7.36 27.74 -0.91
C GLY A 559 8.42 27.33 -1.95
N CYS A 560 8.74 26.04 -2.10
CA CYS A 560 9.67 25.55 -3.10
C CYS A 560 9.14 25.82 -4.52
N ILE A 561 10.03 26.22 -5.43
CA ILE A 561 9.70 26.45 -6.84
C ILE A 561 10.34 25.32 -7.66
N ALA A 562 9.52 24.50 -8.31
CA ALA A 562 9.96 23.42 -9.17
C ALA A 562 9.45 23.62 -10.61
N ARG A 563 10.37 23.77 -11.57
CA ARG A 563 10.01 23.97 -12.99
C ARG A 563 10.71 22.93 -13.85
N GLY A 564 9.96 22.24 -14.71
CA GLY A 564 10.55 21.29 -15.66
C GLY A 564 11.26 20.11 -14.98
N CYS A 565 10.88 19.75 -13.76
CA CYS A 565 11.53 18.68 -13.01
C CYS A 565 10.95 17.30 -13.38
N THR A 566 11.79 16.28 -13.28
CA THR A 566 11.38 14.88 -13.50
C THR A 566 11.65 14.07 -12.23
N PHE A 567 10.62 13.35 -11.77
CA PHE A 567 10.68 12.44 -10.62
C PHE A 567 10.30 11.03 -11.08
N VAL A 568 11.27 10.12 -11.05
CA VAL A 568 11.08 8.70 -11.42
C VAL A 568 11.29 7.84 -10.19
N ASN A 569 10.36 6.92 -9.92
CA ASN A 569 10.35 6.07 -8.74
C ASN A 569 10.73 6.82 -7.46
N THR A 570 10.02 7.92 -7.18
CA THR A 570 10.32 8.81 -6.05
C THR A 570 9.26 8.70 -4.96
N PRO A 571 9.27 7.66 -4.10
CA PRO A 571 8.30 7.56 -3.04
C PRO A 571 8.39 8.76 -2.09
N VAL A 572 7.26 9.46 -1.94
CA VAL A 572 7.13 10.61 -1.04
C VAL A 572 6.25 10.23 0.15
N ARG A 573 6.74 10.47 1.36
CA ARG A 573 5.99 10.20 2.60
C ARG A 573 6.10 11.37 3.56
N ALA A 574 4.93 11.84 4.00
CA ALA A 574 4.78 12.87 5.04
C ALA A 574 5.61 14.15 4.82
N CYS A 575 5.92 14.44 3.56
CA CYS A 575 6.51 15.70 3.16
C CYS A 575 5.45 16.79 3.13
N SER A 576 5.84 18.03 3.46
CA SER A 576 4.98 19.19 3.27
C SER A 576 5.32 19.90 1.96
N PHE A 577 4.28 20.43 1.31
CA PHE A 577 4.37 21.17 0.05
C PHE A 577 3.58 22.48 0.16
N ALA A 578 3.52 23.08 1.34
CA ALA A 578 2.69 24.26 1.58
C ALA A 578 3.19 25.41 0.72
N ASN A 579 2.30 26.01 -0.09
CA ASN A 579 2.67 27.08 -1.03
C ASN A 579 3.78 26.71 -2.05
N ALA A 580 4.04 25.42 -2.28
CA ALA A 580 4.97 24.99 -3.32
C ALA A 580 4.42 25.29 -4.73
N TRP A 581 5.29 25.66 -5.66
CA TRP A 581 4.94 26.06 -7.02
C TRP A 581 5.58 25.13 -8.05
N PHE A 582 4.79 24.20 -8.59
CA PHE A 582 5.26 23.12 -9.45
C PHE A 582 4.67 23.30 -10.86
N THR A 583 5.51 23.57 -11.85
CA THR A 583 5.11 23.72 -13.26
C THR A 583 5.95 22.81 -14.17
N ALA A 584 5.34 22.34 -15.26
CA ALA A 584 5.99 21.43 -16.23
C ALA A 584 6.71 20.22 -15.57
N THR A 585 6.21 19.76 -14.43
CA THR A 585 6.85 18.71 -13.64
C THR A 585 6.19 17.36 -13.91
N THR A 586 7.01 16.34 -14.19
CA THR A 586 6.59 14.95 -14.36
C THR A 586 6.95 14.15 -13.12
N ALA A 587 6.03 13.30 -12.66
CA ALA A 587 6.24 12.47 -11.48
C ALA A 587 5.39 11.20 -11.56
N ASP A 588 5.92 10.09 -11.04
CA ASP A 588 5.17 8.85 -10.82
C ASP A 588 4.73 8.65 -9.36
N ASP A 589 5.01 9.62 -8.49
CA ASP A 589 4.43 9.72 -7.14
C ASP A 589 3.25 10.70 -7.10
N ALA A 590 2.24 10.35 -6.33
CA ALA A 590 0.98 11.06 -6.35
C ALA A 590 0.93 12.34 -5.52
N GLU A 591 1.79 12.52 -4.52
CA GLU A 591 1.86 13.74 -3.71
C GLU A 591 2.54 14.88 -4.48
N LEU A 592 3.61 14.57 -5.22
CA LEU A 592 4.24 15.52 -6.14
C LEU A 592 3.27 15.99 -7.23
N ARG A 593 2.46 15.05 -7.76
CA ARG A 593 1.41 15.39 -8.72
C ARG A 593 0.31 16.23 -8.09
N ALA A 594 -0.09 15.94 -6.85
CA ALA A 594 -1.05 16.78 -6.13
C ALA A 594 -0.51 18.20 -5.89
N ALA A 595 0.80 18.37 -5.64
CA ALA A 595 1.44 19.67 -5.54
C ALA A 595 1.40 20.45 -6.87
N ARG A 596 1.65 19.76 -7.99
CA ARG A 596 1.45 20.34 -9.33
C ARG A 596 -0.01 20.72 -9.57
N ASP A 597 -0.95 19.82 -9.32
CA ASP A 597 -2.38 20.07 -9.54
C ASP A 597 -2.88 21.28 -8.70
N ARG A 598 -2.36 21.48 -7.48
CA ARG A 598 -2.60 22.69 -6.66
C ARG A 598 -2.06 23.97 -7.32
N THR A 599 -0.89 23.88 -7.95
CA THR A 599 -0.28 24.99 -8.71
C THR A 599 -1.12 25.34 -9.93
N GLU A 600 -1.57 24.33 -10.70
CA GLU A 600 -2.49 24.53 -11.82
C GLU A 600 -3.79 25.21 -11.36
N ASP A 601 -4.40 24.72 -10.28
CA ASP A 601 -5.60 25.32 -9.66
C ASP A 601 -5.36 26.78 -9.20
N ALA A 602 -4.16 27.13 -8.76
CA ALA A 602 -3.80 28.51 -8.40
C ALA A 602 -3.64 29.40 -9.65
N ILE A 603 -3.00 28.88 -10.71
CA ILE A 603 -2.82 29.56 -11.99
C ILE A 603 -4.17 29.92 -12.62
N ILE A 604 -5.11 28.98 -12.64
CA ILE A 604 -6.43 29.15 -13.27
C ILE A 604 -7.27 30.19 -12.51
N ARG A 605 -7.13 30.27 -11.17
CA ARG A 605 -7.89 31.21 -10.33
C ARG A 605 -7.37 32.64 -10.38
N ALA A 606 -6.12 32.85 -10.77
CA ALA A 606 -5.56 34.19 -10.87
C ALA A 606 -6.28 34.99 -11.98
N PRO A 607 -6.66 36.27 -11.73
CA PRO A 607 -7.41 37.06 -12.71
C PRO A 607 -6.61 37.27 -14.01
N ILE A 608 -7.32 37.30 -15.15
CA ILE A 608 -6.74 37.70 -16.44
C ILE A 608 -7.03 39.20 -16.60
N GLY A 609 -5.98 40.03 -16.61
CA GLY A 609 -6.11 41.49 -16.63
C GLY A 609 -6.73 42.07 -17.93
N ALA A 610 -6.61 41.36 -19.05
CA ALA A 610 -7.20 41.72 -20.35
C ALA A 610 -8.29 40.71 -20.75
N LYS A 611 -9.25 41.13 -21.60
CA LYS A 611 -10.23 40.18 -22.17
C LYS A 611 -9.55 39.35 -23.25
N PRO A 612 -9.41 38.03 -23.10
CA PRO A 612 -8.74 37.20 -24.08
C PRO A 612 -9.50 37.20 -25.41
N THR A 613 -8.76 37.22 -26.51
CA THR A 613 -9.29 37.09 -27.88
C THR A 613 -8.71 35.86 -28.55
N ALA A 614 -9.52 35.19 -29.39
CA ALA A 614 -9.08 34.03 -30.15
C ALA A 614 -9.40 34.22 -31.64
N THR A 615 -8.46 33.87 -32.50
CA THR A 615 -8.59 33.97 -33.96
C THR A 615 -9.38 32.79 -34.57
N ALA A 616 -9.44 31.66 -33.87
CA ALA A 616 -10.09 30.43 -34.33
C ALA A 616 -11.62 30.44 -34.18
N LYS A 617 -12.34 29.75 -35.07
CA LYS A 617 -13.81 29.56 -34.99
C LYS A 617 -14.21 28.74 -33.74
N PRO A 618 -15.42 28.94 -33.18
CA PRO A 618 -15.89 28.23 -31.97
C PRO A 618 -15.80 26.70 -32.03
N ALA A 619 -16.01 26.08 -33.20
CA ALA A 619 -15.89 24.64 -33.36
C ALA A 619 -14.44 24.14 -33.13
N ALA A 620 -13.45 24.87 -33.65
CA ALA A 620 -12.05 24.55 -33.44
C ALA A 620 -11.65 24.74 -31.96
N GLN A 621 -12.12 25.81 -31.33
CA GLN A 621 -11.91 26.08 -29.89
C GLN A 621 -12.45 24.92 -29.03
N LEU A 622 -13.65 24.42 -29.33
CA LEU A 622 -14.24 23.29 -28.62
C LEU A 622 -13.41 22.02 -28.77
N THR A 623 -12.92 21.71 -29.97
CA THR A 623 -12.06 20.54 -30.21
C THR A 623 -10.70 20.67 -29.49
N ALA A 624 -10.11 21.86 -29.47
CA ALA A 624 -8.87 22.10 -28.72
C ALA A 624 -9.08 21.92 -27.21
N LEU A 625 -10.18 22.47 -26.67
CA LEU A 625 -10.54 22.31 -25.27
C LEU A 625 -10.82 20.84 -24.91
N GLU A 626 -11.48 20.08 -25.79
CA GLU A 626 -11.72 18.64 -25.61
C GLU A 626 -10.40 17.86 -25.53
N ARG A 627 -9.45 18.14 -26.43
CA ARG A 627 -8.12 17.51 -26.44
C ARG A 627 -7.33 17.83 -25.18
N PHE A 628 -7.37 19.10 -24.74
CA PHE A 628 -6.75 19.52 -23.48
C PHE A 628 -7.37 18.80 -22.29
N ALA A 629 -8.70 18.80 -22.18
CA ALA A 629 -9.43 18.18 -21.08
C ALA A 629 -9.20 16.67 -21.03
N ALA A 630 -9.09 15.98 -22.18
CA ALA A 630 -8.77 14.56 -22.23
C ALA A 630 -7.42 14.24 -21.57
N ILE A 631 -6.36 14.99 -21.92
CA ILE A 631 -5.02 14.82 -21.33
C ILE A 631 -5.05 15.13 -19.83
N ARG A 632 -5.69 16.22 -19.42
CA ARG A 632 -5.83 16.60 -18.00
C ARG A 632 -6.61 15.55 -17.20
N ASP A 633 -7.71 15.03 -17.73
CA ASP A 633 -8.51 13.99 -17.07
C ASP A 633 -7.69 12.70 -16.92
N MET A 634 -6.90 12.33 -17.93
CA MET A 634 -5.93 11.24 -17.83
C MET A 634 -4.90 11.47 -16.72
N ARG A 635 -4.36 12.70 -16.59
CA ARG A 635 -3.46 13.05 -15.49
C ARG A 635 -4.13 12.79 -14.14
N ARG A 636 -5.38 13.23 -13.99
CA ARG A 636 -6.13 13.13 -12.73
C ARG A 636 -6.42 11.68 -12.36
N HIS A 637 -6.93 10.89 -13.32
CA HIS A 637 -7.21 9.46 -13.11
C HIS A 637 -5.96 8.69 -12.70
N MET A 638 -4.85 8.91 -13.41
CA MET A 638 -3.56 8.30 -13.08
C MET A 638 -3.08 8.70 -11.68
N GLY A 639 -3.22 9.98 -11.31
CA GLY A 639 -2.87 10.45 -9.97
C GLY A 639 -3.69 9.77 -8.87
N HIS A 640 -4.98 9.52 -9.09
CA HIS A 640 -5.81 8.76 -8.16
C HIS A 640 -5.42 7.29 -8.06
N TRP A 641 -5.15 6.64 -9.20
CA TRP A 641 -4.72 5.25 -9.22
C TRP A 641 -3.35 5.07 -8.56
N LEU A 642 -2.37 5.95 -8.82
CA LEU A 642 -1.06 5.90 -8.17
C LEU A 642 -1.16 5.98 -6.64
N ARG A 643 -2.04 6.84 -6.09
CA ARG A 643 -2.35 6.85 -4.65
C ARG A 643 -2.89 5.50 -4.18
N ALA A 644 -3.81 4.92 -4.94
CA ALA A 644 -4.37 3.61 -4.59
C ALA A 644 -3.30 2.50 -4.66
N ASN A 645 -2.42 2.50 -5.67
CA ASN A 645 -1.34 1.53 -5.83
C ASN A 645 -0.30 1.66 -4.70
N HIS A 646 0.16 2.88 -4.39
CA HIS A 646 1.07 3.12 -3.25
C HIS A 646 0.45 2.62 -1.95
N ARG A 647 -0.84 2.92 -1.73
CA ARG A 647 -1.53 2.41 -0.55
C ARG A 647 -1.51 0.87 -0.49
N ARG A 648 -1.85 0.23 -1.59
CA ARG A 648 -1.87 -1.23 -1.62
C ARG A 648 -0.47 -1.84 -1.48
N LEU A 649 0.60 -1.14 -1.90
CA LEU A 649 1.99 -1.54 -1.69
C LEU A 649 2.41 -1.48 -0.22
N ASP A 650 2.14 -0.39 0.53
CA ASP A 650 2.53 -0.40 1.95
C ASP A 650 1.66 -1.39 2.73
N TRP A 651 0.39 -1.56 2.38
CA TRP A 651 -0.46 -2.60 2.94
C TRP A 651 0.18 -3.99 2.77
N CYS A 652 0.65 -4.28 1.56
CA CYS A 652 1.34 -5.53 1.27
C CYS A 652 2.60 -5.69 2.13
N ALA A 653 3.49 -4.70 2.10
CA ALA A 653 4.75 -4.71 2.84
C ALA A 653 4.56 -4.78 4.37
N ALA A 654 3.40 -4.37 4.88
CA ALA A 654 3.10 -4.40 6.29
C ALA A 654 2.42 -5.69 6.76
N LYS A 655 1.66 -6.36 5.89
CA LYS A 655 1.13 -7.71 6.13
C LYS A 655 2.20 -8.78 6.00
N LEU A 656 3.22 -8.51 5.21
CA LEU A 656 4.46 -9.26 5.16
C LEU A 656 5.32 -8.89 6.38
N GLY A 657 5.98 -9.88 6.98
CA GLY A 657 6.99 -9.62 8.01
C GLY A 657 8.13 -8.72 7.46
N PRO A 658 8.98 -8.13 8.32
CA PRO A 658 10.00 -7.18 7.91
C PRO A 658 10.92 -7.74 6.80
N GLU A 659 11.44 -8.96 6.97
CA GLU A 659 12.32 -9.58 5.97
C GLU A 659 11.61 -9.87 4.63
N ALA A 660 10.40 -10.42 4.66
CA ALA A 660 9.63 -10.72 3.45
C ALA A 660 9.26 -9.45 2.67
N ALA A 661 9.04 -8.35 3.37
CA ALA A 661 8.76 -7.06 2.76
C ALA A 661 10.01 -6.35 2.24
N ASP A 662 11.17 -6.54 2.90
CA ASP A 662 12.46 -6.11 2.34
C ASP A 662 12.80 -6.92 1.08
N MET A 663 12.45 -8.21 1.05
CA MET A 663 12.54 -9.05 -0.14
C MET A 663 11.64 -8.51 -1.26
N LEU A 664 10.38 -8.18 -0.96
CA LEU A 664 9.48 -7.55 -1.94
C LEU A 664 10.04 -6.23 -2.49
N ALA A 665 10.65 -5.40 -1.64
CA ALA A 665 11.28 -4.14 -2.05
C ALA A 665 12.53 -4.36 -2.92
N ALA A 666 13.33 -5.39 -2.63
CA ALA A 666 14.52 -5.74 -3.39
C ALA A 666 14.22 -6.48 -4.71
N LEU A 667 13.03 -7.08 -4.82
CA LEU A 667 12.67 -8.00 -5.90
C LEU A 667 12.89 -7.44 -7.31
N PRO A 668 12.48 -6.20 -7.66
CA PRO A 668 12.72 -5.67 -9.00
C PRO A 668 14.22 -5.49 -9.31
N ALA A 669 15.01 -5.05 -8.32
CA ALA A 669 16.46 -4.91 -8.49
C ALA A 669 17.16 -6.27 -8.57
N LEU A 670 16.66 -7.29 -7.86
CA LEU A 670 17.13 -8.66 -7.97
C LEU A 670 16.82 -9.27 -9.35
N VAL A 671 15.64 -8.98 -9.90
CA VAL A 671 15.27 -9.39 -11.26
C VAL A 671 16.18 -8.76 -12.30
N GLU A 672 16.55 -7.49 -12.19
CA GLU A 672 17.51 -6.85 -13.12
C GLU A 672 18.96 -7.30 -12.92
N ALA A 673 19.38 -7.63 -11.70
CA ALA A 673 20.78 -7.92 -11.37
C ALA A 673 21.35 -9.07 -12.22
N PRO A 674 22.53 -8.94 -12.84
CA PRO A 674 23.12 -9.99 -13.69
C PRO A 674 23.74 -11.15 -12.88
N ALA A 675 23.09 -11.56 -11.78
CA ALA A 675 23.54 -12.59 -10.86
C ALA A 675 22.38 -13.36 -10.23
N MET A 676 22.66 -14.57 -9.75
CA MET A 676 21.76 -15.40 -8.95
C MET A 676 21.82 -15.06 -7.46
N PRO A 677 20.73 -15.25 -6.70
CA PRO A 677 20.75 -15.04 -5.25
C PRO A 677 21.67 -16.05 -4.53
N ALA A 678 22.37 -15.60 -3.48
CA ALA A 678 23.18 -16.36 -2.52
C ALA A 678 24.55 -16.92 -2.97
N ASP A 679 24.79 -17.23 -4.25
CA ASP A 679 26.08 -17.77 -4.73
C ASP A 679 26.82 -16.88 -5.73
N GLY A 680 26.14 -15.84 -6.24
CA GLY A 680 26.71 -14.86 -7.18
C GLY A 680 26.96 -15.41 -8.59
N ALA A 681 26.36 -16.56 -8.95
CA ALA A 681 26.52 -17.14 -10.29
C ALA A 681 26.03 -16.16 -11.37
N PRO A 682 26.74 -16.00 -12.51
CA PRO A 682 26.31 -15.11 -13.59
C PRO A 682 24.93 -15.49 -14.13
N ALA A 683 24.07 -14.51 -14.33
CA ALA A 683 22.74 -14.69 -14.92
C ALA A 683 22.53 -13.66 -16.04
N PRO A 684 21.64 -13.91 -17.01
CA PRO A 684 21.33 -12.90 -18.03
C PRO A 684 20.79 -11.64 -17.36
N GLY A 685 21.37 -10.50 -17.75
CA GLY A 685 20.85 -9.19 -17.38
C GLY A 685 19.55 -8.91 -18.12
N CYS A 686 18.62 -8.24 -17.44
CA CYS A 686 17.42 -7.67 -18.06
C CYS A 686 17.27 -6.21 -17.59
N ARG A 687 16.44 -5.45 -18.31
CA ARG A 687 16.10 -4.08 -17.94
C ARG A 687 14.60 -3.94 -17.75
N ILE A 688 14.19 -3.41 -16.61
CA ILE A 688 12.81 -3.05 -16.31
C ILE A 688 12.61 -1.59 -16.72
N ASP A 689 11.69 -1.35 -17.64
CA ASP A 689 11.47 -0.03 -18.23
C ASP A 689 11.04 1.01 -17.19
N GLY A 690 11.78 2.11 -17.11
CA GLY A 690 11.49 3.20 -16.17
C GLY A 690 11.68 2.84 -14.69
N PHE A 691 12.28 1.69 -14.37
CA PHE A 691 12.63 1.36 -12.99
C PHE A 691 14.03 1.89 -12.65
N VAL A 692 14.11 2.62 -11.54
CA VAL A 692 15.37 3.04 -10.91
C VAL A 692 15.28 2.65 -9.44
N PRO A 693 16.20 1.83 -8.92
CA PRO A 693 16.09 1.32 -7.57
C PRO A 693 16.23 2.46 -6.56
N THR A 694 15.42 2.41 -5.50
CA THR A 694 15.59 3.34 -4.38
C THR A 694 16.79 2.98 -3.51
N ARG A 695 17.22 3.91 -2.65
CA ARG A 695 18.30 3.63 -1.69
C ARG A 695 17.97 2.43 -0.79
N HIS A 696 16.77 2.39 -0.21
CA HIS A 696 16.30 1.25 0.57
C HIS A 696 16.24 -0.06 -0.25
N CYS A 697 15.85 0.00 -1.53
CA CYS A 697 15.86 -1.16 -2.42
C CYS A 697 17.27 -1.72 -2.59
N LEU A 698 18.26 -0.87 -2.86
CA LEU A 698 19.66 -1.28 -3.01
C LEU A 698 20.25 -1.87 -1.73
N LEU A 699 20.00 -1.22 -0.58
CA LEU A 699 20.45 -1.73 0.73
C LEU A 699 19.79 -3.06 1.08
N SER A 700 18.51 -3.24 0.74
CA SER A 700 17.79 -4.49 0.96
C SER A 700 18.33 -5.61 0.07
N LEU A 701 18.58 -5.31 -1.21
CA LEU A 701 19.21 -6.25 -2.14
C LEU A 701 20.56 -6.73 -1.61
N GLU A 702 21.45 -5.80 -1.26
CA GLU A 702 22.78 -6.12 -0.76
C GLU A 702 22.71 -6.93 0.54
N ARG A 703 21.87 -6.52 1.50
CA ARG A 703 21.75 -7.21 2.79
C ARG A 703 21.17 -8.62 2.65
N LEU A 704 20.19 -8.82 1.78
CA LEU A 704 19.51 -10.11 1.61
C LEU A 704 20.32 -11.09 0.75
N THR A 705 21.01 -10.59 -0.28
CA THR A 705 21.62 -11.44 -1.32
C THR A 705 23.14 -11.31 -1.45
N GLY A 706 23.75 -10.26 -0.89
CA GLY A 706 25.15 -9.90 -1.10
C GLY A 706 25.42 -9.19 -2.44
N ILE A 707 24.41 -9.06 -3.30
CA ILE A 707 24.55 -8.43 -4.62
C ILE A 707 24.56 -6.91 -4.46
N ARG A 708 25.67 -6.29 -4.87
CA ARG A 708 25.76 -4.84 -5.05
C ARG A 708 25.46 -4.49 -6.49
N ARG A 709 24.43 -3.68 -6.71
CA ARG A 709 24.18 -3.09 -8.03
C ARG A 709 24.91 -1.77 -8.13
N THR A 710 25.78 -1.60 -9.14
CA THR A 710 26.33 -0.30 -9.49
C THR A 710 25.33 0.47 -10.36
N PRO A 711 25.19 1.81 -10.19
CA PRO A 711 24.47 2.63 -11.16
C PRO A 711 25.04 2.41 -12.56
N ASP A 712 24.15 2.28 -13.53
CA ASP A 712 24.45 1.80 -14.88
C ASP A 712 25.38 2.81 -15.61
N PRO A 713 26.60 2.44 -16.06
CA PRO A 713 27.20 3.12 -17.19
C PRO A 713 26.33 2.81 -18.41
N GLU A 714 26.04 3.79 -19.28
CA GLU A 714 25.37 3.55 -20.56
C GLU A 714 26.13 2.45 -21.34
N ALA A 715 25.69 1.18 -21.26
CA ALA A 715 26.46 0.06 -21.80
C ALA A 715 25.57 -1.10 -22.27
N GLY A 716 25.36 -1.15 -23.59
CA GLY A 716 25.03 -2.38 -24.33
C GLY A 716 23.54 -2.67 -24.57
N ALA A 717 23.28 -3.41 -25.64
CA ALA A 717 21.96 -3.96 -25.93
C ALA A 717 21.63 -5.05 -24.89
N VAL A 718 20.67 -4.78 -24.01
CA VAL A 718 20.15 -5.77 -23.06
C VAL A 718 19.19 -6.71 -23.82
N PRO A 719 19.41 -8.03 -23.82
CA PRO A 719 18.64 -8.96 -24.66
C PRO A 719 17.19 -9.16 -24.21
N ILE A 720 16.87 -8.86 -22.95
CA ILE A 720 15.51 -8.99 -22.37
C ILE A 720 15.08 -7.65 -21.79
N ARG A 721 13.94 -7.13 -22.28
CA ARG A 721 13.29 -5.93 -21.74
C ARG A 721 12.02 -6.29 -21.02
N VAL A 722 11.92 -5.93 -19.75
CA VAL A 722 10.76 -6.13 -18.89
C VAL A 722 9.96 -4.84 -18.87
N GLU A 723 8.76 -4.85 -19.42
CA GLU A 723 7.88 -3.68 -19.44
C GLU A 723 7.22 -3.43 -18.09
N GLY A 724 6.93 -4.47 -17.31
CA GLY A 724 6.22 -4.31 -16.05
C GLY A 724 6.24 -5.54 -15.16
N LEU A 725 6.15 -5.28 -13.86
CA LEU A 725 6.09 -6.30 -12.83
C LEU A 725 4.86 -6.06 -11.96
N TYR A 726 3.87 -6.94 -12.09
CA TYR A 726 2.56 -6.79 -11.46
C TYR A 726 2.21 -8.02 -10.62
N THR A 727 1.81 -7.85 -9.37
CA THR A 727 1.21 -8.97 -8.61
C THR A 727 -0.27 -9.08 -8.95
N ILE A 728 -0.84 -10.28 -8.94
CA ILE A 728 -2.29 -10.51 -9.11
C ILE A 728 -2.87 -11.24 -7.88
N GLY A 729 -4.18 -11.09 -7.62
CA GLY A 729 -4.88 -11.86 -6.59
C GLY A 729 -5.11 -11.10 -5.27
N SER A 730 -4.78 -11.74 -4.14
CA SER A 730 -5.11 -11.17 -2.81
C SER A 730 -4.10 -10.16 -2.29
N VAL A 731 -2.91 -10.11 -2.89
CA VAL A 731 -1.80 -9.23 -2.49
C VAL A 731 -2.22 -7.75 -2.62
N GLY A 732 -1.90 -6.96 -1.60
CA GLY A 732 -2.28 -5.55 -1.56
C GLY A 732 -3.77 -5.31 -1.26
N SER A 733 -4.53 -6.31 -0.80
CA SER A 733 -5.96 -6.17 -0.45
C SER A 733 -6.28 -6.64 0.97
N ILE A 734 -7.46 -6.30 1.50
CA ILE A 734 -7.95 -6.80 2.81
C ILE A 734 -7.87 -8.31 2.99
N ALA A 735 -7.98 -9.07 1.89
CA ALA A 735 -7.96 -10.51 1.91
C ALA A 735 -6.54 -11.09 1.99
N GLN A 736 -5.51 -10.23 1.95
CA GLN A 736 -4.12 -10.63 2.13
C GLN A 736 -3.88 -11.12 3.56
N THR A 737 -3.19 -12.25 3.64
CA THR A 737 -2.64 -12.80 4.87
C THR A 737 -1.11 -12.85 4.78
N ALA A 738 -0.41 -13.05 5.89
CA ALA A 738 1.03 -13.23 5.89
C ALA A 738 1.51 -14.50 5.14
N ARG A 739 0.59 -15.41 4.80
CA ARG A 739 0.82 -16.63 4.02
C ARG A 739 0.15 -16.58 2.64
N SER A 740 -0.22 -15.38 2.18
CA SER A 740 -0.75 -15.25 0.82
C SER A 740 0.36 -15.51 -0.19
N ASP A 741 0.03 -16.31 -1.19
CA ASP A 741 0.77 -16.51 -2.42
C ASP A 741 0.94 -15.18 -3.17
N ILE A 742 2.14 -14.97 -3.72
CA ILE A 742 2.46 -13.85 -4.61
C ILE A 742 2.63 -14.38 -6.03
N ASP A 743 1.55 -14.29 -6.80
CA ASP A 743 1.57 -14.52 -8.24
C ASP A 743 2.00 -13.25 -8.94
N MET A 744 3.07 -13.30 -9.74
CA MET A 744 3.65 -12.14 -10.37
C MET A 744 3.70 -12.26 -11.89
N TRP A 745 2.94 -11.39 -12.56
CA TRP A 745 3.05 -11.17 -13.99
C TRP A 745 4.28 -10.33 -14.29
N LEU A 746 5.24 -10.96 -14.95
CA LEU A 746 6.44 -10.33 -15.47
C LEU A 746 6.24 -10.16 -16.98
N CYS A 747 5.85 -8.96 -17.39
CA CYS A 747 5.65 -8.65 -18.79
C CYS A 747 6.99 -8.34 -19.46
N ALA A 748 7.45 -9.17 -20.39
CA ALA A 748 8.76 -9.01 -21.02
C ALA A 748 8.74 -9.25 -22.53
N ASP A 749 9.49 -8.40 -23.25
CA ASP A 749 9.90 -8.61 -24.63
C ASP A 749 11.21 -9.42 -24.65
N GLU A 750 11.07 -10.68 -25.06
CA GLU A 750 12.17 -11.63 -25.22
C GLU A 750 12.53 -11.87 -26.69
N SER A 751 12.00 -11.06 -27.62
CA SER A 751 12.15 -11.26 -29.07
C SER A 751 13.60 -11.12 -29.55
N ALA A 752 14.39 -10.29 -28.88
CA ALA A 752 15.81 -10.10 -29.16
C ALA A 752 16.72 -11.16 -28.52
N ALA A 753 16.19 -12.01 -27.63
CA ALA A 753 16.94 -13.03 -26.90
C ALA A 753 16.97 -14.38 -27.64
N ASP A 754 18.13 -15.03 -27.67
CA ASP A 754 18.24 -16.40 -28.18
C ASP A 754 17.58 -17.43 -27.23
N LYS A 755 17.51 -18.69 -27.64
CA LYS A 755 16.87 -19.75 -26.83
C LYS A 755 17.60 -19.98 -25.51
N ALA A 756 18.93 -19.89 -25.50
CA ALA A 756 19.75 -20.11 -24.31
C ALA A 756 19.54 -19.00 -23.26
N THR A 757 19.50 -17.74 -23.71
CA THR A 757 19.28 -16.56 -22.85
C THR A 757 17.89 -16.60 -22.22
N ARG A 758 16.85 -16.96 -22.99
CA ARG A 758 15.49 -17.13 -22.46
C ARG A 758 15.41 -18.23 -21.40
N GLN A 759 16.04 -19.36 -21.64
CA GLN A 759 16.09 -20.45 -20.64
C GLN A 759 16.83 -20.01 -19.38
N ALA A 760 18.01 -19.40 -19.51
CA ALA A 760 18.77 -18.91 -18.37
C ALA A 760 18.01 -17.84 -17.57
N PHE A 761 17.20 -17.01 -18.23
CA PHE A 761 16.32 -16.06 -17.55
C PHE A 761 15.20 -16.75 -16.77
N ARG A 762 14.57 -17.79 -17.33
CA ARG A 762 13.59 -18.61 -16.59
C ARG A 762 14.24 -19.33 -15.41
N ASP A 763 15.44 -19.87 -15.57
CA ASP A 763 16.19 -20.54 -14.49
C ASP A 763 16.51 -19.55 -13.36
N LYS A 764 16.82 -18.30 -13.71
CA LYS A 764 17.01 -17.20 -12.74
C LYS A 764 15.73 -16.90 -11.96
N LEU A 765 14.59 -16.77 -12.63
CA LEU A 765 13.32 -16.53 -11.94
C LEU A 765 13.00 -17.68 -10.95
N ALA A 766 13.17 -18.93 -11.38
CA ALA A 766 12.99 -20.09 -10.51
C ALA A 766 13.96 -20.12 -9.31
N ALA A 767 15.20 -19.64 -9.49
CA ALA A 767 16.14 -19.48 -8.38
C ALA A 767 15.70 -18.40 -7.39
N ILE A 768 15.11 -17.30 -7.87
CA ILE A 768 14.53 -16.25 -7.01
C ILE A 768 13.32 -16.80 -6.22
N GLU A 769 12.43 -17.57 -6.85
CA GLU A 769 11.29 -18.22 -6.18
C GLU A 769 11.77 -19.12 -5.04
N ARG A 770 12.73 -20.02 -5.33
CA ARG A 770 13.31 -20.92 -4.33
C ARG A 770 13.98 -20.16 -3.19
N PHE A 771 14.72 -19.10 -3.52
CA PHE A 771 15.37 -18.26 -2.51
C PHE A 771 14.36 -17.57 -1.58
N ALA A 772 13.27 -17.04 -2.13
CA ALA A 772 12.20 -16.40 -1.36
C ALA A 772 11.50 -17.38 -0.41
N GLU A 773 11.18 -18.58 -0.88
CA GLU A 773 10.52 -19.63 -0.09
C GLU A 773 11.45 -20.17 1.00
N GLU A 774 12.67 -20.61 0.64
CA GLU A 774 13.60 -21.27 1.57
C GLU A 774 14.09 -20.34 2.68
N ARG A 775 14.32 -19.06 2.36
CA ARG A 775 14.96 -18.11 3.30
C ARG A 775 13.98 -17.20 4.01
N HIS A 776 12.82 -16.94 3.42
CA HIS A 776 11.86 -15.97 3.95
C HIS A 776 10.42 -16.49 4.06
N ALA A 777 10.18 -17.79 3.78
CA ALA A 777 8.86 -18.43 3.77
C ALA A 777 7.83 -17.64 2.95
N LEU A 778 8.29 -17.05 1.84
CA LEU A 778 7.51 -16.24 0.92
C LEU A 778 7.24 -17.02 -0.36
N GLU A 779 6.01 -17.52 -0.48
CA GLU A 779 5.56 -18.27 -1.65
C GLU A 779 5.37 -17.32 -2.85
N LEU A 780 6.34 -17.30 -3.76
CA LEU A 780 6.43 -16.42 -4.93
C LEU A 780 6.43 -17.25 -6.21
N HIS A 781 5.63 -16.85 -7.20
CA HIS A 781 5.57 -17.50 -8.53
C HIS A 781 5.62 -16.45 -9.66
N PHE A 782 6.55 -16.61 -10.61
CA PHE A 782 6.67 -15.75 -11.79
C PHE A 782 5.95 -16.35 -13.00
N PHE A 783 5.09 -15.54 -13.60
CA PHE A 783 4.45 -15.81 -14.89
C PHE A 783 4.98 -14.81 -15.90
N VAL A 784 5.83 -15.27 -16.82
CA VAL A 784 6.38 -14.39 -17.85
C VAL A 784 5.38 -14.27 -19.00
N MET A 785 5.02 -13.03 -19.30
CA MET A 785 3.96 -12.67 -20.22
C MET A 785 4.51 -11.87 -21.40
N ASP A 786 4.11 -12.22 -22.62
CA ASP A 786 4.31 -11.37 -23.79
C ASP A 786 3.22 -10.29 -23.84
N MET A 787 3.61 -9.02 -24.02
CA MET A 787 2.69 -7.89 -23.98
C MET A 787 1.70 -7.87 -25.15
N ALA A 788 2.10 -8.35 -26.33
CA ALA A 788 1.18 -8.44 -27.47
C ALA A 788 0.11 -9.51 -27.20
N SER A 789 0.52 -10.67 -26.70
CA SER A 789 -0.40 -11.74 -26.29
C SER A 789 -1.36 -11.28 -25.18
N VAL A 790 -0.86 -10.62 -24.12
CA VAL A 790 -1.72 -10.06 -23.05
C VAL A 790 -2.73 -9.07 -23.60
N ARG A 791 -2.30 -8.15 -24.48
CA ARG A 791 -3.19 -7.15 -25.10
C ARG A 791 -4.33 -7.82 -25.88
N ASP A 792 -4.00 -8.88 -26.61
CA ASP A 792 -4.94 -9.60 -27.48
C ASP A 792 -5.76 -10.67 -26.73
N ASN A 793 -5.61 -10.75 -25.39
CA ASN A 793 -6.25 -11.75 -24.51
C ASN A 793 -5.82 -13.19 -24.79
N ASP A 794 -4.59 -13.38 -25.28
CA ASP A 794 -3.97 -14.69 -25.41
C ASP A 794 -3.04 -14.95 -24.22
N PHE A 795 -3.47 -15.83 -23.32
CA PHE A 795 -2.69 -16.21 -22.14
C PHE A 795 -2.05 -17.61 -22.30
N GLY A 796 -2.13 -18.19 -23.50
CA GLY A 796 -1.62 -19.52 -23.81
C GLY A 796 -2.35 -20.69 -23.13
N LEU A 797 -1.98 -21.90 -23.54
CA LEU A 797 -2.28 -23.15 -22.84
C LEU A 797 -1.18 -23.36 -21.80
N SER A 798 -1.40 -23.02 -20.53
CA SER A 798 -0.43 -23.42 -19.50
C SER A 798 -0.50 -24.94 -19.31
N ASP A 799 0.64 -25.61 -19.49
CA ASP A 799 0.77 -27.09 -19.57
C ASP A 799 0.42 -27.85 -18.27
N LYS A 800 -0.08 -27.17 -17.23
CA LYS A 800 -0.51 -27.82 -15.98
C LYS A 800 -1.94 -27.48 -15.55
N GLU A 801 -2.57 -26.44 -16.09
CA GLU A 801 -3.96 -26.09 -15.71
C GLU A 801 -4.90 -25.70 -16.88
N SER A 802 -4.46 -25.61 -18.15
CA SER A 802 -5.30 -25.42 -19.36
C SER A 802 -6.44 -24.37 -19.31
N ALA A 803 -6.52 -23.51 -18.28
CA ALA A 803 -7.64 -22.58 -18.07
C ALA A 803 -7.48 -21.26 -18.84
N GLY A 804 -6.23 -20.91 -19.22
CA GLY A 804 -5.85 -19.59 -19.75
C GLY A 804 -6.61 -19.15 -21.01
N SER A 805 -6.91 -20.07 -21.93
CA SER A 805 -7.65 -19.76 -23.16
C SER A 805 -9.17 -19.73 -23.00
N SER A 806 -9.71 -20.29 -21.90
CA SER A 806 -11.17 -20.43 -21.67
C SER A 806 -11.77 -19.35 -20.78
N GLN A 807 -10.93 -18.49 -20.18
CA GLN A 807 -11.31 -17.46 -19.20
C GLN A 807 -10.45 -16.19 -19.35
N ALA A 808 -10.00 -15.90 -20.58
CA ALA A 808 -9.04 -14.86 -20.84
C ALA A 808 -9.53 -13.46 -20.39
N LEU A 809 -10.79 -13.13 -20.67
CA LEU A 809 -11.35 -11.83 -20.29
C LEU A 809 -11.63 -11.75 -18.79
N LEU A 810 -12.00 -12.87 -18.15
CA LEU A 810 -12.10 -12.95 -16.69
C LEU A 810 -10.75 -12.77 -16.00
N LEU A 811 -9.67 -13.32 -16.57
CA LEU A 811 -8.32 -13.15 -16.05
C LEU A 811 -7.86 -11.69 -16.20
N LYS A 812 -8.14 -11.04 -17.33
CA LYS A 812 -7.88 -9.61 -17.53
C LYS A 812 -8.73 -8.73 -16.61
N GLU A 813 -9.99 -9.10 -16.35
CA GLU A 813 -10.84 -8.45 -15.33
C GLU A 813 -10.23 -8.59 -13.94
N GLU A 814 -9.75 -9.77 -13.55
CA GLU A 814 -9.06 -9.99 -12.27
C GLU A 814 -7.77 -9.20 -12.19
N PHE A 815 -7.01 -9.09 -13.28
CA PHE A 815 -5.83 -8.22 -13.38
C PHE A 815 -6.22 -6.75 -13.12
N TYR A 816 -7.17 -6.17 -13.87
CA TYR A 816 -7.56 -4.78 -13.65
C TYR A 816 -8.16 -4.53 -12.26
N ARG A 817 -8.85 -5.53 -11.71
CA ARG A 817 -9.41 -5.47 -10.36
C ARG A 817 -8.34 -5.52 -9.27
N THR A 818 -7.34 -6.39 -9.40
CA THR A 818 -6.45 -6.78 -8.28
C THR A 818 -4.98 -6.50 -8.49
N ALA A 819 -4.55 -6.10 -9.69
CA ALA A 819 -3.13 -5.91 -9.97
C ALA A 819 -2.51 -4.86 -9.03
N LEU A 820 -1.30 -5.15 -8.57
CA LEU A 820 -0.44 -4.21 -7.86
C LEU A 820 0.82 -4.03 -8.69
N CYS A 821 1.09 -2.80 -9.14
CA CYS A 821 2.30 -2.51 -9.88
C CYS A 821 3.47 -2.32 -8.91
N LEU A 822 4.46 -3.21 -8.98
CA LEU A 822 5.67 -3.16 -8.15
C LEU A 822 6.79 -2.37 -8.82
N ALA A 823 6.97 -2.55 -10.14
CA ALA A 823 7.95 -1.83 -10.94
C ALA A 823 7.55 -1.79 -12.42
N GLY A 824 8.13 -0.85 -13.16
CA GLY A 824 7.94 -0.73 -14.61
C GLY A 824 6.85 0.25 -15.03
N ARG A 825 6.26 -0.03 -16.20
CA ARG A 825 5.21 0.74 -16.85
C ARG A 825 3.85 0.59 -16.13
N LYS A 826 3.03 1.64 -16.18
CA LYS A 826 1.76 1.75 -15.45
C LYS A 826 0.60 1.43 -16.42
N PRO A 827 -0.40 0.60 -16.06
CA PRO A 827 -1.44 0.19 -17.01
C PRO A 827 -2.25 1.39 -17.53
N ALA A 828 -2.27 1.59 -18.86
CA ALA A 828 -2.93 2.72 -19.51
C ALA A 828 -4.44 2.76 -19.27
N TRP A 829 -5.07 1.62 -18.99
CA TRP A 829 -6.49 1.52 -18.65
C TRP A 829 -6.88 2.46 -17.50
N TRP A 830 -6.03 2.60 -16.49
CA TRP A 830 -6.25 3.49 -15.34
C TRP A 830 -6.13 4.99 -15.67
N ALA A 831 -5.54 5.36 -16.82
CA ALA A 831 -5.58 6.74 -17.30
C ALA A 831 -6.96 7.09 -17.91
N THR A 832 -7.70 6.10 -18.40
CA THR A 832 -9.02 6.31 -19.03
C THR A 832 -10.16 6.32 -18.00
N GLY A 833 -11.28 6.98 -18.33
CA GLY A 833 -12.46 7.05 -17.46
C GLY A 833 -13.39 5.84 -17.56
N PRO A 834 -14.35 5.68 -16.64
CA PRO A 834 -15.34 4.60 -16.71
C PRO A 834 -16.16 4.61 -18.00
N GLY A 835 -16.45 3.42 -18.54
CA GLY A 835 -17.24 3.27 -19.77
C GLY A 835 -16.52 3.69 -21.06
N THR A 836 -15.19 3.82 -21.03
CA THR A 836 -14.36 4.14 -22.20
C THR A 836 -14.45 3.04 -23.27
N ASP A 837 -14.71 3.43 -24.52
CA ASP A 837 -14.71 2.52 -25.67
C ASP A 837 -13.28 2.16 -26.14
N GLU A 838 -13.17 1.15 -27.00
CA GLU A 838 -11.88 0.66 -27.49
C GLU A 838 -11.06 1.74 -28.22
N LYS A 839 -11.73 2.60 -29.01
CA LYS A 839 -11.06 3.68 -29.76
C LYS A 839 -10.47 4.74 -28.82
N ALA A 840 -11.20 5.09 -27.77
CA ALA A 840 -10.75 6.03 -26.75
C ALA A 840 -9.63 5.43 -25.89
N TYR A 841 -9.72 4.14 -25.57
CA TYR A 841 -8.63 3.40 -24.94
C TYR A 841 -7.36 3.40 -25.81
N ALA A 842 -7.46 3.06 -27.10
CA ALA A 842 -6.30 3.05 -28.00
C ALA A 842 -5.62 4.43 -28.12
N ARG A 843 -6.40 5.52 -28.15
CA ARG A 843 -5.85 6.88 -28.11
C ARG A 843 -5.10 7.16 -26.80
N ALA A 844 -5.65 6.73 -25.67
CA ALA A 844 -5.02 6.92 -24.37
C ALA A 844 -3.75 6.07 -24.21
N ALA A 845 -3.77 4.81 -24.65
CA ALA A 845 -2.60 3.93 -24.65
C ALA A 845 -1.49 4.46 -25.56
N GLY A 846 -1.83 5.06 -26.70
CA GLY A 846 -0.87 5.73 -27.59
C GLY A 846 -0.44 7.14 -27.17
N THR A 847 -0.90 7.64 -26.02
CA THR A 847 -0.51 8.97 -25.53
C THR A 847 0.88 8.93 -24.92
N GLN A 848 1.73 9.88 -25.30
CA GLN A 848 3.05 10.05 -24.68
C GLN A 848 2.92 10.29 -23.16
N PRO A 849 3.60 9.51 -22.30
CA PRO A 849 3.47 9.61 -20.84
C PRO A 849 3.71 11.02 -20.27
N GLU A 850 4.66 11.77 -20.83
CA GLU A 850 5.01 13.13 -20.40
C GLU A 850 3.82 14.11 -20.52
N ARG A 851 2.97 13.95 -21.55
CA ARG A 851 1.78 14.79 -21.72
C ARG A 851 0.79 14.62 -20.58
N ILE A 852 0.74 13.43 -20.01
CA ILE A 852 -0.05 13.15 -18.81
C ILE A 852 0.81 13.24 -17.54
N GLY A 853 1.94 13.95 -17.59
CA GLY A 853 2.76 14.26 -16.42
C GLY A 853 3.35 13.04 -15.72
N LEU A 854 3.56 11.95 -16.46
CA LEU A 854 4.38 10.82 -16.06
C LEU A 854 5.77 10.94 -16.70
N PRO A 855 6.81 10.31 -16.13
CA PRO A 855 8.10 10.17 -16.80
C PRO A 855 7.99 9.41 -18.14
N ASP A 856 9.00 9.54 -19.00
CA ASP A 856 9.02 8.87 -20.30
C ASP A 856 8.89 7.33 -20.21
N ALA A 857 8.32 6.73 -21.25
CA ALA A 857 8.04 5.30 -21.37
C ALA A 857 7.21 4.66 -20.23
N ALA A 858 6.53 5.45 -19.38
CA ALA A 858 5.88 4.95 -18.17
C ALA A 858 4.48 4.30 -18.34
N LEU A 859 3.95 4.11 -19.55
CA LEU A 859 2.59 3.54 -19.77
C LEU A 859 2.65 2.17 -20.46
N ALA A 860 1.87 1.21 -19.95
CA ALA A 860 1.72 -0.14 -20.51
C ALA A 860 0.36 -0.30 -21.18
N ASP A 861 0.34 -0.79 -22.42
CA ASP A 861 -0.88 -1.20 -23.11
C ASP A 861 -1.22 -2.67 -22.81
N ILE A 862 -2.08 -2.88 -21.80
CA ILE A 862 -2.56 -4.22 -21.39
C ILE A 862 -3.82 -4.64 -22.20
N GLY A 863 -4.28 -3.78 -23.11
CA GLY A 863 -5.48 -3.96 -23.94
C GLY A 863 -6.79 -3.54 -23.28
N HIS A 864 -7.77 -3.16 -24.11
CA HIS A 864 -9.12 -2.84 -23.66
C HIS A 864 -9.81 -4.08 -23.05
N LEU A 865 -10.68 -3.88 -22.06
CA LEU A 865 -11.52 -4.94 -21.51
C LEU A 865 -12.92 -4.84 -22.14
N PRO A 866 -13.25 -5.67 -23.16
CA PRO A 866 -14.59 -5.72 -23.71
C PRO A 866 -15.55 -6.42 -22.72
N ARG A 867 -16.82 -6.49 -23.11
CA ARG A 867 -17.82 -7.28 -22.39
C ARG A 867 -17.39 -8.75 -22.32
N ILE A 868 -17.43 -9.33 -21.12
CA ILE A 868 -17.12 -10.74 -20.91
C ILE A 868 -18.29 -11.60 -21.44
N PRO A 869 -18.02 -12.59 -22.31
CA PRO A 869 -19.04 -13.48 -22.86
C PRO A 869 -19.50 -14.50 -21.80
N ALA A 870 -20.72 -15.00 -21.96
CA ALA A 870 -21.39 -15.82 -20.95
C ALA A 870 -20.68 -17.15 -20.66
N GLU A 871 -20.12 -17.69 -21.72
CA GLU A 871 -19.51 -19.00 -21.80
C GLU A 871 -18.21 -19.04 -20.98
N GLU A 872 -17.52 -17.90 -20.84
CA GLU A 872 -16.38 -17.76 -19.93
C GLU A 872 -16.80 -17.88 -18.46
N PHE A 873 -17.98 -17.36 -18.07
CA PHE A 873 -18.49 -17.55 -16.70
C PHE A 873 -18.82 -19.01 -16.40
N PHE A 874 -19.40 -19.72 -17.37
CA PHE A 874 -19.67 -21.14 -17.25
C PHE A 874 -18.36 -21.95 -17.13
N GLY A 875 -17.37 -21.71 -18.00
CA GLY A 875 -16.05 -22.32 -17.91
C GLY A 875 -15.37 -22.04 -16.56
N ALA A 876 -15.40 -20.79 -16.09
CA ALA A 876 -14.87 -20.39 -14.79
C ALA A 876 -15.56 -21.09 -13.62
N SER A 877 -16.86 -21.34 -13.72
CA SER A 877 -17.62 -22.00 -12.66
C SER A 877 -17.13 -23.45 -12.42
N LEU A 878 -16.86 -24.20 -13.49
CA LEU A 878 -16.34 -25.57 -13.39
C LEU A 878 -14.99 -25.62 -12.67
N TRP A 879 -14.09 -24.70 -13.01
CA TRP A 879 -12.77 -24.59 -12.38
C TRP A 879 -12.85 -24.20 -10.91
N GLN A 880 -13.75 -23.27 -10.57
CA GLN A 880 -13.88 -22.80 -9.20
C GLN A 880 -14.43 -23.89 -8.26
N ILE A 881 -15.29 -24.78 -8.76
CA ILE A 881 -15.77 -25.96 -8.01
C ILE A 881 -14.60 -26.90 -7.70
N VAL A 882 -13.73 -27.18 -8.67
CA VAL A 882 -12.55 -28.03 -8.43
C VAL A 882 -11.59 -27.38 -7.43
N LYS A 883 -11.34 -26.07 -7.53
CA LYS A 883 -10.54 -25.33 -6.54
C LYS A 883 -11.21 -25.33 -5.14
N ALA A 884 -12.54 -25.33 -5.08
CA ALA A 884 -13.29 -25.38 -3.82
C ALA A 884 -13.09 -26.69 -3.05
N LEU A 885 -12.80 -27.81 -3.72
CA LEU A 885 -12.53 -29.09 -3.05
C LEU A 885 -11.33 -29.01 -2.10
N LYS A 886 -10.28 -28.28 -2.52
CA LYS A 886 -9.10 -28.02 -1.69
C LYS A 886 -9.32 -26.86 -0.72
N SER A 887 -10.01 -25.81 -1.17
CA SER A 887 -10.08 -24.56 -0.43
C SER A 887 -11.44 -23.85 -0.57
N PRO A 888 -12.50 -24.36 0.07
CA PRO A 888 -13.90 -23.97 -0.16
C PRO A 888 -14.15 -22.48 0.06
N PHE A 889 -13.71 -21.94 1.20
CA PHE A 889 -13.94 -20.53 1.54
C PHE A 889 -13.19 -19.56 0.65
N LYS A 890 -12.07 -19.99 0.03
CA LYS A 890 -11.38 -19.21 -1.00
C LYS A 890 -12.25 -19.10 -2.26
N SER A 891 -12.96 -20.18 -2.58
CA SER A 891 -13.80 -20.29 -3.77
C SER A 891 -15.16 -19.62 -3.66
N ILE A 892 -15.79 -19.60 -2.48
CA ILE A 892 -17.16 -19.07 -2.29
C ILE A 892 -17.29 -17.66 -2.89
N MET A 893 -16.37 -16.74 -2.56
CA MET A 893 -16.43 -15.35 -3.03
C MET A 893 -16.28 -15.23 -4.56
N LYS A 894 -15.34 -15.98 -5.16
CA LYS A 894 -15.14 -15.98 -6.62
C LYS A 894 -16.35 -16.60 -7.33
N PHE A 895 -16.92 -17.66 -6.76
CA PHE A 895 -18.07 -18.35 -7.32
C PHE A 895 -19.34 -17.50 -7.26
N ALA A 896 -19.53 -16.85 -6.12
CA ALA A 896 -20.58 -15.87 -5.88
C ALA A 896 -20.50 -14.68 -6.87
N LEU A 897 -19.28 -14.24 -7.19
CA LEU A 897 -19.06 -13.21 -8.21
C LEU A 897 -19.49 -13.66 -9.61
N LEU A 898 -19.18 -14.89 -10.01
CA LEU A 898 -19.59 -15.43 -11.31
C LEU A 898 -21.11 -15.46 -11.45
N GLU A 899 -21.85 -15.83 -10.40
CA GLU A 899 -23.32 -15.78 -10.39
C GLU A 899 -23.82 -14.34 -10.59
N ALA A 900 -23.28 -13.40 -9.82
CA ALA A 900 -23.69 -12.00 -9.88
C ALA A 900 -23.44 -11.38 -11.28
N TYR A 901 -22.32 -11.71 -11.91
CA TYR A 901 -22.03 -11.30 -13.29
C TYR A 901 -22.97 -11.95 -14.32
N THR A 902 -23.37 -13.20 -14.10
CA THR A 902 -24.27 -13.91 -15.00
C THR A 902 -25.69 -13.33 -14.94
N ASP A 903 -26.17 -12.96 -13.76
CA ASP A 903 -27.51 -12.39 -13.55
C ASP A 903 -27.61 -10.92 -13.97
N SER A 904 -26.58 -10.12 -13.68
CA SER A 904 -26.54 -8.69 -14.01
C SER A 904 -25.64 -8.40 -15.20
N ARG A 905 -25.89 -9.06 -16.34
CA ARG A 905 -25.02 -9.03 -17.53
C ARG A 905 -24.77 -7.64 -18.13
N ASP A 906 -25.64 -6.67 -17.87
CA ASP A 906 -25.51 -5.28 -18.34
C ASP A 906 -24.98 -4.34 -17.24
N ALA A 907 -24.78 -4.84 -16.02
CA ALA A 907 -24.18 -4.07 -14.95
C ALA A 907 -22.65 -3.98 -15.11
N PRO A 908 -22.01 -2.91 -14.61
CA PRO A 908 -20.56 -2.80 -14.60
C PRO A 908 -19.92 -3.97 -13.84
N THR A 909 -18.81 -4.48 -14.36
CA THR A 909 -17.94 -5.42 -13.63
C THR A 909 -17.35 -4.75 -12.39
N ILE A 910 -16.83 -5.55 -11.46
CA ILE A 910 -16.16 -5.07 -10.25
C ILE A 910 -14.95 -4.22 -10.59
N CYS A 911 -14.15 -4.58 -11.61
CA CYS A 911 -13.04 -3.72 -12.04
C CYS A 911 -13.54 -2.34 -12.52
N GLU A 912 -14.62 -2.26 -13.30
CA GLU A 912 -15.21 -0.98 -13.72
C GLU A 912 -15.79 -0.21 -12.54
N ARG A 913 -16.43 -0.87 -11.57
CA ARG A 913 -16.88 -0.22 -10.32
C ARG A 913 -15.70 0.35 -9.51
N LEU A 914 -14.61 -0.39 -9.39
CA LEU A 914 -13.39 0.09 -8.73
C LEU A 914 -12.80 1.28 -9.49
N ARG A 915 -12.79 1.21 -10.81
CA ARG A 915 -12.35 2.30 -11.66
C ARG A 915 -13.19 3.55 -11.45
N GLU A 916 -14.52 3.44 -11.44
CA GLU A 916 -15.44 4.53 -11.09
C GLU A 916 -15.05 5.17 -9.76
N ASN A 917 -14.89 4.35 -8.71
CA ASN A 917 -14.62 4.83 -7.36
C ASN A 917 -13.24 5.50 -7.23
N VAL A 918 -12.19 4.84 -7.74
CA VAL A 918 -10.81 5.34 -7.67
C VAL A 918 -10.66 6.59 -8.53
N THR A 919 -11.17 6.61 -9.77
CA THR A 919 -11.07 7.79 -10.64
C THR A 919 -11.88 8.98 -10.13
N ALA A 920 -12.98 8.73 -9.40
CA ALA A 920 -13.72 9.75 -8.65
C ALA A 920 -12.94 10.30 -7.44
N GLY A 921 -11.82 9.68 -7.05
CA GLY A 921 -10.99 10.09 -5.93
C GLY A 921 -11.47 9.59 -4.57
N LEU A 922 -12.35 8.58 -4.54
CA LEU A 922 -12.72 7.90 -3.29
C LEU A 922 -11.48 7.24 -2.67
N ARG A 923 -11.48 7.16 -1.34
CA ARG A 923 -10.34 6.67 -0.56
C ARG A 923 -10.73 5.66 0.50
N ASP A 924 -12.03 5.57 0.81
CA ASP A 924 -12.51 4.63 1.80
C ASP A 924 -12.36 3.21 1.30
N PHE A 925 -11.91 2.38 2.23
CA PHE A 925 -11.76 0.95 2.07
C PHE A 925 -12.88 0.26 1.27
N TRP A 926 -14.14 0.49 1.66
CA TRP A 926 -15.31 -0.21 1.10
C TRP A 926 -15.57 0.13 -0.36
N SER A 927 -15.02 1.25 -0.84
CA SER A 927 -15.20 1.72 -2.20
C SER A 927 -13.99 1.46 -3.09
N VAL A 928 -12.78 1.32 -2.53
CA VAL A 928 -11.56 1.17 -3.35
C VAL A 928 -10.77 -0.12 -3.16
N ASP A 929 -11.06 -0.94 -2.13
CA ASP A 929 -10.41 -2.25 -1.99
C ASP A 929 -11.09 -3.31 -2.89
N PRO A 930 -10.30 -4.10 -3.64
CA PRO A 930 -10.83 -5.10 -4.57
C PRO A 930 -11.78 -6.14 -3.95
N TYR A 931 -11.45 -6.66 -2.76
CA TYR A 931 -12.24 -7.70 -2.10
C TYR A 931 -13.41 -7.10 -1.29
N ALA A 932 -13.29 -5.86 -0.83
CA ALA A 932 -14.38 -5.13 -0.18
C ALA A 932 -15.51 -4.80 -1.16
N VAL A 933 -15.16 -4.25 -2.32
CA VAL A 933 -16.15 -3.95 -3.38
C VAL A 933 -16.77 -5.25 -3.87
N LEU A 934 -15.98 -6.30 -4.12
CA LEU A 934 -16.49 -7.62 -4.47
C LEU A 934 -17.51 -8.11 -3.44
N PHE A 935 -17.16 -8.10 -2.15
CA PHE A 935 -18.08 -8.52 -1.09
C PHE A 935 -19.36 -7.69 -1.10
N ARG A 936 -19.27 -6.37 -1.17
CA ARG A 936 -20.43 -5.47 -1.13
C ARG A 936 -21.40 -5.76 -2.28
N GLU A 937 -20.90 -5.85 -3.51
CA GLU A 937 -21.75 -6.05 -4.68
C GLU A 937 -22.40 -7.44 -4.67
N VAL A 938 -21.63 -8.48 -4.32
CA VAL A 938 -22.14 -9.86 -4.23
C VAL A 938 -23.13 -10.03 -3.06
N ASN A 939 -22.84 -9.45 -1.90
CA ASN A 939 -23.72 -9.47 -0.74
C ASN A 939 -25.04 -8.74 -1.02
N ARG A 940 -24.98 -7.61 -1.75
CA ARG A 940 -26.19 -6.89 -2.21
C ARG A 940 -26.99 -7.75 -3.18
N HIS A 941 -26.35 -8.36 -4.17
CA HIS A 941 -27.00 -9.24 -5.15
C HIS A 941 -27.80 -10.37 -4.47
N PHE A 942 -27.22 -11.10 -3.50
CA PHE A 942 -27.97 -12.15 -2.79
C PHE A 942 -29.04 -11.62 -1.83
N ALA A 943 -28.85 -10.43 -1.27
CA ALA A 943 -29.87 -9.79 -0.43
C ALA A 943 -31.10 -9.41 -1.26
N GLU A 944 -30.90 -8.78 -2.42
CA GLU A 944 -31.95 -8.37 -3.35
C GLU A 944 -32.64 -9.59 -3.98
N GLY A 945 -31.88 -10.65 -4.29
CA GLY A 945 -32.40 -11.92 -4.79
C GLY A 945 -33.07 -12.81 -3.74
N GLY A 946 -33.15 -12.39 -2.47
CA GLY A 946 -33.82 -13.14 -1.40
C GLY A 946 -33.13 -14.45 -0.96
N ARG A 947 -31.86 -14.67 -1.32
CA ARG A 947 -31.10 -15.90 -0.99
C ARG A 947 -30.30 -15.75 0.30
N ALA A 948 -31.00 -15.64 1.43
CA ALA A 948 -30.39 -15.36 2.74
C ALA A 948 -29.29 -16.36 3.18
N GLU A 949 -29.43 -17.65 2.85
CA GLU A 949 -28.42 -18.67 3.19
C GLU A 949 -27.12 -18.46 2.39
N ALA A 950 -27.22 -18.15 1.09
CA ALA A 950 -26.07 -17.82 0.24
C ALA A 950 -25.39 -16.53 0.71
N GLN A 951 -26.18 -15.51 1.03
CA GLN A 951 -25.68 -14.25 1.59
C GLN A 951 -24.86 -14.49 2.87
N ALA A 952 -25.37 -15.32 3.79
CA ALA A 952 -24.68 -15.66 5.02
C ALA A 952 -23.36 -16.42 4.79
N LEU A 953 -23.33 -17.33 3.82
CA LEU A 953 -22.11 -18.04 3.42
C LEU A 953 -21.06 -17.10 2.83
N VAL A 954 -21.46 -16.16 1.98
CA VAL A 954 -20.58 -15.12 1.41
C VAL A 954 -20.01 -14.25 2.52
N ALA A 955 -20.84 -13.79 3.46
CA ALA A 955 -20.38 -13.02 4.62
C ALA A 955 -19.38 -13.80 5.49
N MET A 956 -19.65 -15.08 5.76
CA MET A 956 -18.73 -15.92 6.51
C MET A 956 -17.43 -16.17 5.74
N ALA A 957 -17.48 -16.37 4.42
CA ALA A 957 -16.28 -16.54 3.59
C ALA A 957 -15.42 -15.28 3.61
N PHE A 958 -16.04 -14.10 3.49
CA PHE A 958 -15.36 -12.81 3.65
C PHE A 958 -14.72 -12.70 5.04
N ASP A 959 -15.47 -12.99 6.11
CA ASP A 959 -14.98 -12.93 7.49
C ASP A 959 -13.77 -13.85 7.73
N GLN A 960 -13.81 -15.08 7.22
CA GLN A 960 -12.69 -16.02 7.36
C GLN A 960 -11.45 -15.59 6.60
N ARG A 961 -11.63 -15.02 5.40
CA ARG A 961 -10.51 -14.59 4.55
C ARG A 961 -9.82 -13.35 5.09
N THR A 962 -10.59 -12.45 5.67
CA THR A 962 -10.12 -11.15 6.11
C THR A 962 -9.76 -11.13 7.59
N GLY A 963 -10.35 -12.02 8.40
CA GLY A 963 -10.14 -12.10 9.86
C GLY A 963 -10.91 -11.08 10.68
N PHE A 964 -11.90 -10.39 10.10
CA PHE A 964 -12.52 -9.17 10.66
C PHE A 964 -13.35 -9.38 11.92
N THR A 965 -13.93 -10.57 12.10
CA THR A 965 -14.83 -10.87 13.22
C THR A 965 -14.12 -11.10 14.56
N ARG A 966 -12.78 -11.12 14.59
CA ARG A 966 -11.98 -11.08 15.82
C ARG A 966 -11.69 -9.67 16.32
N MET A 967 -12.22 -8.64 15.67
CA MET A 967 -12.22 -7.31 16.24
C MET A 967 -13.24 -7.26 17.39
N GLU A 968 -12.79 -7.60 18.60
CA GLU A 968 -13.25 -6.84 19.76
C GLU A 968 -13.10 -5.34 19.42
N PRO A 969 -13.91 -4.45 20.01
CA PRO A 969 -13.54 -3.04 20.08
C PRO A 969 -12.21 -2.99 20.84
N THR A 970 -11.12 -3.19 20.11
CA THR A 970 -9.81 -3.34 20.66
C THR A 970 -9.46 -1.97 21.19
N THR A 971 -9.10 -1.94 22.46
CA THR A 971 -8.21 -0.96 23.05
C THR A 971 -6.82 -1.00 22.37
N GLY A 972 -6.77 -0.99 21.04
CA GLY A 972 -5.55 -0.92 20.24
C GLY A 972 -4.64 -2.15 20.31
N ARG A 973 -5.15 -3.39 20.23
CA ARG A 973 -4.27 -4.58 20.18
C ARG A 973 -4.55 -5.57 19.05
N SER A 974 -3.52 -5.68 18.21
CA SER A 974 -3.12 -6.75 17.29
C SER A 974 -3.86 -6.90 15.95
N ALA A 975 -3.33 -6.22 14.94
CA ALA A 975 -2.70 -6.94 13.84
C ALA A 975 -1.48 -6.12 13.37
N ASP A 976 -0.28 -6.68 13.54
CA ASP A 976 1.00 -6.14 13.07
C ASP A 976 0.94 -5.70 11.60
N VAL A 977 0.74 -4.41 11.40
CA VAL A 977 1.12 -3.67 10.21
C VAL A 977 1.94 -2.57 10.80
N ARG A 978 3.28 -2.72 10.80
CA ARG A 978 4.27 -1.66 11.06
C ARG A 978 3.61 -0.39 11.63
N GLY A 979 3.19 -0.44 12.90
CA GLY A 979 2.52 0.62 13.66
C GLY A 979 1.31 1.43 13.12
N PHE A 980 0.53 0.95 12.15
CA PHE A 980 -0.82 1.48 11.87
C PHE A 980 -1.87 0.39 12.07
N SER A 981 -3.01 0.71 12.68
CA SER A 981 -4.14 -0.21 12.69
C SER A 981 -4.77 -0.30 11.29
N PHE A 982 -5.38 -1.44 10.96
CA PHE A 982 -6.10 -1.67 9.70
C PHE A 982 -7.02 -0.51 9.30
N ILE A 983 -7.72 0.01 10.30
CA ILE A 983 -8.69 1.10 10.17
C ILE A 983 -7.97 2.37 9.73
N GLU A 984 -6.77 2.61 10.23
CA GLU A 984 -6.00 3.82 9.96
C GLU A 984 -5.48 3.92 8.54
N TYR A 985 -5.16 2.78 7.96
CA TYR A 985 -4.55 2.74 6.64
C TYR A 985 -5.57 2.89 5.49
N PHE A 986 -6.76 2.32 5.63
CA PHE A 986 -7.78 2.30 4.57
C PHE A 986 -9.02 3.15 4.85
N PHE A 987 -9.20 3.68 6.05
CA PHE A 987 -10.40 4.47 6.39
C PHE A 987 -10.05 5.89 6.85
N PRO A 988 -9.35 6.72 6.05
CA PRO A 988 -8.96 8.06 6.50
C PRO A 988 -10.15 8.93 6.96
N HIS A 989 -11.40 8.60 6.60
CA HIS A 989 -12.61 9.30 7.07
C HIS A 989 -13.76 8.33 7.33
N CYS A 990 -13.62 7.43 8.32
CA CYS A 990 -14.64 6.42 8.60
C CYS A 990 -15.99 7.06 8.99
N PRO A 991 -17.09 6.80 8.27
CA PRO A 991 -18.43 7.11 8.75
C PRO A 991 -18.80 6.21 9.95
N ALA A 992 -19.72 6.67 10.81
CA ALA A 992 -20.31 5.87 11.88
C ALA A 992 -21.13 4.65 11.38
N GLU A 993 -21.27 4.52 10.06
CA GLU A 993 -22.00 3.46 9.34
C GLU A 993 -21.12 2.26 8.95
N LEU A 994 -20.02 2.01 9.67
CA LEU A 994 -19.61 0.61 9.79
C LEU A 994 -20.87 -0.15 10.20
N PRO A 995 -21.23 -1.28 9.56
CA PRO A 995 -22.32 -2.11 10.03
C PRO A 995 -22.02 -2.35 11.50
N SER A 996 -22.79 -1.70 12.36
CA SER A 996 -22.54 -1.80 13.79
C SER A 996 -22.53 -3.29 14.12
N ALA A 997 -21.93 -3.65 15.24
CA ALA A 997 -22.06 -5.00 15.78
C ALA A 997 -23.52 -5.53 15.81
N SER A 998 -24.54 -4.69 15.56
CA SER A 998 -25.94 -5.07 15.34
C SER A 998 -26.27 -5.73 13.99
N ALA A 999 -25.60 -5.41 12.86
CA ALA A 999 -25.79 -6.16 11.61
C ALA A 999 -25.24 -7.59 11.75
N THR A 1000 -24.18 -7.73 12.56
CA THR A 1000 -23.64 -9.02 12.99
C THR A 1000 -24.40 -9.69 14.13
N ARG A 1001 -25.36 -9.01 14.81
CA ARG A 1001 -26.29 -9.68 15.73
C ARG A 1001 -27.32 -10.53 15.00
N ARG A 1002 -27.75 -10.15 13.79
CA ARG A 1002 -28.61 -11.04 12.97
C ARG A 1002 -27.88 -12.28 12.45
N THR A 1003 -26.54 -12.23 12.34
CA THR A 1003 -25.72 -13.41 11.98
C THR A 1003 -25.24 -14.22 13.19
N GLN A 1004 -25.52 -13.82 14.44
CA GLN A 1004 -25.20 -14.64 15.62
C GLN A 1004 -25.93 -15.99 15.64
N SER A 1005 -27.09 -16.11 14.98
CA SER A 1005 -27.78 -17.40 14.86
C SER A 1005 -27.12 -18.36 13.85
N LEU A 1006 -26.30 -17.83 12.93
CA LEU A 1006 -25.61 -18.58 11.87
C LEU A 1006 -24.10 -18.72 12.10
N ARG A 1007 -23.54 -17.97 13.06
CA ARG A 1007 -22.18 -18.20 13.55
C ARG A 1007 -22.10 -19.54 14.28
N PRO A 1008 -21.00 -20.31 14.14
CA PRO A 1008 -20.76 -21.44 15.01
C PRO A 1008 -20.61 -20.90 16.44
N ALA A 1009 -21.66 -21.01 17.26
CA ALA A 1009 -21.57 -20.76 18.68
C ALA A 1009 -20.54 -21.76 19.24
N SER A 1010 -19.39 -21.26 19.67
CA SER A 1010 -18.41 -22.10 20.34
C SER A 1010 -18.92 -22.44 21.73
N VAL A 1011 -19.05 -23.72 22.05
CA VAL A 1011 -19.17 -24.13 23.45
C VAL A 1011 -17.75 -24.09 24.01
N ASN A 1012 -17.45 -23.13 24.88
CA ASN A 1012 -16.11 -22.94 25.47
C ASN A 1012 -14.96 -22.79 24.45
N GLY A 1013 -15.20 -22.17 23.29
CA GLY A 1013 -14.16 -21.98 22.26
C GLY A 1013 -13.94 -23.16 21.30
N VAL A 1014 -14.65 -24.27 21.46
CA VAL A 1014 -14.54 -25.47 20.60
C VAL A 1014 -15.74 -25.58 19.66
N GLN A 1015 -15.51 -25.82 18.37
CA GLN A 1015 -16.58 -26.02 17.37
C GLN A 1015 -17.06 -27.48 17.35
N SER A 1016 -18.38 -27.66 17.25
CA SER A 1016 -19.04 -28.97 17.11
C SER A 1016 -18.82 -29.57 15.72
N PHE A 1017 -18.50 -30.86 15.65
CA PHE A 1017 -18.35 -31.64 14.41
C PHE A 1017 -19.66 -31.66 13.62
N SER A 1018 -20.80 -31.82 14.31
CA SER A 1018 -22.13 -31.83 13.66
C SER A 1018 -22.42 -30.51 12.90
N ARG A 1019 -21.97 -29.37 13.43
CA ARG A 1019 -22.11 -28.07 12.78
C ARG A 1019 -21.14 -27.88 11.63
N GLN A 1020 -19.91 -28.39 11.71
CA GLN A 1020 -18.98 -28.32 10.60
C GLN A 1020 -19.43 -29.20 9.41
N MET A 1021 -20.02 -30.36 9.70
CA MET A 1021 -20.68 -31.20 8.70
C MET A 1021 -21.84 -30.46 8.03
N GLU A 1022 -22.71 -29.80 8.81
CA GLU A 1022 -23.80 -29.00 8.25
C GLU A 1022 -23.28 -27.82 7.42
N LEU A 1023 -22.21 -27.16 7.86
CA LEU A 1023 -21.54 -26.12 7.09
C LEU A 1023 -20.99 -26.64 5.77
N GLY A 1024 -20.33 -27.80 5.77
CA GLY A 1024 -19.86 -28.46 4.54
C GLY A 1024 -21.01 -28.76 3.57
N ARG A 1025 -22.17 -29.19 4.09
CA ARG A 1025 -23.39 -29.38 3.29
C ARG A 1025 -23.95 -28.07 2.74
N GLN A 1026 -23.94 -27.00 3.53
CA GLN A 1026 -24.34 -25.66 3.07
C GLN A 1026 -23.45 -25.16 1.94
N VAL A 1027 -22.12 -25.30 2.10
CA VAL A 1027 -21.16 -24.96 1.05
C VAL A 1027 -21.40 -25.79 -0.20
N ALA A 1028 -21.63 -27.10 -0.07
CA ALA A 1028 -21.95 -27.95 -1.21
C ALA A 1028 -23.24 -27.51 -1.92
N ARG A 1029 -24.33 -27.29 -1.16
CA ARG A 1029 -25.61 -26.80 -1.69
C ARG A 1029 -25.43 -25.47 -2.43
N PHE A 1030 -24.65 -24.55 -1.86
CA PHE A 1030 -24.32 -23.29 -2.50
C PHE A 1030 -23.57 -23.49 -3.83
N MET A 1031 -22.49 -24.27 -3.84
CA MET A 1031 -21.69 -24.52 -5.03
C MET A 1031 -22.50 -25.20 -6.15
N PHE A 1032 -23.35 -26.17 -5.83
CA PHE A 1032 -24.17 -26.83 -6.85
C PHE A 1032 -25.30 -25.94 -7.36
N GLN A 1033 -26.00 -25.24 -6.46
CA GLN A 1033 -27.09 -24.37 -6.88
C GLN A 1033 -26.58 -23.23 -7.75
N THR A 1034 -25.47 -22.60 -7.36
CA THR A 1034 -24.87 -21.51 -8.12
C THR A 1034 -24.32 -22.01 -9.47
N TYR A 1035 -23.71 -23.20 -9.53
CA TYR A 1035 -23.31 -23.82 -10.79
C TYR A 1035 -24.50 -24.03 -11.73
N GLU A 1036 -25.59 -24.64 -11.24
CA GLU A 1036 -26.78 -24.89 -12.05
C GLU A 1036 -27.46 -23.59 -12.50
N ASN A 1037 -27.45 -22.55 -11.66
CA ASN A 1037 -27.94 -21.22 -12.04
C ASN A 1037 -27.11 -20.66 -13.21
N ILE A 1038 -25.77 -20.64 -13.09
CA ILE A 1038 -24.88 -20.14 -14.15
C ILE A 1038 -25.09 -20.95 -15.44
N ARG A 1039 -25.18 -22.28 -15.34
CA ARG A 1039 -25.44 -23.19 -16.47
C ARG A 1039 -26.78 -22.90 -17.15
N ALA A 1040 -27.86 -22.77 -16.37
CA ALA A 1040 -29.19 -22.50 -16.89
C ALA A 1040 -29.25 -21.17 -17.66
N MET A 1041 -28.54 -20.15 -17.16
CA MET A 1041 -28.49 -18.81 -17.75
C MET A 1041 -27.49 -18.67 -18.91
N SER A 1042 -26.57 -19.62 -19.05
CA SER A 1042 -25.60 -19.63 -20.14
C SER A 1042 -26.18 -20.22 -21.43
N GLY A 1043 -27.24 -21.03 -21.36
CA GLY A 1043 -27.90 -21.64 -22.53
C GLY A 1043 -26.97 -22.54 -23.36
N GLN A 1044 -27.53 -23.29 -24.32
CA GLN A 1044 -26.72 -23.92 -25.38
C GLN A 1044 -26.21 -22.82 -26.32
N ALA A 1045 -25.21 -22.06 -25.89
CA ALA A 1045 -24.61 -21.03 -26.73
C ALA A 1045 -23.58 -21.69 -27.66
N ASP A 1046 -23.87 -21.69 -28.96
CA ASP A 1046 -22.92 -22.03 -30.02
C ASP A 1046 -21.78 -21.01 -29.99
N GLY A 1047 -20.58 -21.43 -29.55
CA GLY A 1047 -19.42 -20.54 -29.68
C GLY A 1047 -18.17 -20.80 -28.86
N VAL A 1048 -18.13 -21.72 -27.89
CA VAL A 1048 -16.89 -21.96 -27.11
C VAL A 1048 -16.30 -23.34 -27.27
N ARG A 1049 -14.98 -23.33 -27.50
CA ARG A 1049 -14.02 -24.44 -27.43
C ARG A 1049 -13.81 -24.93 -25.99
N ILE A 1050 -14.86 -25.26 -25.25
CA ILE A 1050 -14.67 -26.22 -24.14
C ILE A 1050 -14.66 -27.56 -24.84
N THR A 1051 -13.52 -28.23 -24.86
CA THR A 1051 -13.46 -29.55 -25.48
C THR A 1051 -14.40 -30.48 -24.71
N ASP A 1052 -15.07 -31.40 -25.40
CA ASP A 1052 -15.87 -32.45 -24.73
C ASP A 1052 -15.03 -33.21 -23.68
N GLU A 1053 -13.71 -33.23 -23.89
CA GLU A 1053 -12.69 -33.76 -23.01
C GLU A 1053 -12.58 -32.97 -21.68
N ASP A 1054 -12.59 -31.63 -21.70
CA ASP A 1054 -12.55 -30.79 -20.49
C ASP A 1054 -13.83 -30.92 -19.63
N LEU A 1055 -15.00 -30.95 -20.28
CA LEU A 1055 -16.28 -31.21 -19.61
C LEU A 1055 -16.30 -32.60 -18.97
N THR A 1056 -15.76 -33.59 -19.67
CA THR A 1056 -15.64 -34.96 -19.15
C THR A 1056 -14.65 -35.03 -17.99
N ARG A 1057 -13.50 -34.37 -18.11
CA ARG A 1057 -12.40 -34.35 -17.13
C ARG A 1057 -12.83 -33.74 -15.80
N LEU A 1058 -13.44 -32.55 -15.85
CA LEU A 1058 -13.92 -31.79 -14.69
C LEU A 1058 -15.20 -32.41 -14.13
N GLY A 1059 -16.12 -32.83 -15.00
CA GLY A 1059 -17.36 -33.52 -14.62
C GLY A 1059 -17.09 -34.79 -13.82
N ARG A 1060 -16.21 -35.68 -14.30
CA ARG A 1060 -15.85 -36.92 -13.58
C ARG A 1060 -15.27 -36.66 -12.19
N LYS A 1061 -14.42 -35.63 -12.04
CA LYS A 1061 -13.84 -35.28 -10.72
C LYS A 1061 -14.91 -34.78 -9.73
N ILE A 1062 -15.87 -34.00 -10.22
CA ILE A 1062 -17.02 -33.54 -9.44
C ILE A 1062 -17.90 -34.74 -9.06
N PHE A 1063 -18.31 -35.57 -10.01
CA PHE A 1063 -19.12 -36.76 -9.73
C PHE A 1063 -18.43 -37.74 -8.77
N ALA A 1064 -17.11 -37.94 -8.91
CA ALA A 1064 -16.31 -38.76 -8.01
C ALA A 1064 -16.36 -38.27 -6.54
N HIS A 1065 -16.47 -36.97 -6.28
CA HIS A 1065 -16.56 -36.45 -4.91
C HIS A 1065 -17.99 -36.45 -4.35
N PHE A 1066 -19.00 -36.20 -5.18
CA PHE A 1066 -20.35 -35.88 -4.70
C PHE A 1066 -21.42 -36.92 -5.02
N GLN A 1067 -21.26 -37.71 -6.08
CA GLN A 1067 -22.29 -38.64 -6.52
C GLN A 1067 -22.22 -39.95 -5.72
N PRO A 1068 -23.31 -40.40 -5.08
CA PRO A 1068 -23.33 -41.70 -4.41
C PRO A 1068 -23.29 -42.84 -5.44
N ARG A 1069 -22.49 -43.87 -5.15
CA ARG A 1069 -22.44 -45.15 -5.90
C ARG A 1069 -22.61 -46.31 -4.91
N PRO A 1070 -23.16 -47.47 -5.33
CA PRO A 1070 -23.24 -48.65 -4.48
C PRO A 1070 -21.87 -49.00 -3.88
N GLY A 1071 -21.81 -49.21 -2.57
CA GLY A 1071 -20.56 -49.53 -1.88
C GLY A 1071 -19.61 -48.34 -1.65
N LYS A 1072 -19.81 -47.18 -2.28
CA LYS A 1072 -18.94 -46.00 -2.11
C LYS A 1072 -18.93 -45.49 -0.67
N ILE A 1073 -17.75 -45.14 -0.18
CA ILE A 1073 -17.51 -44.42 1.07
C ILE A 1073 -17.53 -42.93 0.71
N MET A 1074 -18.49 -42.19 1.24
CA MET A 1074 -18.60 -40.76 0.94
C MET A 1074 -17.45 -39.99 1.60
N HIS A 1075 -16.80 -39.17 0.78
CA HIS A 1075 -15.90 -38.12 1.25
C HIS A 1075 -16.69 -37.07 2.03
N ILE A 1076 -16.04 -36.41 2.98
CA ILE A 1076 -16.57 -35.22 3.64
C ILE A 1076 -16.04 -33.97 2.92
N PRO A 1077 -16.81 -33.41 1.96
CA PRO A 1077 -16.35 -32.28 1.18
C PRO A 1077 -16.35 -31.00 2.01
N PHE A 1078 -15.49 -30.06 1.62
CA PHE A 1078 -15.51 -28.67 2.10
C PHE A 1078 -15.29 -28.46 3.61
N MET A 1079 -14.60 -29.39 4.27
CA MET A 1079 -14.08 -29.22 5.64
C MET A 1079 -12.56 -29.13 5.65
N ASN A 1080 -12.01 -28.15 6.38
CA ASN A 1080 -10.58 -28.10 6.70
C ASN A 1080 -10.25 -29.34 7.55
N SER A 1081 -9.18 -30.05 7.17
CA SER A 1081 -8.78 -31.38 7.69
C SER A 1081 -9.28 -31.71 9.12
N PRO A 1082 -10.11 -32.76 9.31
CA PRO A 1082 -10.63 -33.15 10.63
C PRO A 1082 -9.55 -33.77 11.54
N ARG A 1083 -8.31 -33.87 11.08
CA ARG A 1083 -7.19 -34.46 11.81
C ARG A 1083 -6.89 -33.64 13.07
N GLY A 1084 -6.93 -34.29 14.24
CA GLY A 1084 -6.72 -33.64 15.54
C GLY A 1084 -7.94 -32.92 16.11
N MET A 1085 -9.11 -33.01 15.46
CA MET A 1085 -10.36 -32.46 15.99
C MET A 1085 -10.86 -33.20 17.23
N PHE A 1086 -10.53 -34.49 17.35
CA PHE A 1086 -10.94 -35.34 18.46
C PHE A 1086 -9.71 -35.83 19.22
N ALA A 1087 -9.76 -35.76 20.56
CA ALA A 1087 -8.70 -36.27 21.44
C ALA A 1087 -8.80 -37.78 21.65
N SER A 1088 -10.02 -38.33 21.60
CA SER A 1088 -10.30 -39.75 21.74
C SER A 1088 -11.51 -40.16 20.91
N MET A 1089 -11.58 -41.43 20.56
CA MET A 1089 -12.67 -42.04 19.82
C MET A 1089 -13.31 -43.17 20.65
N HIS A 1090 -14.62 -43.23 20.60
CA HIS A 1090 -15.45 -44.22 21.26
C HIS A 1090 -16.30 -44.95 20.22
N ILE A 1091 -16.11 -46.27 20.10
CA ILE A 1091 -16.90 -47.12 19.18
C ILE A 1091 -17.86 -47.97 19.99
N ALA A 1092 -19.16 -47.84 19.69
CA ALA A 1092 -20.21 -48.63 20.31
C ALA A 1092 -20.97 -49.46 19.27
N CYS A 1093 -21.49 -50.60 19.70
CA CYS A 1093 -22.45 -51.37 18.93
C CYS A 1093 -23.83 -51.23 19.58
N GLU A 1094 -24.78 -50.64 18.84
CA GLU A 1094 -26.16 -50.45 19.27
C GLU A 1094 -27.02 -51.59 18.73
N ASN A 1095 -27.68 -52.32 19.63
CA ASN A 1095 -28.60 -53.41 19.32
C ASN A 1095 -29.92 -53.16 20.04
N ALA A 1096 -30.90 -52.62 19.32
CA ALA A 1096 -32.27 -52.47 19.81
C ALA A 1096 -33.16 -53.62 19.27
N PRO A 1097 -34.07 -54.18 20.08
CA PRO A 1097 -35.01 -55.20 19.62
C PRO A 1097 -35.78 -54.74 18.37
N GLY A 1098 -35.71 -55.50 17.28
CA GLY A 1098 -36.38 -55.19 16.01
C GLY A 1098 -35.66 -54.20 15.09
N LYS A 1099 -34.49 -53.67 15.46
CA LYS A 1099 -33.64 -52.85 14.59
C LYS A 1099 -32.36 -53.61 14.19
N PRO A 1100 -31.82 -53.38 12.98
CA PRO A 1100 -30.54 -53.96 12.58
C PRO A 1100 -29.42 -53.44 13.49
N THR A 1101 -28.41 -54.29 13.73
CA THR A 1101 -27.19 -53.92 14.45
C THR A 1101 -26.47 -52.76 13.78
N GLU A 1102 -26.16 -51.73 14.54
CA GLU A 1102 -25.45 -50.54 14.07
C GLU A 1102 -24.19 -50.28 14.88
N TRP A 1103 -23.11 -49.94 14.19
CA TRP A 1103 -21.83 -49.56 14.75
C TRP A 1103 -21.73 -48.03 14.69
N VAL A 1104 -21.48 -47.41 15.84
CA VAL A 1104 -21.46 -45.96 15.99
C VAL A 1104 -20.09 -45.54 16.48
N ALA A 1105 -19.48 -44.59 15.76
CA ALA A 1105 -18.28 -43.90 16.23
C ALA A 1105 -18.69 -42.54 16.81
N SER A 1106 -18.18 -42.24 18.00
CA SER A 1106 -18.31 -40.94 18.65
C SER A 1106 -16.95 -40.50 19.19
N GLY A 1107 -16.76 -39.23 19.51
CA GLY A 1107 -15.49 -38.81 20.12
C GLY A 1107 -15.56 -37.53 20.91
N GLU A 1108 -14.55 -37.38 21.75
CA GLU A 1108 -14.34 -36.19 22.58
C GLU A 1108 -13.58 -35.15 21.76
N LEU A 1109 -14.16 -33.95 21.61
CA LEU A 1109 -13.51 -32.86 20.90
C LEU A 1109 -12.25 -32.40 21.64
N ALA A 1110 -11.16 -32.19 20.90
CA ALA A 1110 -9.90 -31.71 21.44
C ALA A 1110 -10.06 -30.30 22.03
N GLY A 1111 -9.52 -30.09 23.25
CA GLY A 1111 -9.50 -28.77 23.90
C GLY A 1111 -10.70 -28.44 24.82
N GLN A 1112 -11.67 -29.35 25.01
CA GLN A 1112 -12.72 -29.14 26.02
C GLN A 1112 -12.14 -29.16 27.45
N LYS A 1113 -12.35 -28.07 28.21
CA LYS A 1113 -12.01 -27.98 29.65
C LYS A 1113 -13.29 -28.07 30.50
N GLY A 1114 -13.36 -29.02 31.45
CA GLY A 1114 -14.45 -29.14 32.44
C GLY A 1114 -14.93 -30.58 32.72
N LYS A 1115 -15.81 -30.75 33.72
CA LYS A 1115 -16.38 -32.05 34.13
C LYS A 1115 -17.47 -32.60 33.18
N ASN A 1116 -18.03 -31.79 32.29
CA ASN A 1116 -19.04 -32.18 31.29
C ASN A 1116 -18.41 -32.32 29.90
N LYS A 1117 -17.56 -33.32 29.71
CA LYS A 1117 -17.08 -33.73 28.38
C LYS A 1117 -18.24 -34.40 27.64
N ARG A 1118 -18.68 -33.83 26.51
CA ARG A 1118 -19.72 -34.43 25.67
C ARG A 1118 -19.07 -35.09 24.47
N ASN A 1119 -19.32 -36.40 24.30
CA ASN A 1119 -18.99 -37.10 23.06
C ASN A 1119 -19.97 -36.68 21.96
N GLU A 1120 -19.45 -36.40 20.77
CA GLU A 1120 -20.27 -36.18 19.58
C GLU A 1120 -20.27 -37.42 18.70
N GLU A 1121 -21.43 -37.79 18.16
CA GLU A 1121 -21.53 -38.85 17.14
C GLU A 1121 -20.84 -38.38 15.86
N MET A 1122 -19.87 -39.16 15.39
CA MET A 1122 -19.11 -38.92 14.16
C MET A 1122 -19.81 -39.54 12.97
N HIS A 1123 -20.10 -40.85 13.05
CA HIS A 1123 -20.70 -41.62 11.96
C HIS A 1123 -21.27 -42.94 12.44
N ARG A 1124 -22.16 -43.51 11.64
CA ARG A 1124 -22.92 -44.72 11.94
C ARG A 1124 -23.01 -45.61 10.71
N GLU A 1125 -22.77 -46.90 10.89
CA GLU A 1125 -22.78 -47.88 9.81
C GLU A 1125 -23.28 -49.26 10.27
N ARG A 1126 -23.77 -50.07 9.32
CA ARG A 1126 -24.25 -51.43 9.62
C ARG A 1126 -23.14 -52.47 9.74
N HIS A 1127 -21.92 -52.13 9.32
CA HIS A 1127 -20.78 -53.05 9.30
C HIS A 1127 -19.51 -52.36 9.84
N PRO A 1128 -18.73 -53.01 10.73
CA PRO A 1128 -17.58 -52.38 11.37
C PRO A 1128 -16.46 -52.03 10.37
N VAL A 1129 -16.24 -52.84 9.33
CA VAL A 1129 -15.24 -52.53 8.30
C VAL A 1129 -15.63 -51.29 7.49
N ARG A 1130 -16.94 -51.07 7.28
CA ARG A 1130 -17.43 -49.90 6.54
C ARG A 1130 -17.30 -48.63 7.38
N LEU A 1131 -17.60 -48.72 8.68
CA LEU A 1131 -17.33 -47.65 9.64
C LEU A 1131 -15.84 -47.29 9.68
N ALA A 1132 -14.97 -48.30 9.80
CA ALA A 1132 -13.52 -48.11 9.84
C ALA A 1132 -12.97 -47.50 8.54
N ALA A 1133 -13.45 -47.95 7.39
CA ALA A 1133 -13.06 -47.39 6.08
C ALA A 1133 -13.45 -45.92 5.95
N TRP A 1134 -14.62 -45.53 6.46
CA TRP A 1134 -15.06 -44.13 6.46
C TRP A 1134 -14.20 -43.26 7.39
N LEU A 1135 -13.89 -43.74 8.60
CA LEU A 1135 -13.06 -43.03 9.58
C LEU A 1135 -11.61 -42.85 9.10
N ALA A 1136 -11.02 -43.89 8.51
CA ALA A 1136 -9.66 -43.87 7.98
C ALA A 1136 -9.56 -43.01 6.71
N GLY A 1137 -10.43 -43.24 5.72
CA GLY A 1137 -10.39 -42.53 4.44
C GLY A 1137 -10.60 -41.02 4.59
N ASN A 1138 -11.51 -40.59 5.47
CA ASN A 1138 -11.73 -39.16 5.70
C ASN A 1138 -10.66 -38.49 6.60
N GLY A 1139 -9.71 -39.26 7.13
CA GLY A 1139 -8.62 -38.76 7.97
C GLY A 1139 -9.05 -38.35 9.38
N ILE A 1140 -10.16 -38.92 9.89
CA ILE A 1140 -10.64 -38.68 11.26
C ILE A 1140 -9.82 -39.51 12.25
N HIS A 1141 -9.43 -40.73 11.86
CA HIS A 1141 -8.51 -41.56 12.62
C HIS A 1141 -7.04 -41.27 12.24
N SER A 1142 -6.17 -41.24 13.24
CA SER A 1142 -4.71 -41.23 13.06
C SER A 1142 -4.04 -42.28 13.95
N PRO A 1143 -2.96 -42.94 13.50
CA PRO A 1143 -2.23 -43.91 14.32
C PRO A 1143 -1.85 -43.31 15.69
N GLY A 1144 -2.16 -44.02 16.77
CA GLY A 1144 -1.92 -43.58 18.15
C GLY A 1144 -3.06 -42.80 18.81
N MET A 1145 -4.20 -42.59 18.14
CA MET A 1145 -5.40 -42.01 18.75
C MET A 1145 -5.98 -42.92 19.84
N GLN A 1146 -6.40 -42.36 20.98
CA GLN A 1146 -7.00 -43.15 22.05
C GLN A 1146 -8.36 -43.71 21.61
N LEU A 1147 -8.51 -45.04 21.64
CA LEU A 1147 -9.73 -45.77 21.31
C LEU A 1147 -10.33 -46.41 22.56
N SER A 1148 -11.64 -46.24 22.72
CA SER A 1148 -12.45 -46.89 23.74
C SER A 1148 -13.66 -47.55 23.07
N GLY A 1149 -14.28 -48.53 23.73
CA GLY A 1149 -15.48 -49.16 23.18
C GLY A 1149 -16.42 -49.73 24.23
N GLN A 1150 -17.70 -49.76 23.88
CA GLN A 1150 -18.79 -50.24 24.73
C GLN A 1150 -19.73 -51.14 23.92
N ASN A 1151 -20.24 -52.21 24.54
CA ASN A 1151 -21.17 -53.15 23.93
C ASN A 1151 -20.69 -53.79 22.61
N ILE A 1152 -19.37 -53.87 22.38
CA ILE A 1152 -18.82 -54.52 21.18
C ILE A 1152 -19.25 -55.99 21.16
N VAL A 1153 -19.89 -56.41 20.07
CA VAL A 1153 -20.46 -57.76 19.92
C VAL A 1153 -19.37 -58.72 19.44
N ALA A 1154 -19.15 -59.80 20.20
CA ALA A 1154 -18.27 -60.90 19.80
C ALA A 1154 -18.73 -61.48 18.45
N PRO A 1155 -17.81 -61.88 17.54
CA PRO A 1155 -16.39 -62.13 17.79
C PRO A 1155 -15.47 -60.91 17.59
N ALA A 1156 -15.99 -59.75 17.18
CA ALA A 1156 -15.19 -58.53 17.05
C ALA A 1156 -14.72 -58.01 18.41
N SER A 1157 -13.52 -57.41 18.45
CA SER A 1157 -12.95 -56.82 19.66
C SER A 1157 -12.37 -55.43 19.40
N LEU A 1158 -12.18 -54.62 20.45
CA LEU A 1158 -11.57 -53.29 20.32
C LEU A 1158 -10.13 -53.35 19.75
N PRO A 1159 -9.25 -54.29 20.16
CA PRO A 1159 -7.96 -54.48 19.52
C PRO A 1159 -8.03 -54.80 18.02
N ASP A 1160 -9.03 -55.58 17.58
CA ASP A 1160 -9.22 -55.88 16.17
C ASP A 1160 -9.64 -54.62 15.40
N LEU A 1161 -10.56 -53.83 15.94
CA LEU A 1161 -10.96 -52.54 15.34
C LEU A 1161 -9.78 -51.56 15.23
N ALA A 1162 -8.95 -51.44 16.28
CA ALA A 1162 -7.78 -50.58 16.27
C ALA A 1162 -6.77 -51.02 15.19
N SER A 1163 -6.47 -52.32 15.12
CA SER A 1163 -5.57 -52.86 14.10
C SER A 1163 -6.10 -52.67 12.68
N LEU A 1164 -7.41 -52.80 12.46
CA LEU A 1164 -8.04 -52.56 11.17
C LEU A 1164 -7.97 -51.09 10.78
N LEU A 1165 -8.26 -50.18 11.70
CA LEU A 1165 -8.16 -48.73 11.49
C LEU A 1165 -6.74 -48.31 11.10
N ASP A 1166 -5.72 -48.82 11.79
CA ASP A 1166 -4.31 -48.57 11.43
C ASP A 1166 -3.97 -49.08 10.02
N ALA A 1167 -4.39 -50.31 9.69
CA ALA A 1167 -4.16 -50.88 8.36
C ALA A 1167 -4.85 -50.08 7.24
N LEU A 1168 -6.10 -49.65 7.48
CA LEU A 1168 -6.85 -48.81 6.54
C LEU A 1168 -6.24 -47.41 6.42
N SER A 1169 -5.82 -46.78 7.53
CA SER A 1169 -5.18 -45.46 7.51
C SER A 1169 -3.83 -45.49 6.78
N HIS A 1170 -3.08 -46.60 6.86
CA HIS A 1170 -1.84 -46.77 6.11
C HIS A 1170 -2.07 -47.02 4.62
N THR A 1171 -3.11 -47.79 4.26
CA THR A 1171 -3.39 -48.17 2.87
C THR A 1171 -4.14 -47.07 2.09
N PHE A 1172 -5.06 -46.38 2.74
CA PHE A 1172 -5.98 -45.41 2.15
C PHE A 1172 -5.84 -44.03 2.81
N GLY A 1173 -4.61 -43.51 2.84
CA GLY A 1173 -4.34 -42.15 3.27
C GLY A 1173 -5.23 -41.14 2.52
N ARG A 1174 -5.67 -40.08 3.19
CA ARG A 1174 -6.59 -39.10 2.60
C ARG A 1174 -6.07 -38.51 1.29
N ALA A 1175 -4.80 -38.09 1.27
CA ALA A 1175 -4.15 -37.51 0.07
C ALA A 1175 -3.96 -38.55 -1.04
N ASP A 1176 -3.66 -39.78 -0.65
CA ASP A 1176 -3.47 -40.92 -1.55
C ASP A 1176 -4.75 -41.33 -2.30
N VAL A 1177 -5.91 -41.05 -1.73
CA VAL A 1177 -7.21 -41.42 -2.30
C VAL A 1177 -7.89 -40.22 -2.91
N PHE A 1178 -8.16 -39.16 -2.15
CA PHE A 1178 -9.07 -38.10 -2.61
C PHE A 1178 -8.37 -36.96 -3.38
N ASP A 1179 -7.03 -36.84 -3.32
CA ASP A 1179 -6.27 -35.78 -4.01
C ASP A 1179 -5.71 -36.23 -5.37
N ALA A 1180 -6.43 -37.10 -6.09
CA ALA A 1180 -6.01 -37.60 -7.40
C ALA A 1180 -5.78 -36.47 -8.42
N PRO A 1181 -4.69 -36.53 -9.23
CA PRO A 1181 -4.44 -35.58 -10.31
C PRO A 1181 -5.61 -35.50 -11.29
N VAL A 1182 -5.88 -34.32 -11.84
CA VAL A 1182 -7.04 -34.11 -12.75
C VAL A 1182 -6.82 -34.83 -14.08
N GLU A 1183 -5.56 -35.11 -14.45
CA GLU A 1183 -5.15 -35.88 -15.62
C GLU A 1183 -5.63 -37.34 -15.54
N GLU A 1184 -5.70 -37.90 -14.32
CA GLU A 1184 -6.09 -39.29 -14.10
C GLU A 1184 -7.57 -39.54 -14.37
N THR A 1185 -8.43 -38.51 -14.31
CA THR A 1185 -9.87 -38.66 -14.60
C THR A 1185 -10.18 -38.82 -16.09
N LEU A 1186 -9.23 -38.51 -16.97
CA LEU A 1186 -9.33 -38.78 -18.41
C LEU A 1186 -9.13 -40.28 -18.71
N ARG A 1187 -8.27 -40.94 -17.94
CA ARG A 1187 -8.00 -42.37 -18.08
C ARG A 1187 -9.21 -43.19 -17.62
N PRO A 1188 -9.44 -44.39 -18.18
CA PRO A 1188 -10.47 -45.31 -17.70
C PRO A 1188 -10.35 -45.56 -16.19
N GLU A 1189 -11.49 -45.78 -15.53
CA GLU A 1189 -11.54 -46.12 -14.11
C GLU A 1189 -10.74 -47.39 -13.85
N ARG A 1190 -9.81 -47.33 -12.90
CA ARG A 1190 -8.99 -48.47 -12.47
C ARG A 1190 -8.70 -48.41 -10.98
N VAL A 1191 -8.49 -49.57 -10.39
CA VAL A 1191 -8.17 -49.75 -8.97
C VAL A 1191 -6.69 -49.46 -8.74
N THR A 1192 -6.40 -48.47 -7.90
CA THR A 1192 -5.02 -48.06 -7.56
C THR A 1192 -4.53 -48.72 -6.28
N ARG A 1193 -5.44 -49.12 -5.38
CA ARG A 1193 -5.12 -49.71 -4.07
C ARG A 1193 -6.31 -50.52 -3.58
N ALA A 1194 -6.07 -51.64 -2.89
CA ALA A 1194 -7.12 -52.46 -2.31
C ALA A 1194 -6.71 -53.11 -0.97
N LEU A 1195 -7.69 -53.36 -0.11
CA LEU A 1195 -7.54 -54.10 1.15
C LEU A 1195 -8.72 -55.05 1.31
N VAL A 1196 -8.44 -56.31 1.59
CA VAL A 1196 -9.47 -57.30 1.91
C VAL A 1196 -9.46 -57.59 3.41
N ALA A 1197 -10.55 -57.27 4.10
CA ALA A 1197 -10.76 -57.61 5.49
C ALA A 1197 -11.53 -58.94 5.58
N VAL A 1198 -10.95 -59.93 6.26
CA VAL A 1198 -11.49 -61.30 6.34
C VAL A 1198 -11.82 -61.69 7.77
N ASN A 1199 -13.02 -62.23 7.94
CA ASN A 1199 -13.60 -62.80 9.16
C ASN A 1199 -13.62 -61.84 10.35
N MET A 1200 -14.04 -60.59 10.15
CA MET A 1200 -14.18 -59.63 11.26
C MET A 1200 -15.30 -60.08 12.21
N LEU A 1201 -16.47 -60.41 11.65
CA LEU A 1201 -17.67 -60.84 12.38
C LEU A 1201 -17.87 -62.37 12.42
N THR A 1202 -16.89 -63.16 11.95
CA THR A 1202 -16.93 -64.64 12.00
C THR A 1202 -16.09 -65.17 13.15
N GLU A 1203 -16.50 -66.30 13.74
CA GLU A 1203 -15.77 -67.00 14.80
C GLU A 1203 -14.32 -67.26 14.38
N ARG A 1204 -13.38 -67.15 15.33
CA ARG A 1204 -11.93 -67.17 15.03
C ARG A 1204 -11.47 -68.54 14.54
N GLU A 1205 -12.18 -69.60 14.95
CA GLU A 1205 -11.96 -71.00 14.62
C GLU A 1205 -12.42 -71.37 13.20
N ALA A 1206 -13.20 -70.51 12.53
CA ALA A 1206 -13.72 -70.77 11.20
C ALA A 1206 -12.59 -70.84 10.16
N LYS A 1207 -12.48 -71.98 9.48
CA LYS A 1207 -11.51 -72.24 8.40
C LYS A 1207 -12.02 -71.84 7.00
N THR A 1208 -13.07 -71.02 6.96
CA THR A 1208 -13.74 -70.56 5.73
C THR A 1208 -13.80 -69.04 5.69
N TYR A 1209 -14.00 -68.47 4.50
CA TYR A 1209 -14.26 -67.04 4.33
C TYR A 1209 -15.74 -66.75 4.64
N GLY A 1210 -16.07 -66.48 5.91
CA GLY A 1210 -17.43 -66.25 6.38
C GLY A 1210 -17.89 -64.80 6.23
N ASP A 1211 -17.07 -63.86 6.70
CA ASP A 1211 -17.31 -62.42 6.62
C ASP A 1211 -16.17 -61.78 5.83
N VAL A 1212 -16.44 -61.26 4.64
CA VAL A 1212 -15.42 -60.62 3.81
C VAL A 1212 -15.91 -59.24 3.41
N ALA A 1213 -15.02 -58.26 3.56
CA ALA A 1213 -15.23 -56.91 3.07
C ALA A 1213 -14.04 -56.52 2.18
N LEU A 1214 -14.34 -56.03 0.98
CA LEU A 1214 -13.35 -55.49 0.05
C LEU A 1214 -13.41 -53.96 0.14
N VAL A 1215 -12.29 -53.33 0.51
CA VAL A 1215 -12.09 -51.89 0.44
C VAL A 1215 -11.15 -51.59 -0.72
N TYR A 1216 -11.48 -50.66 -1.60
CA TYR A 1216 -10.60 -50.30 -2.72
C TYR A 1216 -10.75 -48.83 -3.11
N ALA A 1217 -9.69 -48.27 -3.67
CA ALA A 1217 -9.66 -46.91 -4.18
C ALA A 1217 -9.38 -46.89 -5.69
N THR A 1218 -9.85 -45.85 -6.38
CA THR A 1218 -9.72 -45.71 -7.83
C THR A 1218 -8.84 -44.51 -8.22
N ASN A 1219 -8.32 -44.51 -9.44
CA ASN A 1219 -7.57 -43.38 -10.01
C ASN A 1219 -8.41 -42.09 -10.16
N TRP A 1220 -9.74 -42.19 -10.06
CA TRP A 1220 -10.64 -41.03 -10.05
C TRP A 1220 -10.79 -40.41 -8.66
N GLY A 1221 -10.17 -41.01 -7.65
CA GLY A 1221 -10.17 -40.54 -6.27
C GLY A 1221 -11.41 -40.92 -5.48
N GLU A 1222 -11.96 -42.11 -5.74
CA GLU A 1222 -13.09 -42.67 -5.00
C GLU A 1222 -12.62 -43.79 -4.06
N LEU A 1223 -13.35 -44.00 -2.96
CA LEU A 1223 -13.15 -45.10 -2.02
C LEU A 1223 -14.43 -45.93 -1.94
N PHE A 1224 -14.31 -47.25 -1.99
CA PHE A 1224 -15.41 -48.19 -1.92
C PHE A 1224 -15.18 -49.20 -0.80
N CYS A 1225 -16.28 -49.67 -0.18
CA CYS A 1225 -16.30 -50.76 0.77
C CYS A 1225 -17.51 -51.65 0.48
N ILE A 1226 -17.24 -52.82 -0.09
CA ILE A 1226 -18.24 -53.84 -0.44
C ILE A 1226 -18.23 -54.90 0.65
N VAL A 1227 -19.33 -54.98 1.39
CA VAL A 1227 -19.58 -56.02 2.41
C VAL A 1227 -20.32 -57.16 1.72
N LYS A 1228 -19.79 -58.39 1.79
CA LYS A 1228 -20.23 -59.57 1.00
C LYS A 1228 -19.91 -59.49 -0.50
N PRO A 1229 -18.63 -59.39 -0.86
CA PRO A 1229 -18.19 -59.45 -2.25
C PRO A 1229 -18.53 -60.81 -2.89
N LYS A 1230 -18.75 -60.81 -4.20
CA LYS A 1230 -18.97 -61.99 -5.04
C LYS A 1230 -17.63 -62.70 -5.32
N ALA A 1231 -17.70 -63.89 -5.91
CA ALA A 1231 -16.55 -64.65 -6.38
C ALA A 1231 -15.48 -64.96 -5.30
N LEU A 1232 -15.92 -65.24 -4.06
CA LEU A 1232 -15.04 -65.59 -2.94
C LEU A 1232 -14.07 -66.75 -3.22
N ALA A 1233 -14.41 -67.63 -4.17
CA ALA A 1233 -13.52 -68.71 -4.62
C ALA A 1233 -12.19 -68.17 -5.21
N LEU A 1234 -12.21 -66.99 -5.84
CA LEU A 1234 -11.00 -66.36 -6.39
C LEU A 1234 -10.08 -65.79 -5.30
N LEU A 1235 -10.59 -65.51 -4.09
CA LEU A 1235 -9.84 -64.78 -3.07
C LEU A 1235 -8.55 -65.50 -2.63
N LYS A 1236 -8.50 -66.83 -2.73
CA LYS A 1236 -7.32 -67.61 -2.37
C LYS A 1236 -6.29 -67.69 -3.51
N ASP A 1237 -6.77 -67.95 -4.72
CA ASP A 1237 -5.94 -68.38 -5.85
C ASP A 1237 -5.67 -67.24 -6.86
N ASP A 1238 -6.57 -66.26 -6.98
CA ASP A 1238 -6.40 -65.03 -7.77
C ASP A 1238 -7.01 -63.81 -7.05
N PRO A 1239 -6.33 -63.27 -6.01
CA PRO A 1239 -6.84 -62.15 -5.23
C PRO A 1239 -7.06 -60.87 -6.06
N ARG A 1240 -6.27 -60.66 -7.12
CA ARG A 1240 -6.43 -59.53 -8.04
C ARG A 1240 -7.63 -59.74 -8.97
N GLY A 1241 -7.88 -60.97 -9.43
CA GLY A 1241 -9.12 -61.35 -10.12
C GLY A 1241 -10.35 -61.20 -9.23
N PHE A 1242 -10.24 -61.50 -7.94
CA PHE A 1242 -11.29 -61.24 -6.96
C PHE A 1242 -11.62 -59.75 -6.84
N VAL A 1243 -10.61 -58.86 -6.81
CA VAL A 1243 -10.83 -57.40 -6.83
C VAL A 1243 -11.54 -57.00 -8.12
N ARG A 1244 -11.04 -57.40 -9.29
CA ARG A 1244 -11.64 -57.08 -10.61
C ARG A 1244 -13.11 -57.52 -10.72
N ALA A 1245 -13.43 -58.71 -10.24
CA ALA A 1245 -14.80 -59.25 -10.26
C ALA A 1245 -15.80 -58.44 -9.41
N ASN A 1246 -15.31 -57.68 -8.43
CA ASN A 1246 -16.12 -56.90 -7.50
C ASN A 1246 -16.07 -55.39 -7.74
N SER A 1247 -14.96 -54.85 -8.25
CA SER A 1247 -14.85 -53.44 -8.61
C SER A 1247 -15.49 -53.13 -9.97
N GLY A 1248 -15.51 -54.11 -10.90
CA GLY A 1248 -15.87 -53.87 -12.30
C GLY A 1248 -14.83 -53.07 -13.09
N ALA A 1249 -13.66 -52.81 -12.50
CA ALA A 1249 -12.57 -52.02 -13.06
C ALA A 1249 -11.27 -52.83 -13.08
N GLU A 1250 -10.41 -52.56 -14.06
CA GLU A 1250 -9.03 -53.06 -14.12
C GLU A 1250 -8.24 -52.63 -12.87
N MET A 1251 -7.18 -53.35 -12.50
CA MET A 1251 -6.34 -53.03 -11.35
C MET A 1251 -4.91 -52.76 -11.83
N ASP A 1252 -4.29 -51.68 -11.37
CA ASP A 1252 -2.91 -51.34 -11.76
C ASP A 1252 -1.94 -52.47 -11.42
N ALA A 1253 -0.97 -52.72 -12.29
CA ALA A 1253 -0.02 -53.83 -12.13
C ALA A 1253 0.76 -53.72 -10.81
N ASP A 1254 1.06 -52.50 -10.36
CA ASP A 1254 1.80 -52.23 -9.13
C ASP A 1254 0.91 -51.78 -7.96
N ALA A 1255 -0.43 -51.89 -8.10
CA ALA A 1255 -1.36 -51.49 -7.05
C ALA A 1255 -1.18 -52.36 -5.79
N PRO A 1256 -0.97 -51.77 -4.60
CA PRO A 1256 -0.87 -52.52 -3.37
C PRO A 1256 -2.21 -53.21 -3.04
N LEU A 1257 -2.13 -54.52 -2.75
CA LEU A 1257 -3.22 -55.34 -2.26
C LEU A 1257 -2.92 -55.83 -0.84
N ALA A 1258 -3.52 -55.19 0.15
CA ALA A 1258 -3.38 -55.60 1.55
C ALA A 1258 -4.45 -56.64 1.92
N VAL A 1259 -4.12 -57.51 2.89
CA VAL A 1259 -5.08 -58.40 3.53
C VAL A 1259 -5.01 -58.18 5.02
N TRP A 1260 -6.17 -57.93 5.63
CA TRP A 1260 -6.31 -57.76 7.05
C TRP A 1260 -7.15 -58.90 7.65
N MET A 1261 -6.64 -59.50 8.72
CA MET A 1261 -7.32 -60.57 9.45
C MET A 1261 -7.21 -60.31 10.95
N PRO A 1262 -8.26 -60.57 11.75
CA PRO A 1262 -8.18 -60.47 13.20
C PRO A 1262 -7.16 -61.45 13.78
N LYS A 1263 -6.60 -61.13 14.95
CA LYS A 1263 -5.64 -62.01 15.63
C LYS A 1263 -6.29 -63.38 15.91
N LYS A 1264 -5.54 -64.45 15.64
CA LYS A 1264 -5.95 -65.86 15.79
C LYS A 1264 -7.03 -66.35 14.82
N CYS A 1265 -7.32 -65.61 13.74
CA CYS A 1265 -8.19 -66.10 12.66
C CYS A 1265 -7.56 -67.33 11.96
N LEU A 1266 -8.31 -68.42 11.83
CA LEU A 1266 -7.88 -69.67 11.20
C LEU A 1266 -8.28 -69.80 9.71
N ALA A 1267 -8.81 -68.75 9.10
CA ALA A 1267 -9.11 -68.75 7.68
C ALA A 1267 -7.83 -68.93 6.82
N PRO A 1268 -7.94 -69.50 5.61
CA PRO A 1268 -6.80 -69.71 4.73
C PRO A 1268 -6.05 -68.39 4.47
N ARG A 1269 -4.72 -68.43 4.50
CA ARG A 1269 -3.89 -67.27 4.15
C ARG A 1269 -4.04 -66.97 2.66
N ILE A 1270 -4.14 -65.68 2.35
CA ILE A 1270 -4.25 -65.15 0.99
C ILE A 1270 -2.86 -64.71 0.55
N ALA A 1271 -2.39 -65.17 -0.61
CA ALA A 1271 -1.10 -64.78 -1.16
C ALA A 1271 -1.23 -63.45 -1.89
N THR A 1272 -0.74 -62.36 -1.29
CA THR A 1272 -0.90 -60.98 -1.81
C THR A 1272 0.21 -60.57 -2.77
N GLY A 1273 0.70 -61.50 -3.62
CA GLY A 1273 1.86 -61.34 -4.50
C GLY A 1273 2.05 -59.95 -5.11
#